data_AF-A0A8B8QNM7-F1
#
_entry.id   AF-A0A8B8QNM7-F1
#
_cell.length_a   1.000
_cell.length_b   1.000
_cell.length_c   1.000
_cell.angle_alpha   90.00
_cell.angle_beta   90.00
_cell.angle_gamma   90.00
#
_symmetry.space_group_name_H-M   'P 1'
#
loop_
_entity.id
_entity.type
_entity.pdbx_description
1 polymer ?
#
loop_
_entity_poly.entity_id
_entity_poly.type
_entity_poly.pdbx_seq_one_letter_code
_entity_poly.pdbx_strand_id
1 'polypeptide(L)'
;MSSSSSSSEAKWPFDVFLSFRGPDVRLGFLAHLHRALLHRGINAYIDSEDLRPGDEISPALEKAIEESRIAVLVFSENYASSGWCLEELAKVMECKRLKGLLVLPVFYGVEPREIRGQRESYGKALARHEEKLGKDSEKVKKWRQALIEAANLSGWHYVDGDETKFIESIVKRISAIVGRVPLSVAKYPVGVGCRVEEVTLLLSMGSNDVRMIGIWGTGGIGKTTIAKAVYNSIASQFDGCSFLPNVRETSSKPDGLVHLQKTLLSETLWKENLVVFSVDGGANLIRDRLCCRKILLVLDDVDHENQLNALAREREWFGRGSRIIITSRDKHVLTSHGIDQAYEVKPLDRGEAFELLSSYAFPRDQTEDISRDLIDNILGYANGLPLAVVVLGPFLCGRSRAEWESTLGKLAESPNKDINSVLKISFDALEDNEKDIFLDIACFFKGFLRDYVTRVLDCCGLKALIGIQILIERSLLTIENEIRVQMHDLIQLMGQDIVKQECPDDPGKRSRLWCYDDVYEVLSQDTGTNAVKGIMLLLPRQEELDISPSAFTHMRRLKLLIFRTAQLSGGPICLPNDLRWLEWPECPLSTLKFSAGPKKLVQLDVFNSQIKQLEGNLKGLKTLKFIDFHECKSLVYMPDLSGTPNLEMLDLHECENLERGPESVAYLCKLWFLNLRGCSKLQNFPDIPDKNESLREVYLDRTSFEELPPSIENLVSLKKMTLRDCKKLAILPSCIYRLQNLEELDLNGCSKLKKFPKEEDSSDPHTKTGFPMLLRLHLAWCNLSEVEFLENLSCFPCLQSLDLSGNNFTNLPICGQLWNLWFLDVSKCEQLQEIPYFPVKLTHVDASGCKSLSKIPSEMGNVKFIQLYACHELVPNGFSLNDWFKPEKLHHKINCQVILPGGEMPAWLLPNKEGYVSFVASKGFYEKILGVALCFVIRAEGMRSCQFEFTASVNGKCTESPMAARSFDLEHVWLLFMDPKNVWTVDDFGPNDLSHFHLSIRVSRNQNIYGDRRGIVKQFGFRLICKPRENDLEISREDNPTSTKGESSNETKDVQDGETCTEEGGLNIADFSKEKHRYSSLWPYHRNVRPGREMPEEFVLVEDGTISFMASQEFYDKFLGLALCVVFDVEDEKKEVSFDIVPHVHGQRRNGLAGSLGSFDSDHTWFQFLQPNVLWGVLEGAVDFGEFEESYVRFSLTIRVLGGTMKKLGYLLSCKPLEDDLKIALKDDHSLDPASLCEDFDSASDTSWGLCSFEYLRKFHIFPPEVSSGETG
;
A
#
# COMPACT_ATOMS: atom_id res chain seq x y z
N MET A 1 36.96 -9.41 10.07
CA MET A 1 38.00 -8.43 9.68
C MET A 1 37.98 -8.20 8.18
N SER A 2 36.80 -7.87 7.65
CA SER A 2 36.66 -6.82 6.65
C SER A 2 37.09 -5.48 7.29
N SER A 3 37.55 -4.52 6.47
CA SER A 3 37.89 -3.17 6.96
C SER A 3 36.81 -2.20 6.50
N SER A 4 35.81 -1.99 7.36
CA SER A 4 34.72 -1.06 7.11
C SER A 4 35.30 0.34 6.85
N SER A 5 35.14 0.80 5.59
CA SER A 5 35.72 2.06 5.14
C SER A 5 34.87 3.24 5.62
N SER A 6 34.94 3.50 6.92
CA SER A 6 34.45 4.75 7.49
C SER A 6 34.94 5.90 6.62
N SER A 7 34.02 6.78 6.22
CA SER A 7 34.34 7.97 5.43
C SER A 7 35.02 9.01 6.31
N SER A 8 36.21 8.66 6.79
CA SER A 8 37.17 9.58 7.37
C SER A 8 37.26 10.79 6.45
N GLU A 9 37.10 11.98 7.04
CA GLU A 9 37.13 13.24 6.32
C GLU A 9 38.31 13.20 5.35
N ALA A 10 38.06 13.46 4.05
CA ALA A 10 39.12 13.50 3.06
C ALA A 10 40.08 14.65 3.40
N LYS A 11 41.05 14.35 4.26
CA LYS A 11 42.07 15.26 4.75
C LYS A 11 43.16 15.31 3.71
N TRP A 12 42.85 15.99 2.62
CA TRP A 12 43.80 16.48 1.64
C TRP A 12 44.98 17.10 2.40
N PRO A 13 46.17 16.48 2.39
CA PRO A 13 47.35 17.04 3.05
C PRO A 13 47.67 18.45 2.53
N PHE A 14 47.30 18.75 1.27
CA PHE A 14 47.47 20.04 0.62
C PHE A 14 46.15 20.55 0.02
N ASP A 15 45.85 21.83 0.22
CA ASP A 15 44.75 22.49 -0.49
C ASP A 15 45.12 22.77 -1.95
N VAL A 16 46.41 23.04 -2.22
CA VAL A 16 46.89 23.49 -3.53
C VAL A 16 48.20 22.81 -3.92
N PHE A 17 48.26 22.19 -5.09
CA PHE A 17 49.49 21.85 -5.79
C PHE A 17 49.92 23.00 -6.70
N LEU A 18 51.18 23.40 -6.65
CA LEU A 18 51.77 24.40 -7.56
C LEU A 18 52.67 23.71 -8.59
N SER A 19 52.26 23.66 -9.86
CA SER A 19 53.14 23.23 -10.98
C SER A 19 53.67 24.44 -11.73
N PHE A 20 54.99 24.51 -11.95
CA PHE A 20 55.66 25.70 -12.47
C PHE A 20 57.05 25.40 -13.03
N ARG A 21 57.62 26.34 -13.78
CA ARG A 21 59.02 26.26 -14.22
C ARG A 21 59.95 26.94 -13.22
N GLY A 22 60.69 26.14 -12.44
CA GLY A 22 61.60 26.62 -11.39
C GLY A 22 62.45 27.85 -11.76
N PRO A 23 63.30 27.79 -12.80
CA PRO A 23 64.14 28.92 -13.20
C PRO A 23 63.41 30.19 -13.64
N ASP A 24 62.14 30.10 -14.06
CA ASP A 24 61.40 31.23 -14.62
C ASP A 24 60.68 32.04 -13.53
N VAL A 25 60.10 31.37 -12.52
CA VAL A 25 59.16 32.01 -11.57
C VAL A 25 59.42 31.75 -10.07
N ARG A 26 60.29 30.81 -9.69
CA ARG A 26 60.42 30.34 -8.29
C ARG A 26 60.75 31.46 -7.30
N LEU A 27 61.68 32.36 -7.65
CA LEU A 27 62.20 33.40 -6.74
C LEU A 27 61.42 34.73 -6.79
N GLY A 28 60.36 34.82 -7.60
CA GLY A 28 59.52 36.02 -7.76
C GLY A 28 58.05 35.70 -7.52
N PHE A 29 57.23 35.89 -8.55
CA PHE A 29 55.78 35.64 -8.55
C PHE A 29 55.33 34.40 -7.74
N LEU A 30 56.00 33.26 -7.90
CA LEU A 30 55.58 32.03 -7.21
C LEU A 30 55.81 32.10 -5.70
N ALA A 31 56.96 32.61 -5.24
CA ALA A 31 57.24 32.78 -3.81
C ALA A 31 56.27 33.79 -3.17
N HIS A 32 55.89 34.84 -3.91
CA HIS A 32 54.86 35.78 -3.47
C HIS A 32 53.47 35.13 -3.39
N LEU A 33 53.08 34.33 -4.39
CA LEU A 33 51.81 33.60 -4.43
C LEU A 33 51.71 32.56 -3.31
N HIS A 34 52.71 31.70 -3.15
CA HIS A 34 52.79 30.67 -2.11
C HIS A 34 52.72 31.29 -0.71
N ARG A 35 53.50 32.35 -0.45
CA ARG A 35 53.43 33.09 0.80
C ARG A 35 52.06 33.72 1.06
N ALA A 36 51.40 34.27 0.03
CA ALA A 36 50.08 34.86 0.16
C ALA A 36 48.97 33.82 0.39
N LEU A 37 49.13 32.59 -0.10
CA LEU A 37 48.27 31.44 0.25
C LEU A 37 48.49 31.01 1.71
N LEU A 38 49.74 30.84 2.15
CA LEU A 38 50.07 30.50 3.54
C LEU A 38 49.60 31.57 4.53
N HIS A 39 49.72 32.86 4.20
CA HIS A 39 49.18 33.98 5.00
C HIS A 39 47.64 33.98 5.08
N ARG A 40 46.94 33.22 4.24
CA ARG A 40 45.49 32.98 4.30
C ARG A 40 45.13 31.64 4.95
N GLY A 41 46.11 30.89 5.48
CA GLY A 41 45.90 29.59 6.12
C GLY A 41 45.67 28.43 5.14
N ILE A 42 46.08 28.58 3.87
CA ILE A 42 45.86 27.60 2.79
C ILE A 42 47.16 26.79 2.64
N ASN A 43 47.09 25.46 2.74
CA ASN A 43 48.31 24.64 2.63
C ASN A 43 48.66 24.40 1.15
N ALA A 44 49.77 24.96 0.69
CA ALA A 44 50.18 24.92 -0.72
C ALA A 44 51.51 24.17 -0.88
N TYR A 45 51.47 23.03 -1.56
CA TYR A 45 52.63 22.18 -1.85
C TYR A 45 53.61 22.87 -2.81
N ILE A 46 54.91 22.82 -2.49
CA ILE A 46 55.99 23.24 -3.37
C ILE A 46 57.19 22.28 -3.33
N ASP A 47 57.70 21.92 -4.50
CA ASP A 47 58.76 20.89 -4.68
C ASP A 47 60.08 21.18 -3.94
N SER A 48 60.33 22.45 -3.56
CA SER A 48 61.53 22.89 -2.87
C SER A 48 61.45 22.86 -1.34
N GLU A 49 60.26 22.66 -0.75
CA GLU A 49 60.06 22.69 0.71
C GLU A 49 59.43 21.40 1.26
N ASP A 50 58.51 20.77 0.53
CA ASP A 50 57.73 19.62 1.02
C ASP A 50 58.33 18.23 0.69
N LEU A 51 59.31 18.17 -0.21
CA LEU A 51 59.95 16.93 -0.68
C LEU A 51 61.02 16.44 0.33
N ARG A 52 60.88 15.22 0.85
CA ARG A 52 61.76 14.74 1.94
C ARG A 52 63.11 14.26 1.40
N PRO A 53 64.24 14.56 2.09
CA PRO A 53 65.54 14.02 1.71
C PRO A 53 65.59 12.49 1.79
N GLY A 54 65.55 11.84 0.62
CA GLY A 54 65.57 10.38 0.48
C GLY A 54 64.41 9.79 -0.33
N ASP A 55 63.33 10.56 -0.55
CA ASP A 55 62.18 10.13 -1.35
C ASP A 55 62.52 10.11 -2.86
N GLU A 56 61.92 9.18 -3.62
CA GLU A 56 61.93 9.26 -5.08
C GLU A 56 61.02 10.39 -5.57
N ILE A 57 61.58 11.28 -6.39
CA ILE A 57 60.93 12.54 -6.77
C ILE A 57 59.62 12.33 -7.55
N SER A 58 59.56 11.36 -8.48
CA SER A 58 58.35 11.16 -9.32
C SER A 58 57.17 10.58 -8.53
N PRO A 59 57.31 9.47 -7.77
CA PRO A 59 56.22 8.96 -6.94
C PRO A 59 55.73 9.97 -5.90
N ALA A 60 56.64 10.76 -5.30
CA ALA A 60 56.27 11.81 -4.34
C ALA A 60 55.44 12.93 -4.97
N LEU A 61 55.83 13.43 -6.15
CA LEU A 61 55.09 14.48 -6.87
C LEU A 61 53.74 13.97 -7.40
N GLU A 62 53.69 12.76 -7.98
CA GLU A 62 52.44 12.17 -8.42
C GLU A 62 51.46 11.96 -7.26
N LYS A 63 51.96 11.53 -6.10
CA LYS A 63 51.18 11.42 -4.88
C LYS A 63 50.68 12.79 -4.40
N ALA A 64 51.53 13.82 -4.35
CA ALA A 64 51.13 15.17 -3.95
C ALA A 64 50.04 15.78 -4.87
N ILE A 65 50.07 15.49 -6.18
CA ILE A 65 49.01 15.86 -7.13
C ILE A 65 47.70 15.13 -6.83
N GLU A 66 47.76 13.83 -6.52
CA GLU A 66 46.59 13.03 -6.14
C GLU A 66 46.02 13.38 -4.75
N GLU A 67 46.85 13.97 -3.89
CA GLU A 67 46.55 14.38 -2.51
C GLU A 67 46.23 15.89 -2.37
N SER A 68 46.02 16.61 -3.48
CA SER A 68 45.67 18.05 -3.49
C SER A 68 44.24 18.34 -3.94
N ARG A 69 43.57 19.35 -3.35
CA ARG A 69 42.20 19.79 -3.75
C ARG A 69 42.18 20.58 -5.05
N ILE A 70 43.22 21.37 -5.29
CA ILE A 70 43.36 22.32 -6.40
C ILE A 70 44.75 22.15 -7.00
N ALA A 71 44.89 22.26 -8.32
CA ALA A 71 46.18 22.38 -8.99
C ALA A 71 46.28 23.70 -9.75
N VAL A 72 47.24 24.54 -9.38
CA VAL A 72 47.55 25.79 -10.10
C VAL A 72 48.69 25.50 -11.08
N LEU A 73 48.43 25.73 -12.36
CA LEU A 73 49.40 25.54 -13.45
C LEU A 73 49.98 26.90 -13.84
N VAL A 74 51.20 27.22 -13.38
CA VAL A 74 51.88 28.47 -13.70
C VAL A 74 52.71 28.29 -14.96
N PHE A 75 52.10 28.60 -16.10
CA PHE A 75 52.74 28.57 -17.41
C PHE A 75 53.62 29.80 -17.62
N SER A 76 54.87 29.57 -18.04
CA SER A 76 55.89 30.58 -18.35
C SER A 76 56.62 30.22 -19.65
N GLU A 77 57.46 31.11 -20.20
CA GLU A 77 58.08 30.92 -21.52
C GLU A 77 58.78 29.57 -21.69
N ASN A 78 59.49 29.08 -20.66
CA ASN A 78 60.28 27.84 -20.73
C ASN A 78 59.61 26.64 -20.05
N TYR A 79 58.31 26.69 -19.73
CA TYR A 79 57.61 25.61 -19.01
C TYR A 79 57.77 24.24 -19.69
N ALA A 80 57.45 24.14 -20.99
CA ALA A 80 57.58 22.90 -21.75
C ALA A 80 59.04 22.44 -22.00
N SER A 81 60.06 23.25 -21.63
CA SER A 81 61.46 22.82 -21.70
C SER A 81 61.80 21.73 -20.67
N SER A 82 60.94 21.51 -19.68
CA SER A 82 61.13 20.56 -18.58
C SER A 82 60.23 19.34 -18.79
N GLY A 83 60.83 18.14 -18.88
CA GLY A 83 60.05 16.90 -18.92
C GLY A 83 59.21 16.71 -17.66
N TRP A 84 59.76 17.05 -16.49
CA TRP A 84 59.06 16.99 -15.19
C TRP A 84 57.75 17.80 -15.19
N CYS A 85 57.81 19.06 -15.62
CA CYS A 85 56.62 19.93 -15.68
C CYS A 85 55.57 19.42 -16.68
N LEU A 86 55.97 18.66 -17.71
CA LEU A 86 55.03 18.04 -18.65
C LEU A 86 54.42 16.73 -18.13
N GLU A 87 55.15 15.95 -17.32
CA GLU A 87 54.61 14.79 -16.61
C GLU A 87 53.67 15.21 -15.48
N GLU A 88 54.04 16.21 -14.67
CA GLU A 88 53.16 16.86 -13.69
C GLU A 88 51.86 17.33 -14.34
N LEU A 89 51.96 18.08 -15.45
CA LEU A 89 50.81 18.56 -16.21
C LEU A 89 49.93 17.40 -16.72
N ALA A 90 50.54 16.35 -17.24
CA ALA A 90 49.81 15.17 -17.71
C ALA A 90 49.09 14.44 -16.57
N LYS A 91 49.71 14.35 -15.38
CA LYS A 91 49.12 13.78 -14.16
C LYS A 91 47.99 14.66 -13.62
N VAL A 92 48.19 15.98 -13.52
CA VAL A 92 47.15 16.95 -13.11
C VAL A 92 45.92 16.85 -14.01
N MET A 93 46.11 16.78 -15.33
CA MET A 93 45.01 16.64 -16.29
C MET A 93 44.35 15.26 -16.26
N GLU A 94 45.05 14.23 -15.81
CA GLU A 94 44.50 12.88 -15.57
C GLU A 94 43.66 12.85 -14.28
N CYS A 95 44.19 13.36 -13.17
CA CYS A 95 43.46 13.54 -11.91
C CYS A 95 42.25 14.48 -12.07
N LYS A 96 42.29 15.45 -12.99
CA LYS A 96 41.13 16.27 -13.36
C LYS A 96 39.98 15.42 -13.94
N ARG A 97 40.30 14.45 -14.80
CA ARG A 97 39.32 13.59 -15.48
C ARG A 97 38.83 12.45 -14.59
N LEU A 98 39.71 11.87 -13.77
CA LEU A 98 39.42 10.67 -12.97
C LEU A 98 39.03 10.95 -11.51
N LYS A 99 39.55 12.03 -10.90
CA LYS A 99 39.32 12.39 -9.49
C LYS A 99 38.66 13.76 -9.30
N GLY A 100 38.27 14.44 -10.39
CA GLY A 100 37.59 15.75 -10.33
C GLY A 100 38.47 16.94 -9.91
N LEU A 101 39.81 16.78 -9.89
CA LEU A 101 40.77 17.80 -9.45
C LEU A 101 40.52 19.17 -10.09
N LEU A 102 40.42 20.23 -9.27
CA LEU A 102 40.18 21.58 -9.79
C LEU A 102 41.47 22.20 -10.33
N VAL A 103 41.59 22.25 -11.65
CA VAL A 103 42.75 22.81 -12.36
C VAL A 103 42.53 24.29 -12.69
N LEU A 104 43.48 25.14 -12.30
CA LEU A 104 43.48 26.59 -12.42
C LEU A 104 44.75 27.10 -13.14
N PRO A 105 44.70 27.41 -14.45
CA PRO A 105 45.88 27.90 -15.15
C PRO A 105 46.14 29.39 -14.91
N VAL A 106 47.42 29.72 -14.79
CA VAL A 106 47.98 31.08 -14.73
C VAL A 106 48.99 31.20 -15.87
N PHE A 107 48.73 32.11 -16.80
CA PHE A 107 49.55 32.35 -17.98
C PHE A 107 50.42 33.59 -17.70
N TYR A 108 51.68 33.36 -17.36
CA TYR A 108 52.61 34.37 -16.84
C TYR A 108 53.68 34.69 -17.89
N GLY A 109 53.57 35.86 -18.54
CA GLY A 109 54.45 36.27 -19.63
C GLY A 109 54.26 35.49 -20.94
N VAL A 110 53.16 34.73 -21.07
CA VAL A 110 52.83 33.87 -22.23
C VAL A 110 51.33 33.93 -22.52
N GLU A 111 50.94 33.69 -23.77
CA GLU A 111 49.52 33.66 -24.16
C GLU A 111 48.98 32.22 -24.36
N PRO A 112 47.70 31.94 -23.99
CA PRO A 112 47.12 30.60 -24.17
C PRO A 112 47.16 30.08 -25.62
N ARG A 113 47.17 30.97 -26.63
CA ARG A 113 47.24 30.59 -28.05
C ARG A 113 48.61 30.05 -28.46
N GLU A 114 49.69 30.43 -27.78
CA GLU A 114 51.03 29.87 -27.98
C GLU A 114 51.08 28.43 -27.49
N ILE A 115 50.54 28.20 -26.28
CA ILE A 115 50.51 26.89 -25.61
C ILE A 115 49.58 25.92 -26.37
N ARG A 116 48.33 26.35 -26.62
CA ARG A 116 47.32 25.56 -27.34
C ARG A 116 47.73 25.28 -28.79
N GLY A 117 48.36 26.26 -29.45
CA GLY A 117 48.89 26.12 -30.80
C GLY A 117 50.27 25.46 -30.86
N GLN A 118 50.88 25.14 -29.71
CA GLN A 118 52.22 24.57 -29.55
C GLN A 118 53.28 25.29 -30.38
N ARG A 119 53.27 26.63 -30.31
CA ARG A 119 54.12 27.53 -31.08
C ARG A 119 55.35 27.97 -30.30
N GLU A 120 56.22 28.72 -30.96
CA GLU A 120 57.32 29.47 -30.36
C GLU A 120 58.20 28.64 -29.41
N SER A 121 58.34 29.02 -28.13
CA SER A 121 59.16 28.28 -27.16
C SER A 121 58.61 26.87 -26.89
N TYR A 122 57.30 26.72 -26.72
CA TYR A 122 56.61 25.45 -26.49
C TYR A 122 56.80 24.47 -27.65
N GLY A 123 56.64 24.93 -28.88
CA GLY A 123 56.87 24.13 -30.09
C GLY A 123 58.32 23.66 -30.23
N LYS A 124 59.28 24.58 -30.02
CA LYS A 124 60.73 24.27 -30.02
C LYS A 124 61.10 23.28 -28.90
N ALA A 125 60.45 23.38 -27.74
CA ALA A 125 60.70 22.49 -26.61
C ALA A 125 60.17 21.08 -26.86
N LEU A 126 58.94 20.94 -27.35
CA LEU A 126 58.34 19.64 -27.69
C LEU A 126 59.14 18.92 -28.79
N ALA A 127 59.56 19.63 -29.84
CA ALA A 127 60.41 19.06 -30.90
C ALA A 127 61.74 18.49 -30.34
N ARG A 128 62.38 19.19 -29.39
CA ARG A 128 63.61 18.71 -28.70
C ARG A 128 63.38 17.50 -27.80
N HIS A 129 62.15 17.24 -27.36
CA HIS A 129 61.81 16.00 -26.65
C HIS A 129 61.54 14.86 -27.64
N GLU A 130 60.91 15.13 -28.79
CA GLU A 130 60.71 14.16 -29.88
C GLU A 130 62.04 13.69 -30.50
N GLU A 131 63.02 14.58 -30.61
CA GLU A 131 64.40 14.25 -31.01
C GLU A 131 65.11 13.31 -30.01
N LYS A 132 64.72 13.34 -28.73
CA LYS A 132 65.33 12.53 -27.66
C LYS A 132 64.58 11.22 -27.37
N LEU A 133 63.26 11.21 -27.54
CA LEU A 133 62.37 10.12 -27.14
C LEU A 133 61.77 9.36 -28.34
N GLY A 134 62.03 9.82 -29.57
CA GLY A 134 61.42 9.33 -30.80
C GLY A 134 60.15 10.09 -31.17
N LYS A 135 59.91 10.28 -32.47
CA LYS A 135 58.76 11.05 -32.99
C LYS A 135 57.40 10.44 -32.64
N ASP A 136 57.35 9.12 -32.53
CA ASP A 136 56.12 8.38 -32.19
C ASP A 136 55.92 8.16 -30.68
N SER A 137 56.73 8.79 -29.83
CA SER A 137 56.69 8.62 -28.37
C SER A 137 55.32 8.99 -27.76
N GLU A 138 54.64 7.99 -27.19
CA GLU A 138 53.36 8.18 -26.50
C GLU A 138 53.42 9.18 -25.34
N LYS A 139 54.59 9.33 -24.69
CA LYS A 139 54.78 10.39 -23.68
C LYS A 139 54.60 11.78 -24.28
N VAL A 140 55.23 12.07 -25.42
CA VAL A 140 55.08 13.40 -26.05
C VAL A 140 53.66 13.61 -26.58
N LYS A 141 52.98 12.56 -27.07
CA LYS A 141 51.55 12.63 -27.43
C LYS A 141 50.69 13.00 -26.21
N LYS A 142 50.89 12.35 -25.07
CA LYS A 142 50.23 12.67 -23.78
C LYS A 142 50.49 14.12 -23.35
N TRP A 143 51.74 14.59 -23.44
CA TRP A 143 52.12 15.97 -23.09
C TRP A 143 51.50 17.01 -24.03
N ARG A 144 51.53 16.78 -25.35
CA ARG A 144 50.88 17.64 -26.35
C ARG A 144 49.38 17.77 -26.06
N GLN A 145 48.71 16.65 -25.78
CA GLN A 145 47.29 16.64 -25.44
C GLN A 145 47.00 17.40 -24.12
N ALA A 146 47.78 17.15 -23.06
CA ALA A 146 47.60 17.82 -21.77
C ALA A 146 47.81 19.35 -21.85
N LEU A 147 48.77 19.82 -22.66
CA LEU A 147 48.98 21.24 -22.96
C LEU A 147 47.76 21.87 -23.67
N ILE A 148 47.16 21.17 -24.63
CA ILE A 148 45.95 21.64 -25.34
C ILE A 148 44.76 21.73 -24.38
N GLU A 149 44.52 20.70 -23.58
CA GLU A 149 43.42 20.69 -22.61
C GLU A 149 43.57 21.78 -21.55
N ALA A 150 44.75 21.93 -20.95
CA ALA A 150 45.00 22.97 -19.95
C ALA A 150 44.91 24.39 -20.56
N ALA A 151 45.39 24.60 -21.79
CA ALA A 151 45.26 25.87 -22.49
C ALA A 151 43.85 26.12 -23.08
N ASN A 152 42.91 25.18 -22.95
CA ASN A 152 41.48 25.37 -23.20
C ASN A 152 40.70 25.78 -21.92
N LEU A 153 41.29 25.63 -20.74
CA LEU A 153 40.68 26.10 -19.48
C LEU A 153 40.79 27.62 -19.37
N SER A 154 39.77 28.24 -18.77
CA SER A 154 39.80 29.66 -18.40
C SER A 154 40.71 29.88 -17.19
N GLY A 155 41.47 30.97 -17.20
CA GLY A 155 42.46 31.27 -16.16
C GLY A 155 42.87 32.73 -16.15
N TRP A 156 43.98 33.02 -15.46
CA TRP A 156 44.51 34.38 -15.32
C TRP A 156 45.63 34.65 -16.32
N HIS A 157 45.65 35.83 -16.95
CA HIS A 157 46.71 36.27 -17.84
C HIS A 157 47.50 37.42 -17.20
N TYR A 158 48.82 37.32 -17.20
CA TYR A 158 49.73 38.37 -16.74
C TYR A 158 50.76 38.64 -17.84
N VAL A 159 50.89 39.91 -18.23
CA VAL A 159 51.79 40.36 -19.30
C VAL A 159 52.65 41.52 -18.79
N ASP A 160 52.00 42.55 -18.25
CA ASP A 160 52.61 43.67 -17.53
C ASP A 160 51.55 44.24 -16.55
N GLY A 161 51.97 44.82 -15.42
CA GLY A 161 51.07 45.44 -14.44
C GLY A 161 51.41 45.21 -12.97
N ASP A 162 50.38 45.27 -12.11
CA ASP A 162 50.49 45.15 -10.66
C ASP A 162 50.43 43.68 -10.21
N GLU A 163 51.60 43.06 -10.07
CA GLU A 163 51.77 41.67 -9.60
C GLU A 163 51.07 41.43 -8.25
N THR A 164 51.02 42.41 -7.35
CA THR A 164 50.43 42.25 -6.02
C THR A 164 48.91 42.12 -6.11
N LYS A 165 48.24 43.02 -6.83
CA LYS A 165 46.78 42.92 -7.07
C LYS A 165 46.43 41.67 -7.88
N PHE A 166 47.31 41.25 -8.79
CA PHE A 166 47.14 40.02 -9.56
C PHE A 166 47.17 38.79 -8.65
N ILE A 167 48.17 38.66 -7.78
CA ILE A 167 48.26 37.62 -6.75
C ILE A 167 47.06 37.66 -5.80
N GLU A 168 46.67 38.82 -5.29
CA GLU A 168 45.48 38.98 -4.44
C GLU A 168 44.20 38.43 -5.12
N SER A 169 44.07 38.59 -6.44
CA SER A 169 42.92 38.07 -7.19
C SER A 169 42.90 36.54 -7.28
N ILE A 170 44.07 35.91 -7.46
CA ILE A 170 44.24 34.46 -7.49
C ILE A 170 43.99 33.89 -6.08
N VAL A 171 44.68 34.44 -5.08
CA VAL A 171 44.56 34.06 -3.67
C VAL A 171 43.11 34.19 -3.21
N LYS A 172 42.42 35.31 -3.48
CA LYS A 172 41.01 35.48 -3.09
C LYS A 172 40.10 34.41 -3.72
N ARG A 173 40.32 34.00 -4.98
CA ARG A 173 39.54 32.94 -5.61
C ARG A 173 39.83 31.59 -4.96
N ILE A 174 41.10 31.27 -4.68
CA ILE A 174 41.51 30.02 -4.03
C ILE A 174 41.00 29.95 -2.59
N SER A 175 41.16 31.01 -1.78
CA SER A 175 40.62 31.10 -0.40
C SER A 175 39.13 30.78 -0.35
N ALA A 176 38.35 31.24 -1.33
CA ALA A 176 36.91 31.04 -1.37
C ALA A 176 36.45 29.72 -2.03
N ILE A 177 37.38 28.93 -2.57
CA ILE A 177 37.16 27.51 -2.92
C ILE A 177 37.55 26.64 -1.72
N VAL A 178 38.72 26.88 -1.14
CA VAL A 178 39.25 26.17 0.03
C VAL A 178 38.34 26.31 1.25
N GLY A 179 37.88 27.54 1.50
CA GLY A 179 36.95 27.90 2.59
C GLY A 179 35.51 27.42 2.41
N ARG A 180 35.19 26.66 1.34
CA ARG A 180 33.97 25.85 1.30
C ARG A 180 34.17 24.63 2.21
N VAL A 181 33.97 24.85 3.51
CA VAL A 181 33.99 23.80 4.54
C VAL A 181 32.72 22.94 4.38
N PRO A 182 32.81 21.61 4.30
CA PRO A 182 31.63 20.73 4.30
C PRO A 182 30.80 20.91 5.57
N LEU A 183 29.47 20.97 5.43
CA LEU A 183 28.55 21.05 6.55
C LEU A 183 28.57 19.73 7.33
N SER A 184 28.65 19.80 8.66
CA SER A 184 28.53 18.60 9.51
C SER A 184 27.12 18.01 9.39
N VAL A 185 27.00 16.88 8.69
CA VAL A 185 25.74 16.19 8.35
C VAL A 185 25.13 15.57 9.61
N ALA A 186 25.77 14.51 10.13
CA ALA A 186 25.44 13.77 11.33
C ALA A 186 26.70 13.09 11.88
N LYS A 187 26.67 12.60 13.13
CA LYS A 187 27.77 11.79 13.71
C LYS A 187 27.88 10.42 13.04
N TYR A 188 26.73 9.82 12.72
CA TYR A 188 26.58 8.56 12.00
C TYR A 188 25.51 8.78 10.91
N PRO A 189 25.88 8.87 9.62
CA PRO A 189 24.96 9.25 8.53
C PRO A 189 24.19 8.06 7.93
N VAL A 190 23.66 7.18 8.78
CA VAL A 190 22.89 5.98 8.40
C VAL A 190 21.70 6.36 7.52
N GLY A 191 21.45 5.61 6.45
CA GLY A 191 20.33 5.83 5.52
C GLY A 191 20.35 7.13 4.71
N VAL A 192 21.37 7.97 4.85
CA VAL A 192 21.38 9.30 4.18
C VAL A 192 21.66 9.18 2.67
N GLY A 193 22.41 8.15 2.23
CA GLY A 193 22.85 8.00 0.83
C GLY A 193 21.72 7.94 -0.19
N CYS A 194 20.85 6.93 -0.09
CA CYS A 194 19.71 6.73 -0.98
C CYS A 194 18.78 7.96 -1.03
N ARG A 195 18.49 8.58 0.12
CA ARG A 195 17.65 9.78 0.22
C ARG A 195 18.31 11.02 -0.41
N VAL A 196 19.65 11.09 -0.44
CA VAL A 196 20.41 12.12 -1.18
C VAL A 196 20.35 11.89 -2.69
N GLU A 197 20.41 10.64 -3.15
CA GLU A 197 20.27 10.29 -4.57
C GLU A 197 18.87 10.60 -5.10
N GLU A 198 17.81 10.20 -4.38
CA GLU A 198 16.41 10.55 -4.68
C GLU A 198 16.27 12.07 -4.89
N VAL A 199 16.72 12.91 -3.94
CA VAL A 199 16.65 14.38 -4.06
C VAL A 199 17.53 14.92 -5.21
N THR A 200 18.68 14.30 -5.49
CA THR A 200 19.58 14.72 -6.58
C THR A 200 18.97 14.49 -7.97
N LEU A 201 18.12 13.47 -8.13
CA LEU A 201 17.36 13.24 -9.36
C LEU A 201 16.31 14.35 -9.59
N LEU A 202 15.54 14.72 -8.54
CA LEU A 202 14.55 15.80 -8.60
C LEU A 202 15.19 17.16 -8.97
N LEU A 203 16.39 17.42 -8.43
CA LEU A 203 17.22 18.58 -8.78
C LEU A 203 17.68 18.57 -10.25
N SER A 204 17.69 17.43 -10.94
CA SER A 204 17.95 17.31 -12.39
C SER A 204 19.16 18.13 -12.85
N MET A 205 20.34 17.75 -12.36
CA MET A 205 21.58 18.56 -12.46
C MET A 205 22.06 18.85 -13.90
N GLY A 206 21.58 18.11 -14.91
CA GLY A 206 21.84 18.38 -16.33
C GLY A 206 21.00 19.51 -16.95
N SER A 207 19.97 20.03 -16.25
CA SER A 207 19.08 21.07 -16.75
C SER A 207 19.55 22.48 -16.40
N ASN A 208 19.39 23.43 -17.32
CA ASN A 208 19.84 24.82 -17.20
C ASN A 208 18.72 25.81 -16.78
N ASP A 209 17.65 25.29 -16.19
CA ASP A 209 16.58 26.04 -15.53
C ASP A 209 17.00 26.55 -14.14
N VAL A 210 16.16 27.39 -13.52
CA VAL A 210 16.18 27.66 -12.08
C VAL A 210 15.11 26.79 -11.44
N ARG A 211 15.49 25.94 -10.48
CA ARG A 211 14.60 24.95 -9.86
C ARG A 211 14.55 25.09 -8.35
N MET A 212 13.35 25.03 -7.80
CA MET A 212 13.06 25.03 -6.37
C MET A 212 12.55 23.65 -5.96
N ILE A 213 13.18 23.00 -4.99
CA ILE A 213 12.78 21.70 -4.45
C ILE A 213 12.44 21.84 -2.96
N GLY A 214 11.27 21.36 -2.57
CA GLY A 214 10.86 21.25 -1.18
C GLY A 214 11.27 19.91 -0.57
N ILE A 215 11.71 19.90 0.68
CA ILE A 215 11.93 18.69 1.49
C ILE A 215 11.04 18.81 2.73
N TRP A 216 10.06 17.92 2.88
CA TRP A 216 9.04 18.00 3.94
C TRP A 216 8.81 16.64 4.64
N GLY A 217 7.98 16.65 5.69
CA GLY A 217 7.79 15.53 6.60
C GLY A 217 7.87 15.96 8.07
N THR A 218 7.73 15.00 8.98
CA THR A 218 7.62 15.18 10.44
C THR A 218 8.81 15.93 11.08
N GLY A 219 8.60 16.53 12.25
CA GLY A 219 9.71 16.99 13.10
C GLY A 219 10.65 15.83 13.48
N GLY A 220 11.96 16.01 13.35
CA GLY A 220 12.93 14.96 13.68
C GLY A 220 13.22 13.91 12.60
N ILE A 221 12.51 13.91 11.46
CA ILE A 221 12.66 12.92 10.36
C ILE A 221 13.96 13.04 9.53
N GLY A 222 14.87 13.97 9.87
CA GLY A 222 16.18 14.08 9.19
C GLY A 222 16.25 15.02 7.97
N LYS A 223 15.21 15.79 7.65
CA LYS A 223 15.18 16.76 6.52
C LYS A 223 16.46 17.61 6.39
N THR A 224 16.87 18.26 7.48
CA THR A 224 18.07 19.09 7.58
C THR A 224 19.36 18.30 7.30
N THR A 225 19.42 17.04 7.76
CA THR A 225 20.54 16.12 7.53
C THR A 225 20.69 15.82 6.04
N ILE A 226 19.58 15.48 5.36
CA ILE A 226 19.54 15.24 3.92
C ILE A 226 19.94 16.50 3.15
N ALA A 227 19.37 17.66 3.49
CA ALA A 227 19.66 18.93 2.84
C ALA A 227 21.15 19.32 2.95
N LYS A 228 21.79 19.09 4.10
CA LYS A 228 23.25 19.27 4.27
C LYS A 228 24.08 18.30 3.42
N ALA A 229 23.66 17.04 3.34
CA ALA A 229 24.38 16.03 2.57
C ALA A 229 24.29 16.28 1.06
N VAL A 230 23.09 16.64 0.55
CA VAL A 230 22.89 17.13 -0.83
C VAL A 230 23.76 18.37 -1.08
N TYR A 231 23.74 19.36 -0.18
CA TYR A 231 24.57 20.56 -0.30
C TYR A 231 26.05 20.21 -0.44
N ASN A 232 26.60 19.37 0.44
CA ASN A 232 28.01 18.95 0.39
C ASN A 232 28.35 18.24 -0.93
N SER A 233 27.46 17.40 -1.46
CA SER A 233 27.63 16.68 -2.72
C SER A 233 27.74 17.62 -3.93
N ILE A 234 26.85 18.62 -4.03
CA ILE A 234 26.71 19.43 -5.24
C ILE A 234 27.30 20.85 -5.16
N ALA A 235 27.66 21.37 -3.98
CA ALA A 235 28.13 22.76 -3.81
C ALA A 235 29.40 23.12 -4.59
N SER A 236 30.21 22.15 -5.03
CA SER A 236 31.35 22.38 -5.93
C SER A 236 30.94 22.93 -7.30
N GLN A 237 29.70 22.66 -7.74
CA GLN A 237 29.21 22.89 -9.11
C GLN A 237 28.58 24.29 -9.33
N PHE A 238 28.71 25.20 -8.37
CA PHE A 238 28.01 26.50 -8.34
C PHE A 238 28.95 27.69 -8.06
N ASP A 239 28.59 28.85 -8.60
CA ASP A 239 29.37 30.10 -8.50
C ASP A 239 29.46 30.61 -7.07
N GLY A 240 28.35 30.54 -6.34
CA GLY A 240 28.19 30.88 -4.94
C GLY A 240 27.14 29.96 -4.29
N CYS A 241 27.34 29.67 -3.01
CA CYS A 241 26.53 28.73 -2.25
C CYS A 241 26.18 29.35 -0.90
N SER A 242 24.99 29.09 -0.36
CA SER A 242 24.59 29.51 0.99
C SER A 242 23.67 28.47 1.62
N PHE A 243 23.83 28.25 2.93
CA PHE A 243 22.97 27.40 3.74
C PHE A 243 22.49 28.21 4.93
N LEU A 244 21.19 28.53 4.98
CA LEU A 244 20.59 29.30 6.06
C LEU A 244 19.88 28.36 7.04
N PRO A 245 20.47 28.07 8.23
CA PRO A 245 19.86 27.22 9.24
C PRO A 245 18.71 27.93 9.97
N ASN A 246 17.76 27.15 10.48
CA ASN A 246 16.72 27.59 11.42
C ASN A 246 16.01 28.89 11.01
N VAL A 247 15.45 28.94 9.79
CA VAL A 247 14.84 30.15 9.22
C VAL A 247 13.64 30.63 10.05
N ARG A 248 12.79 29.74 10.57
CA ARG A 248 11.74 30.09 11.55
C ARG A 248 12.31 30.84 12.76
N GLU A 249 13.27 30.22 13.45
CA GLU A 249 13.82 30.74 14.71
C GLU A 249 14.67 32.01 14.50
N THR A 250 15.29 32.16 13.33
CA THR A 250 16.09 33.34 13.00
C THR A 250 15.21 34.51 12.55
N SER A 251 14.16 34.25 11.76
CA SER A 251 13.25 35.29 11.26
C SER A 251 12.33 35.89 12.34
N SER A 252 12.03 35.15 13.41
CA SER A 252 11.23 35.64 14.55
C SER A 252 11.97 36.63 15.47
N LYS A 253 13.30 36.76 15.32
CA LYS A 253 14.13 37.71 16.08
C LYS A 253 14.08 39.11 15.43
N PRO A 254 14.25 40.20 16.21
CA PRO A 254 14.35 41.54 15.65
C PRO A 254 15.43 41.64 14.55
N ASP A 255 15.09 42.26 13.42
CA ASP A 255 15.91 42.32 12.19
C ASP A 255 16.36 40.96 11.62
N GLY A 256 15.73 39.85 12.03
CA GLY A 256 16.11 38.47 11.67
C GLY A 256 16.14 38.19 10.17
N LEU A 257 15.11 38.62 9.43
CA LEU A 257 15.10 38.52 7.96
C LEU A 257 16.22 39.35 7.31
N VAL A 258 16.52 40.54 7.84
CA VAL A 258 17.60 41.40 7.34
C VAL A 258 18.98 40.77 7.64
N HIS A 259 19.12 40.05 8.75
CA HIS A 259 20.31 39.24 9.05
C HIS A 259 20.47 38.09 8.04
N LEU A 260 19.43 37.29 7.82
CA LEU A 260 19.44 36.17 6.84
C LEU A 260 19.79 36.66 5.42
N GLN A 261 19.23 37.79 4.98
CA GLN A 261 19.58 38.42 3.70
C GLN A 261 21.04 38.86 3.62
N LYS A 262 21.59 39.44 4.69
CA LYS A 262 23.02 39.82 4.77
C LYS A 262 23.93 38.58 4.68
N THR A 263 23.61 37.51 5.40
CA THR A 263 24.34 36.23 5.36
C THR A 263 24.36 35.67 3.95
N LEU A 264 23.18 35.45 3.34
CA LEU A 264 23.01 34.95 1.98
C LEU A 264 23.82 35.76 0.96
N LEU A 265 23.72 37.10 1.00
CA LEU A 265 24.46 37.98 0.11
C LEU A 265 25.98 37.89 0.31
N SER A 266 26.46 37.74 1.55
CA SER A 266 27.90 37.62 1.84
C SER A 266 28.47 36.28 1.34
N GLU A 267 27.75 35.18 1.57
CA GLU A 267 28.14 33.81 1.21
C GLU A 267 28.06 33.53 -0.31
N THR A 268 27.19 34.25 -1.03
CA THR A 268 27.04 34.09 -2.50
C THR A 268 27.84 35.10 -3.33
N LEU A 269 28.18 36.27 -2.79
CA LEU A 269 28.89 37.34 -3.51
C LEU A 269 30.35 37.54 -3.09
N TRP A 270 30.76 36.99 -1.94
CA TRP A 270 32.12 37.04 -1.40
C TRP A 270 32.64 38.48 -1.25
N LYS A 271 31.75 39.33 -0.72
CA LYS A 271 31.97 40.74 -0.39
C LYS A 271 31.61 40.99 1.07
N GLU A 272 32.62 41.31 1.86
CA GLU A 272 32.46 41.95 3.15
C GLU A 272 31.79 43.33 2.96
N ASN A 273 31.04 43.80 3.96
CA ASN A 273 30.43 45.14 4.04
C ASN A 273 29.35 45.46 2.98
N LEU A 274 28.43 44.51 2.69
CA LEU A 274 27.17 44.81 2.01
C LEU A 274 26.15 45.40 3.00
N VAL A 275 25.72 46.64 2.76
CA VAL A 275 24.77 47.34 3.63
C VAL A 275 23.33 47.06 3.19
N VAL A 276 22.60 46.32 4.02
CA VAL A 276 21.15 46.09 3.89
C VAL A 276 20.43 46.85 5.01
N PHE A 277 19.54 47.77 4.61
CA PHE A 277 18.83 48.71 5.49
C PHE A 277 17.40 48.27 5.87
N SER A 278 16.77 47.42 5.07
CA SER A 278 15.40 46.90 5.27
C SER A 278 15.22 45.58 4.53
N VAL A 279 14.14 44.84 4.83
CA VAL A 279 13.82 43.57 4.16
C VAL A 279 13.62 43.76 2.65
N ASP A 280 12.88 44.79 2.23
CA ASP A 280 12.72 45.10 0.80
C ASP A 280 14.05 45.51 0.15
N GLY A 281 14.89 46.25 0.86
CA GLY A 281 16.23 46.61 0.38
C GLY A 281 17.10 45.38 0.16
N GLY A 282 17.02 44.39 1.05
CA GLY A 282 17.73 43.12 0.90
C GLY A 282 17.18 42.26 -0.23
N ALA A 283 15.87 42.15 -0.36
CA ALA A 283 15.19 41.44 -1.44
C ALA A 283 15.60 41.97 -2.82
N ASN A 284 15.57 43.30 -3.01
CA ASN A 284 16.05 43.94 -4.23
C ASN A 284 17.55 43.67 -4.48
N LEU A 285 18.40 43.74 -3.43
CA LEU A 285 19.82 43.43 -3.53
C LEU A 285 20.11 41.95 -3.86
N ILE A 286 19.27 41.01 -3.45
CA ILE A 286 19.38 39.59 -3.81
C ILE A 286 19.12 39.43 -5.31
N ARG A 287 17.94 39.88 -5.78
CA ARG A 287 17.57 39.85 -7.20
C ARG A 287 18.65 40.51 -8.08
N ASP A 288 19.03 41.75 -7.77
CA ASP A 288 19.92 42.58 -8.61
C ASP A 288 21.40 42.13 -8.60
N ARG A 289 21.73 41.05 -7.88
CA ARG A 289 23.09 40.50 -7.77
C ARG A 289 23.20 39.01 -8.09
N LEU A 290 22.12 38.24 -7.96
CA LEU A 290 22.13 36.79 -8.19
C LEU A 290 21.46 36.36 -9.51
N CYS A 291 20.67 37.22 -10.16
CA CYS A 291 19.95 36.93 -11.42
C CYS A 291 20.83 36.52 -12.62
N CYS A 292 22.15 36.63 -12.51
CA CYS A 292 23.12 36.22 -13.54
C CYS A 292 24.24 35.30 -12.99
N ARG A 293 23.98 34.57 -11.89
CA ARG A 293 24.91 33.61 -11.27
C ARG A 293 24.25 32.25 -11.08
N LYS A 294 25.00 31.17 -11.23
CA LYS A 294 24.54 29.81 -10.89
C LYS A 294 24.69 29.59 -9.38
N ILE A 295 23.62 29.75 -8.62
CA ILE A 295 23.60 29.71 -7.16
C ILE A 295 23.03 28.40 -6.62
N LEU A 296 23.62 27.91 -5.53
CA LEU A 296 23.00 26.90 -4.66
C LEU A 296 22.54 27.56 -3.37
N LEU A 297 21.26 27.47 -3.04
CA LEU A 297 20.69 28.03 -1.82
C LEU A 297 19.94 26.94 -1.05
N VAL A 298 20.16 26.84 0.25
CA VAL A 298 19.34 26.03 1.16
C VAL A 298 18.70 26.92 2.22
N LEU A 299 17.38 26.82 2.35
CA LEU A 299 16.58 27.47 3.38
C LEU A 299 16.04 26.38 4.31
N ASP A 300 16.51 26.30 5.55
CA ASP A 300 16.22 25.18 6.45
C ASP A 300 15.24 25.58 7.58
N ASP A 301 14.26 24.72 7.86
CA ASP A 301 13.19 24.91 8.85
C ASP A 301 12.39 26.21 8.62
N VAL A 302 11.89 26.34 7.38
CA VAL A 302 10.91 27.35 6.93
C VAL A 302 9.51 26.95 7.39
N ASP A 303 8.71 27.92 7.86
CA ASP A 303 7.33 27.70 8.30
C ASP A 303 6.33 28.79 7.87
N HIS A 304 6.77 29.85 7.18
CA HIS A 304 5.88 30.92 6.71
C HIS A 304 6.35 31.54 5.39
N GLU A 305 5.40 31.76 4.47
CA GLU A 305 5.60 32.39 3.15
C GLU A 305 6.37 33.74 3.18
N ASN A 306 6.31 34.50 4.29
CA ASN A 306 7.04 35.77 4.42
C ASN A 306 8.58 35.58 4.43
N GLN A 307 9.07 34.42 4.87
CA GLN A 307 10.48 34.04 4.84
C GLN A 307 10.93 33.78 3.39
N LEU A 308 10.10 33.07 2.61
CA LEU A 308 10.38 32.78 1.20
C LEU A 308 10.30 34.05 0.36
N ASN A 309 9.29 34.90 0.56
CA ASN A 309 9.17 36.21 -0.08
C ASN A 309 10.35 37.16 0.22
N ALA A 310 11.04 37.00 1.35
CA ALA A 310 12.21 37.79 1.71
C ALA A 310 13.53 37.25 1.15
N LEU A 311 13.62 35.96 0.81
CA LEU A 311 14.89 35.26 0.53
C LEU A 311 14.97 34.64 -0.87
N ALA A 312 13.86 34.12 -1.40
CA ALA A 312 13.77 33.38 -2.67
C ALA A 312 12.37 33.51 -3.32
N ARG A 313 11.88 34.75 -3.45
CA ARG A 313 10.51 35.05 -3.91
C ARG A 313 10.19 34.53 -5.32
N GLU A 314 11.08 34.79 -6.27
CA GLU A 314 10.89 34.54 -7.70
C GLU A 314 12.12 33.82 -8.25
N ARG A 315 11.93 33.05 -9.33
CA ARG A 315 13.01 32.26 -9.96
C ARG A 315 14.03 33.18 -10.66
N GLU A 316 13.52 34.30 -11.17
CA GLU A 316 14.19 35.39 -11.85
C GLU A 316 15.23 36.12 -10.97
N TRP A 317 15.19 35.90 -9.65
CA TRP A 317 16.21 36.40 -8.72
C TRP A 317 17.55 35.64 -8.85
N PHE A 318 17.57 34.47 -9.52
CA PHE A 318 18.74 33.60 -9.64
C PHE A 318 19.09 33.34 -11.12
N GLY A 319 20.36 33.12 -11.42
CA GLY A 319 20.81 32.82 -12.78
C GLY A 319 20.52 31.39 -13.21
N ARG A 320 20.55 31.13 -14.52
CA ARG A 320 20.31 29.81 -15.12
C ARG A 320 21.19 28.71 -14.51
N GLY A 321 20.62 27.53 -14.30
CA GLY A 321 21.26 26.39 -13.62
C GLY A 321 21.28 26.49 -12.09
N SER A 322 20.67 27.51 -11.48
CA SER A 322 20.58 27.61 -10.01
C SER A 322 19.64 26.57 -9.39
N ARG A 323 19.91 26.21 -8.13
CA ARG A 323 19.12 25.27 -7.35
C ARG A 323 18.82 25.83 -5.97
N ILE A 324 17.54 25.81 -5.58
CA ILE A 324 17.07 26.25 -4.28
C ILE A 324 16.41 25.04 -3.61
N ILE A 325 16.83 24.74 -2.38
CA ILE A 325 16.29 23.65 -1.55
C ILE A 325 15.64 24.30 -0.32
N ILE A 326 14.40 23.92 -0.02
CA ILE A 326 13.63 24.48 1.09
C ILE A 326 13.19 23.33 2.00
N THR A 327 13.63 23.30 3.25
CA THR A 327 13.15 22.31 4.23
C THR A 327 12.01 22.91 5.05
N SER A 328 10.91 22.15 5.21
CA SER A 328 9.70 22.60 5.90
C SER A 328 9.05 21.46 6.69
N ARG A 329 8.23 21.81 7.67
CA ARG A 329 7.27 20.88 8.32
C ARG A 329 5.87 20.98 7.73
N ASP A 330 5.63 22.01 6.93
CA ASP A 330 4.34 22.40 6.39
C ASP A 330 4.41 22.39 4.85
N LYS A 331 3.71 21.43 4.25
CA LYS A 331 3.57 21.23 2.81
C LYS A 331 2.87 22.41 2.14
N HIS A 332 1.96 23.08 2.84
CA HIS A 332 1.20 24.20 2.31
C HIS A 332 2.11 25.39 1.98
N VAL A 333 3.11 25.66 2.85
CA VAL A 333 4.12 26.72 2.63
C VAL A 333 4.98 26.43 1.39
N LEU A 334 5.12 25.16 1.01
CA LEU A 334 5.87 24.75 -0.19
C LEU A 334 5.00 24.85 -1.46
N THR A 335 3.75 24.41 -1.41
CA THR A 335 2.84 24.40 -2.57
C THR A 335 2.32 25.79 -2.92
N SER A 336 1.98 26.60 -1.91
CA SER A 336 1.54 28.00 -2.10
C SER A 336 2.62 28.87 -2.76
N HIS A 337 3.90 28.61 -2.50
CA HIS A 337 5.04 29.33 -3.09
C HIS A 337 5.40 28.90 -4.53
N GLY A 338 4.72 27.89 -5.10
CA GLY A 338 4.97 27.46 -6.49
C GLY A 338 6.30 26.74 -6.72
N ILE A 339 6.76 26.00 -5.71
CA ILE A 339 7.94 25.10 -5.78
C ILE A 339 7.70 23.99 -6.81
N ASP A 340 8.75 23.59 -7.55
CA ASP A 340 8.62 22.65 -8.67
C ASP A 340 8.18 21.24 -8.24
N GLN A 341 8.80 20.72 -7.18
CA GLN A 341 8.57 19.37 -6.65
C GLN A 341 8.81 19.37 -5.13
N ALA A 342 8.04 18.58 -4.39
CA ALA A 342 8.16 18.43 -2.94
C ALA A 342 8.41 16.97 -2.56
N TYR A 343 9.62 16.69 -2.06
CA TYR A 343 10.06 15.38 -1.57
C TYR A 343 9.61 15.16 -0.13
N GLU A 344 8.84 14.10 0.10
CA GLU A 344 8.44 13.65 1.44
C GLU A 344 9.50 12.70 2.00
N VAL A 345 10.08 13.02 3.16
CA VAL A 345 11.12 12.20 3.76
C VAL A 345 10.51 10.97 4.46
N LYS A 346 10.76 9.80 3.89
CA LYS A 346 10.42 8.48 4.48
C LYS A 346 11.16 8.29 5.82
N PRO A 347 10.53 7.65 6.84
CA PRO A 347 11.21 7.17 8.04
C PRO A 347 12.41 6.27 7.72
N LEU A 348 13.25 5.99 8.72
CA LEU A 348 14.25 4.93 8.65
C LEU A 348 13.55 3.57 8.59
N ASP A 349 14.13 2.62 7.86
CA ASP A 349 13.64 1.24 7.87
C ASP A 349 14.11 0.43 9.09
N ARG A 350 13.59 -0.80 9.17
CA ARG A 350 13.89 -1.83 10.17
C ARG A 350 15.39 -2.00 10.44
N GLY A 351 16.24 -1.99 9.41
CA GLY A 351 17.70 -2.12 9.53
C GLY A 351 18.40 -0.80 9.85
N GLU A 352 18.07 0.27 9.11
CA GLU A 352 18.66 1.61 9.30
C GLU A 352 18.50 2.13 10.74
N ALA A 353 17.32 1.91 11.35
CA ALA A 353 17.08 2.32 12.73
C ALA A 353 17.95 1.54 13.75
N PHE A 354 18.18 0.24 13.50
CA PHE A 354 19.04 -0.62 14.32
C PHE A 354 20.52 -0.26 14.21
N GLU A 355 21.04 0.01 13.00
CA GLU A 355 22.43 0.44 12.80
C GLU A 355 22.69 1.79 13.49
N LEU A 356 21.77 2.74 13.33
CA LEU A 356 21.85 4.06 13.97
C LEU A 356 21.79 3.96 15.50
N LEU A 357 20.93 3.10 16.06
CA LEU A 357 20.84 2.86 17.50
C LEU A 357 22.15 2.25 18.03
N SER A 358 22.64 1.22 17.36
CA SER A 358 23.85 0.48 17.74
C SER A 358 25.09 1.38 17.74
N SER A 359 25.21 2.25 16.72
CA SER A 359 26.27 3.25 16.61
C SER A 359 26.34 4.21 17.80
N TYR A 360 25.21 4.49 18.47
CA TYR A 360 25.16 5.34 19.67
C TYR A 360 25.18 4.57 20.99
N ALA A 361 24.55 3.39 21.06
CA ALA A 361 24.37 2.63 22.30
C ALA A 361 25.53 1.67 22.61
N PHE A 362 26.19 1.12 21.59
CA PHE A 362 27.20 0.05 21.73
C PHE A 362 28.57 0.41 21.12
N PRO A 363 29.19 1.58 21.41
CA PRO A 363 30.40 2.07 20.73
C PRO A 363 31.71 1.32 21.07
N ARG A 364 31.62 0.08 21.59
CA ARG A 364 32.73 -0.83 21.98
C ARG A 364 32.32 -2.32 21.97
N ASP A 365 31.39 -2.70 21.09
CA ASP A 365 30.93 -4.09 20.91
C ASP A 365 30.38 -4.76 22.20
N GLN A 366 29.86 -3.96 23.15
CA GLN A 366 29.25 -4.44 24.39
C GLN A 366 27.80 -4.92 24.18
N THR A 367 27.55 -5.69 23.11
CA THR A 367 26.22 -6.19 22.73
C THR A 367 25.79 -7.45 23.47
N GLU A 368 26.70 -8.11 24.20
CA GLU A 368 26.44 -9.43 24.83
C GLU A 368 25.48 -9.37 26.05
N ASP A 369 25.34 -8.22 26.72
CA ASP A 369 24.55 -8.06 27.96
C ASP A 369 23.09 -7.59 27.76
N ILE A 370 22.70 -7.15 26.55
CA ILE A 370 21.36 -6.59 26.28
C ILE A 370 20.59 -7.49 25.31
N SER A 371 19.39 -7.94 25.68
CA SER A 371 18.58 -8.81 24.83
C SER A 371 18.01 -8.08 23.61
N ARG A 372 17.93 -8.77 22.46
CA ARG A 372 17.32 -8.24 21.23
C ARG A 372 15.91 -7.70 21.47
N ASP A 373 15.11 -8.33 22.33
CA ASP A 373 13.76 -7.85 22.64
C ASP A 373 13.75 -6.41 23.19
N LEU A 374 14.72 -6.01 24.00
CA LEU A 374 14.80 -4.64 24.54
C LEU A 374 15.22 -3.63 23.47
N ILE A 375 16.02 -4.07 22.49
CA ILE A 375 16.40 -3.28 21.33
C ILE A 375 15.19 -3.11 20.41
N ASP A 376 14.51 -4.21 20.05
CA ASP A 376 13.30 -4.22 19.21
C ASP A 376 12.16 -3.40 19.88
N ASN A 377 12.02 -3.39 21.21
CA ASN A 377 11.07 -2.49 21.91
C ASN A 377 11.48 -1.01 21.88
N ILE A 378 12.79 -0.67 21.94
CA ILE A 378 13.26 0.71 21.81
C ILE A 378 13.13 1.23 20.37
N LEU A 379 13.37 0.36 19.39
CA LEU A 379 13.12 0.64 17.98
C LEU A 379 11.62 0.84 17.75
N GLY A 380 10.75 -0.09 18.19
CA GLY A 380 9.30 0.07 18.07
C GLY A 380 8.72 1.31 18.78
N TYR A 381 9.40 1.87 19.78
CA TYR A 381 9.07 3.19 20.34
C TYR A 381 9.50 4.34 19.42
N ALA A 382 10.64 4.21 18.73
CA ALA A 382 11.10 5.16 17.72
C ALA A 382 10.28 5.11 16.42
N ASN A 383 9.84 3.92 16.00
CA ASN A 383 9.11 3.62 14.75
C ASN A 383 9.74 4.37 13.55
N GLY A 384 11.01 4.06 13.28
CA GLY A 384 11.78 4.68 12.20
C GLY A 384 12.16 6.17 12.35
N LEU A 385 11.81 6.86 13.45
CA LEU A 385 12.14 8.29 13.64
C LEU A 385 13.61 8.50 14.07
N PRO A 386 14.49 9.13 13.25
CA PRO A 386 15.91 9.30 13.59
C PRO A 386 16.13 10.05 14.91
N LEU A 387 15.31 11.09 15.18
CA LEU A 387 15.41 11.87 16.41
C LEU A 387 15.25 11.01 17.67
N ALA A 388 14.33 10.03 17.66
CA ALA A 388 14.09 9.20 18.82
C ALA A 388 15.30 8.29 19.11
N VAL A 389 15.85 7.69 18.06
CA VAL A 389 17.08 6.88 18.12
C VAL A 389 18.28 7.72 18.60
N VAL A 390 18.46 8.93 18.07
CA VAL A 390 19.56 9.85 18.42
C VAL A 390 19.46 10.38 19.86
N VAL A 391 18.26 10.46 20.45
CA VAL A 391 18.09 10.82 21.87
C VAL A 391 18.28 9.60 22.78
N LEU A 392 17.73 8.44 22.42
CA LEU A 392 17.72 7.26 23.29
C LEU A 392 19.06 6.50 23.27
N GLY A 393 19.73 6.36 22.12
CA GLY A 393 21.01 5.65 22.01
C GLY A 393 22.10 6.17 22.96
N PRO A 394 22.44 7.48 22.95
CA PRO A 394 23.42 8.05 23.88
C PRO A 394 22.98 7.99 25.34
N PHE A 395 21.66 8.01 25.59
CA PHE A 395 21.10 7.89 26.93
C PHE A 395 21.26 6.47 27.48
N LEU A 396 21.06 5.45 26.65
CA LEU A 396 21.14 4.03 27.02
C LEU A 396 22.56 3.45 27.01
N CYS A 397 23.50 4.11 26.32
CA CYS A 397 24.90 3.72 26.24
C CYS A 397 25.52 3.44 27.62
N GLY A 398 26.03 2.22 27.82
CA GLY A 398 26.69 1.79 29.06
C GLY A 398 25.77 1.55 30.26
N ARG A 399 24.44 1.49 30.06
CA ARG A 399 23.47 1.09 31.10
C ARG A 399 23.23 -0.41 31.13
N SER A 400 22.91 -0.93 32.31
CA SER A 400 22.55 -2.33 32.52
C SER A 400 21.16 -2.67 31.95
N ARG A 401 20.93 -3.96 31.68
CA ARG A 401 19.65 -4.49 31.20
C ARG A 401 18.43 -4.01 32.02
N ALA A 402 18.53 -4.01 33.35
CA ALA A 402 17.44 -3.56 34.23
C ALA A 402 17.12 -2.07 34.09
N GLU A 403 18.11 -1.24 33.74
CA GLU A 403 17.91 0.20 33.46
C GLU A 403 17.30 0.44 32.07
N TRP A 404 17.54 -0.44 31.09
CA TRP A 404 16.81 -0.45 29.82
C TRP A 404 15.34 -0.84 30.04
N GLU A 405 15.08 -1.91 30.78
CA GLU A 405 13.73 -2.36 31.16
C GLU A 405 12.96 -1.26 31.91
N SER A 406 13.60 -0.60 32.89
CA SER A 406 13.04 0.54 33.61
C SER A 406 12.82 1.76 32.72
N THR A 407 13.70 2.02 31.75
CA THR A 407 13.53 3.10 30.76
C THR A 407 12.32 2.84 29.88
N LEU A 408 12.13 1.62 29.37
CA LEU A 408 10.98 1.24 28.56
C LEU A 408 9.65 1.39 29.33
N GLY A 409 9.59 0.96 30.59
CA GLY A 409 8.42 1.18 31.45
C GLY A 409 8.03 2.66 31.55
N LYS A 410 9.01 3.53 31.81
CA LYS A 410 8.81 4.99 31.87
C LYS A 410 8.35 5.60 30.53
N LEU A 411 8.86 5.10 29.40
CA LEU A 411 8.48 5.56 28.07
C LEU A 411 7.05 5.15 27.66
N ALA A 412 6.55 4.03 28.21
CA ALA A 412 5.16 3.61 28.03
C ALA A 412 4.17 4.48 28.85
N GLU A 413 4.58 4.96 30.03
CA GLU A 413 3.78 5.91 30.83
C GLU A 413 3.72 7.30 30.20
N SER A 414 4.89 7.83 29.77
CA SER A 414 5.07 9.21 29.31
C SER A 414 6.17 9.34 28.24
N PRO A 415 5.97 10.13 27.18
CA PRO A 415 6.97 10.31 26.14
C PRO A 415 8.21 11.07 26.66
N ASN A 416 9.39 10.76 26.11
CA ASN A 416 10.62 11.48 26.42
C ASN A 416 10.47 12.98 26.11
N LYS A 417 10.83 13.84 27.06
CA LYS A 417 10.61 15.29 26.98
C LYS A 417 11.37 15.97 25.83
N ASP A 418 12.57 15.51 25.51
CA ASP A 418 13.39 16.11 24.47
C ASP A 418 12.80 15.79 23.08
N ILE A 419 12.42 14.53 22.85
CA ILE A 419 11.71 14.10 21.63
C ILE A 419 10.37 14.84 21.50
N ASN A 420 9.56 14.85 22.57
CA ASN A 420 8.25 15.48 22.61
C ASN A 420 8.35 17.00 22.32
N SER A 421 9.34 17.70 22.88
CA SER A 421 9.54 19.13 22.63
C SER A 421 9.73 19.49 21.15
N VAL A 422 10.39 18.62 20.36
CA VAL A 422 10.64 18.87 18.94
C VAL A 422 9.42 18.54 18.08
N LEU A 423 8.63 17.52 18.45
CA LEU A 423 7.38 17.18 17.78
C LEU A 423 6.31 18.26 18.04
N LYS A 424 6.19 18.71 19.30
CA LYS A 424 5.15 19.64 19.76
C LYS A 424 5.18 21.00 19.07
N ILE A 425 6.32 21.44 18.54
CA ILE A 425 6.43 22.64 17.68
C ILE A 425 5.36 22.65 16.57
N SER A 426 5.07 21.51 15.94
CA SER A 426 4.05 21.42 14.89
C SER A 426 2.62 21.52 15.43
N PHE A 427 2.37 21.07 16.67
CA PHE A 427 1.07 21.15 17.35
C PHE A 427 0.81 22.55 17.92
N ASP A 428 1.79 23.17 18.57
CA ASP A 428 1.62 24.48 19.22
C ASP A 428 1.28 25.58 18.18
N ALA A 429 1.73 25.43 16.93
CA ALA A 429 1.45 26.30 15.78
C ALA A 429 0.05 26.09 15.11
N LEU A 430 -0.77 25.16 15.59
CA LEU A 430 -2.15 24.95 15.12
C LEU A 430 -3.13 25.99 15.73
N GLU A 431 -4.26 26.25 15.06
CA GLU A 431 -5.41 26.95 15.66
C GLU A 431 -6.24 25.99 16.55
N ASP A 432 -7.14 26.54 17.37
CA ASP A 432 -7.89 25.76 18.38
C ASP A 432 -8.79 24.66 17.78
N ASN A 433 -9.29 24.84 16.55
CA ASN A 433 -10.08 23.84 15.84
C ASN A 433 -9.22 22.61 15.48
N GLU A 434 -8.07 22.83 14.86
CA GLU A 434 -7.11 21.81 14.47
C GLU A 434 -6.47 21.14 15.69
N LYS A 435 -6.30 21.87 16.81
CA LYS A 435 -5.88 21.29 18.10
C LYS A 435 -6.91 20.32 18.67
N ASP A 436 -8.20 20.69 18.72
CA ASP A 436 -9.22 19.76 19.19
C ASP A 436 -9.38 18.54 18.25
N ILE A 437 -9.33 18.74 16.93
CA ILE A 437 -9.34 17.64 15.93
C ILE A 437 -8.14 16.70 16.13
N PHE A 438 -6.93 17.24 16.28
CA PHE A 438 -5.71 16.46 16.48
C PHE A 438 -5.78 15.60 17.74
N LEU A 439 -6.23 16.18 18.85
CA LEU A 439 -6.35 15.47 20.13
C LEU A 439 -7.48 14.43 20.09
N ASP A 440 -8.61 14.71 19.42
CA ASP A 440 -9.65 13.70 19.19
C ASP A 440 -9.10 12.51 18.38
N ILE A 441 -8.29 12.75 17.34
CA ILE A 441 -7.71 11.67 16.54
C ILE A 441 -6.63 10.89 17.30
N ALA A 442 -5.77 11.57 18.07
CA ALA A 442 -4.73 10.92 18.88
C ALA A 442 -5.28 10.03 20.00
N CYS A 443 -6.36 10.48 20.66
CA CYS A 443 -7.02 9.72 21.73
C CYS A 443 -7.98 8.64 21.19
N PHE A 444 -8.68 8.88 20.08
CA PHE A 444 -9.85 8.07 19.70
C PHE A 444 -9.78 7.44 18.30
N PHE A 445 -9.28 8.15 17.28
CA PHE A 445 -9.62 7.84 15.87
C PHE A 445 -8.46 7.44 14.93
N LYS A 446 -7.26 7.18 15.43
CA LYS A 446 -6.20 6.54 14.63
C LYS A 446 -6.67 5.18 14.08
N GLY A 447 -6.45 4.94 12.79
CA GLY A 447 -6.86 3.74 12.07
C GLY A 447 -8.30 3.72 11.56
N PHE A 448 -9.13 4.72 11.91
CA PHE A 448 -10.53 4.82 11.47
C PHE A 448 -10.65 5.41 10.06
N LEU A 449 -11.79 5.13 9.39
CA LEU A 449 -12.09 5.65 8.06
C LEU A 449 -12.25 7.18 8.07
N ARG A 450 -11.61 7.89 7.13
CA ARG A 450 -11.61 9.36 7.03
C ARG A 450 -13.02 9.95 7.06
N ASP A 451 -13.95 9.37 6.31
CA ASP A 451 -15.32 9.87 6.22
C ASP A 451 -16.10 9.68 7.53
N TYR A 452 -15.85 8.59 8.26
CA TYR A 452 -16.43 8.38 9.57
C TYR A 452 -15.90 9.44 10.55
N VAL A 453 -14.58 9.59 10.66
CA VAL A 453 -13.95 10.58 11.56
C VAL A 453 -14.44 11.99 11.24
N THR A 454 -14.52 12.35 9.96
CA THR A 454 -15.03 13.64 9.50
C THR A 454 -16.47 13.86 9.97
N ARG A 455 -17.38 12.88 9.80
CA ARG A 455 -18.77 12.96 10.30
C ARG A 455 -18.84 13.14 11.82
N VAL A 456 -18.08 12.36 12.60
CA VAL A 456 -18.10 12.45 14.08
C VAL A 456 -17.70 13.86 14.55
N LEU A 457 -16.59 14.37 14.01
CA LEU A 457 -16.00 15.63 14.45
C LEU A 457 -16.81 16.85 13.97
N ASP A 458 -17.36 16.83 12.76
CA ASP A 458 -18.30 17.85 12.28
C ASP A 458 -19.60 17.87 13.12
N CYS A 459 -20.12 16.70 13.52
CA CYS A 459 -21.27 16.62 14.44
C CYS A 459 -20.93 17.16 15.85
N CYS A 460 -19.68 17.03 16.28
CA CYS A 460 -19.15 17.68 17.47
C CYS A 460 -18.95 19.22 17.32
N GLY A 461 -19.17 19.78 16.12
CA GLY A 461 -19.08 21.21 15.85
C GLY A 461 -17.66 21.71 15.60
N LEU A 462 -16.75 20.82 15.18
CA LEU A 462 -15.45 21.18 14.61
C LEU A 462 -15.60 21.36 13.09
N LYS A 463 -14.54 21.78 12.40
CA LYS A 463 -14.45 21.81 10.93
C LYS A 463 -13.50 20.70 10.47
N ALA A 464 -13.97 19.46 10.50
CA ALA A 464 -13.14 18.27 10.37
C ALA A 464 -12.48 18.14 9.00
N LEU A 465 -13.23 18.38 7.92
CA LEU A 465 -12.73 18.20 6.55
C LEU A 465 -11.46 19.02 6.25
N ILE A 466 -11.46 20.31 6.64
CA ILE A 466 -10.31 21.21 6.46
C ILE A 466 -9.26 21.01 7.55
N GLY A 467 -9.65 20.76 8.80
CA GLY A 467 -8.68 20.56 9.88
C GLY A 467 -7.84 19.30 9.70
N ILE A 468 -8.44 18.18 9.26
CA ILE A 468 -7.71 16.96 8.89
C ILE A 468 -6.74 17.25 7.73
N GLN A 469 -7.15 18.05 6.74
CA GLN A 469 -6.29 18.44 5.62
C GLN A 469 -5.07 19.27 6.09
N ILE A 470 -5.27 20.25 6.98
CA ILE A 470 -4.18 21.04 7.58
C ILE A 470 -3.22 20.15 8.39
N LEU A 471 -3.74 19.16 9.11
CA LEU A 471 -2.91 18.22 9.88
C LEU A 471 -2.08 17.27 8.99
N ILE A 472 -2.60 16.88 7.82
CA ILE A 472 -1.82 16.14 6.80
C ILE A 472 -0.74 17.06 6.22
N GLU A 473 -1.10 18.29 5.84
CA GLU A 473 -0.16 19.27 5.29
C GLU A 473 0.98 19.62 6.28
N ARG A 474 0.73 19.52 7.60
CA ARG A 474 1.72 19.73 8.67
C ARG A 474 2.46 18.47 9.14
N SER A 475 2.35 17.37 8.40
CA SER A 475 2.95 16.06 8.72
C SER A 475 2.60 15.54 10.13
N LEU A 476 1.39 15.84 10.61
CA LEU A 476 0.84 15.32 11.87
C LEU A 476 -0.09 14.13 11.65
N LEU A 477 -0.64 13.98 10.44
CA LEU A 477 -1.45 12.85 9.99
C LEU A 477 -0.98 12.36 8.62
N THR A 478 -1.28 11.10 8.32
CA THR A 478 -1.22 10.51 6.97
C THR A 478 -2.55 9.83 6.65
N ILE A 479 -2.78 9.50 5.38
CA ILE A 479 -3.91 8.67 4.96
C ILE A 479 -3.36 7.35 4.40
N GLU A 480 -3.84 6.24 4.96
CA GLU A 480 -3.52 4.87 4.53
C GLU A 480 -4.58 4.37 3.54
N ASN A 481 -4.10 3.81 2.41
CA ASN A 481 -4.92 3.25 1.33
C ASN A 481 -6.00 4.22 0.81
N GLU A 482 -5.72 5.52 0.85
CA GLU A 482 -6.64 6.64 0.56
C GLU A 482 -7.92 6.71 1.43
N ILE A 483 -8.08 5.84 2.44
CA ILE A 483 -9.34 5.71 3.20
C ILE A 483 -9.21 5.81 4.73
N ARG A 484 -8.06 5.50 5.35
CA ARG A 484 -7.89 5.47 6.82
C ARG A 484 -7.01 6.60 7.33
N VAL A 485 -7.39 7.24 8.44
CA VAL A 485 -6.58 8.27 9.10
C VAL A 485 -5.51 7.61 9.96
N GLN A 486 -4.24 7.90 9.69
CA GLN A 486 -3.11 7.38 10.46
C GLN A 486 -2.29 8.50 11.10
N MET A 487 -1.58 8.15 12.17
CA MET A 487 -0.73 9.03 12.97
C MET A 487 0.46 8.22 13.49
N HIS A 488 1.67 8.74 13.34
CA HIS A 488 2.90 8.11 13.86
C HIS A 488 2.84 8.00 15.40
N ASP A 489 3.29 6.87 15.96
CA ASP A 489 3.11 6.54 17.38
C ASP A 489 3.62 7.62 18.34
N LEU A 490 4.80 8.20 18.11
CA LEU A 490 5.31 9.30 18.93
C LEU A 490 4.48 10.60 18.84
N ILE A 491 3.82 10.85 17.71
CA ILE A 491 2.87 11.97 17.56
C ILE A 491 1.57 11.66 18.33
N GLN A 492 1.13 10.41 18.32
CA GLN A 492 -0.03 9.96 19.10
C GLN A 492 0.25 10.05 20.61
N LEU A 493 1.41 9.56 21.07
CA LEU A 493 1.85 9.64 22.46
C LEU A 493 2.03 11.09 22.92
N MET A 494 2.50 11.99 22.06
CA MET A 494 2.49 13.44 22.33
C MET A 494 1.06 13.96 22.54
N GLY A 495 0.11 13.64 21.65
CA GLY A 495 -1.28 14.09 21.80
C GLY A 495 -1.95 13.55 23.07
N GLN A 496 -1.71 12.29 23.39
CA GLN A 496 -2.19 11.65 24.61
C GLN A 496 -1.55 12.23 25.88
N ASP A 497 -0.24 12.49 25.88
CA ASP A 497 0.46 13.19 26.97
C ASP A 497 -0.11 14.60 27.18
N ILE A 498 -0.35 15.37 26.11
CA ILE A 498 -0.96 16.71 26.21
C ILE A 498 -2.29 16.68 26.99
N VAL A 499 -3.13 15.65 26.80
CA VAL A 499 -4.36 15.48 27.59
C VAL A 499 -4.08 15.00 29.01
N LYS A 500 -3.13 14.07 29.23
CA LYS A 500 -2.72 13.66 30.59
C LYS A 500 -2.20 14.86 31.40
N GLN A 501 -1.47 15.78 30.78
CA GLN A 501 -0.95 17.00 31.43
C GLN A 501 -2.03 18.06 31.72
N GLU A 502 -3.27 17.95 31.23
CA GLU A 502 -4.37 18.83 31.64
C GLU A 502 -4.69 18.68 33.13
N CYS A 503 -4.66 17.44 33.63
CA CYS A 503 -4.67 17.13 35.05
C CYS A 503 -4.07 15.73 35.27
N PRO A 504 -2.78 15.64 35.69
CA PRO A 504 -2.11 14.35 35.89
C PRO A 504 -2.82 13.48 36.93
N ASP A 505 -3.14 14.05 38.09
CA ASP A 505 -3.61 13.32 39.28
C ASP A 505 -5.13 13.08 39.33
N ASP A 506 -5.90 13.50 38.30
CA ASP A 506 -7.36 13.38 38.27
C ASP A 506 -7.88 13.21 36.82
N PRO A 507 -8.25 11.98 36.39
CA PRO A 507 -8.82 11.76 35.06
C PRO A 507 -10.15 12.48 34.85
N GLY A 508 -10.97 12.65 35.88
CA GLY A 508 -12.26 13.37 35.82
C GLY A 508 -12.14 14.85 35.43
N LYS A 509 -10.93 15.43 35.52
CA LYS A 509 -10.60 16.79 35.07
C LYS A 509 -9.95 16.88 33.68
N ARG A 510 -9.70 15.77 32.97
CA ARG A 510 -9.13 15.76 31.61
C ARG A 510 -10.21 15.93 30.53
N SER A 511 -9.85 16.45 29.36
CA SER A 511 -10.80 16.71 28.26
C SER A 511 -11.25 15.45 27.51
N ARG A 512 -10.43 14.39 27.51
CA ARG A 512 -10.66 13.14 26.77
C ARG A 512 -10.28 11.96 27.64
N LEU A 513 -11.08 10.88 27.58
CA LEU A 513 -10.83 9.64 28.30
C LEU A 513 -10.94 8.43 27.36
N TRP A 514 -9.87 7.64 27.26
CA TRP A 514 -9.75 6.49 26.37
C TRP A 514 -9.09 5.25 27.01
N CYS A 515 -8.46 5.40 28.18
CA CYS A 515 -7.91 4.28 28.94
C CYS A 515 -9.01 3.63 29.79
N TYR A 516 -9.04 2.29 29.87
CA TYR A 516 -10.03 1.57 30.66
C TYR A 516 -10.03 1.99 32.13
N ASP A 517 -8.87 2.03 32.77
CA ASP A 517 -8.76 2.33 34.20
C ASP A 517 -9.22 3.77 34.51
N ASP A 518 -8.78 4.76 33.71
CA ASP A 518 -9.24 6.15 33.80
C ASP A 518 -10.78 6.26 33.64
N VAL A 519 -11.36 5.54 32.67
CA VAL A 519 -12.80 5.57 32.37
C VAL A 519 -13.61 4.87 33.47
N TYR A 520 -13.12 3.73 33.97
CA TYR A 520 -13.75 2.99 35.06
C TYR A 520 -13.73 3.80 36.36
N GLU A 521 -12.59 4.40 36.73
CA GLU A 521 -12.49 5.26 37.92
C GLU A 521 -13.50 6.42 37.85
N VAL A 522 -13.53 7.13 36.72
CA VAL A 522 -14.36 8.33 36.53
C VAL A 522 -15.87 8.03 36.55
N LEU A 523 -16.28 6.87 36.05
CA LEU A 523 -17.70 6.51 35.90
C LEU A 523 -18.25 5.66 37.05
N SER A 524 -17.41 4.92 37.77
CA SER A 524 -17.80 4.23 39.01
C SER A 524 -17.85 5.17 40.22
N GLN A 525 -16.99 6.20 40.27
CA GLN A 525 -16.85 7.10 41.44
C GLN A 525 -17.51 8.49 41.29
N ASP A 526 -18.28 8.74 40.22
CA ASP A 526 -18.94 10.05 39.93
C ASP A 526 -17.98 11.26 39.81
N THR A 527 -16.66 11.07 39.65
CA THR A 527 -15.67 12.16 39.69
C THR A 527 -15.63 13.02 38.42
N GLY A 528 -16.27 12.58 37.33
CA GLY A 528 -16.26 13.24 36.02
C GLY A 528 -16.78 14.68 36.00
N THR A 529 -15.97 15.63 35.53
CA THR A 529 -16.29 17.06 35.58
C THR A 529 -16.71 17.65 34.23
N ASN A 530 -17.05 18.95 34.23
CA ASN A 530 -17.32 19.73 33.02
C ASN A 530 -16.08 19.95 32.12
N ALA A 531 -14.91 19.43 32.48
CA ALA A 531 -13.74 19.40 31.58
C ALA A 531 -13.92 18.36 30.46
N VAL A 532 -14.51 17.21 30.77
CA VAL A 532 -14.66 16.07 29.84
C VAL A 532 -15.51 16.47 28.63
N LYS A 533 -14.90 16.44 27.45
CA LYS A 533 -15.52 16.67 26.12
C LYS A 533 -15.88 15.35 25.43
N GLY A 534 -15.09 14.30 25.62
CA GLY A 534 -15.27 13.01 24.94
C GLY A 534 -14.80 11.82 25.77
N ILE A 535 -15.53 10.71 25.65
CA ILE A 535 -15.18 9.40 26.23
C ILE A 535 -15.29 8.37 25.10
N MET A 536 -14.27 7.52 24.95
CA MET A 536 -14.30 6.39 24.02
C MET A 536 -13.66 5.16 24.64
N LEU A 537 -14.44 4.09 24.82
CA LEU A 537 -13.94 2.80 25.32
C LEU A 537 -14.10 1.73 24.23
N LEU A 538 -12.99 1.08 23.88
CA LEU A 538 -12.92 -0.06 22.97
C LEU A 538 -12.27 -1.23 23.72
N LEU A 539 -13.01 -2.31 23.98
CA LEU A 539 -12.48 -3.48 24.67
C LEU A 539 -12.24 -4.66 23.70
N PRO A 540 -11.16 -5.45 23.88
CA PRO A 540 -10.91 -6.62 23.04
C PRO A 540 -11.87 -7.79 23.36
N ARG A 541 -12.62 -7.70 24.46
CA ARG A 541 -13.58 -8.68 24.97
C ARG A 541 -14.74 -7.95 25.63
N GLN A 542 -15.84 -8.66 25.89
CA GLN A 542 -16.89 -8.12 26.75
C GLN A 542 -16.44 -8.16 28.22
N GLU A 543 -16.47 -7.00 28.87
CA GLU A 543 -16.23 -6.84 30.30
C GLU A 543 -17.39 -6.03 30.90
N GLU A 544 -17.70 -6.29 32.17
CA GLU A 544 -18.82 -5.69 32.89
C GLU A 544 -18.32 -4.50 33.72
N LEU A 545 -18.82 -3.30 33.40
CA LEU A 545 -18.37 -2.03 33.93
C LEU A 545 -19.48 -1.44 34.82
N ASP A 546 -19.34 -1.50 36.14
CA ASP A 546 -20.29 -0.91 37.09
C ASP A 546 -20.24 0.62 37.01
N ILE A 547 -21.35 1.25 36.61
CA ILE A 547 -21.46 2.70 36.45
C ILE A 547 -22.51 3.27 37.39
N SER A 548 -22.10 4.30 38.14
CA SER A 548 -23.00 5.06 39.00
C SER A 548 -24.11 5.72 38.17
N PRO A 549 -25.39 5.65 38.58
CA PRO A 549 -26.51 6.29 37.87
C PRO A 549 -26.33 7.80 37.65
N SER A 550 -25.46 8.47 38.42
CA SER A 550 -25.14 9.89 38.33
C SER A 550 -23.88 10.24 37.53
N ALA A 551 -23.13 9.27 36.98
CA ALA A 551 -21.77 9.48 36.47
C ALA A 551 -21.63 10.64 35.46
N PHE A 552 -22.60 10.80 34.55
CA PHE A 552 -22.58 11.85 33.52
C PHE A 552 -23.22 13.19 33.95
N THR A 553 -23.80 13.30 35.15
CA THR A 553 -24.57 14.48 35.60
C THR A 553 -23.72 15.74 35.77
N HIS A 554 -22.44 15.56 36.06
CA HIS A 554 -21.44 16.63 36.20
C HIS A 554 -20.67 16.91 34.90
N MET A 555 -20.72 16.00 33.90
CA MET A 555 -20.06 16.11 32.59
C MET A 555 -20.87 16.92 31.56
N ARG A 556 -21.31 18.14 31.90
CA ARG A 556 -22.28 18.89 31.06
C ARG A 556 -21.71 19.42 29.74
N ARG A 557 -20.44 19.15 29.43
CA ARG A 557 -19.77 19.48 28.16
C ARG A 557 -19.42 18.25 27.31
N LEU A 558 -19.76 17.04 27.76
CA LEU A 558 -19.56 15.80 27.00
C LEU A 558 -20.34 15.87 25.68
N LYS A 559 -19.63 15.84 24.55
CA LYS A 559 -20.16 15.81 23.18
C LYS A 559 -20.13 14.41 22.57
N LEU A 560 -19.11 13.63 22.91
CA LEU A 560 -18.81 12.33 22.30
C LEU A 560 -18.84 11.25 23.37
N LEU A 561 -19.67 10.23 23.16
CA LEU A 561 -19.67 9.01 23.97
C LEU A 561 -19.69 7.81 23.03
N ILE A 562 -18.59 7.07 23.00
CA ILE A 562 -18.46 5.81 22.24
C ILE A 562 -18.10 4.72 23.23
N PHE A 563 -19.00 3.77 23.42
CA PHE A 563 -18.66 2.48 24.03
C PHE A 563 -18.82 1.42 22.95
N ARG A 564 -17.82 0.55 22.79
CA ARG A 564 -17.96 -0.69 22.03
C ARG A 564 -17.48 -1.83 22.93
N THR A 565 -18.17 -2.97 22.86
CA THR A 565 -17.96 -4.20 23.67
C THR A 565 -17.99 -4.05 25.21
N ALA A 566 -18.16 -2.86 25.78
CA ALA A 566 -18.39 -2.70 27.22
C ALA A 566 -19.85 -2.94 27.60
N GLN A 567 -20.13 -3.95 28.43
CA GLN A 567 -21.43 -4.12 29.05
C GLN A 567 -21.46 -3.30 30.35
N LEU A 568 -22.57 -2.61 30.65
CA LEU A 568 -22.72 -1.94 31.94
C LEU A 568 -23.64 -2.71 32.88
N SER A 569 -23.22 -2.84 34.13
CA SER A 569 -24.14 -2.90 35.25
C SER A 569 -24.32 -1.51 35.86
N GLY A 570 -25.49 -1.27 36.45
CA GLY A 570 -25.89 0.05 36.94
C GLY A 570 -27.37 0.32 36.77
N GLY A 571 -27.84 1.37 37.44
CA GLY A 571 -29.23 1.84 37.34
C GLY A 571 -29.53 2.60 36.03
N PRO A 572 -30.75 3.15 35.87
CA PRO A 572 -31.09 3.94 34.69
C PRO A 572 -30.29 5.26 34.61
N ILE A 573 -29.26 5.26 33.77
CA ILE A 573 -28.32 6.38 33.57
C ILE A 573 -28.99 7.59 32.89
N CYS A 574 -28.59 8.80 33.28
CA CYS A 574 -29.07 10.06 32.72
C CYS A 574 -28.00 10.77 31.88
N LEU A 575 -28.20 10.84 30.55
CA LEU A 575 -27.27 11.42 29.59
C LEU A 575 -27.29 12.97 29.59
N PRO A 576 -26.16 13.63 29.25
CA PRO A 576 -26.05 15.08 29.22
C PRO A 576 -26.66 15.70 27.95
N ASN A 577 -27.24 16.89 28.07
CA ASN A 577 -27.92 17.59 26.97
C ASN A 577 -27.01 18.03 25.81
N ASP A 578 -25.71 18.25 26.08
CA ASP A 578 -24.71 18.65 25.09
C ASP A 578 -24.06 17.46 24.36
N LEU A 579 -24.54 16.23 24.59
CA LEU A 579 -24.13 15.08 23.79
C LEU A 579 -24.50 15.32 22.31
N ARG A 580 -23.61 14.94 21.39
CA ARG A 580 -23.72 15.09 19.92
C ARG A 580 -23.66 13.74 19.23
N TRP A 581 -22.75 12.89 19.67
CA TRP A 581 -22.51 11.56 19.12
C TRP A 581 -22.63 10.53 20.24
N LEU A 582 -23.46 9.53 20.02
CA LEU A 582 -23.62 8.38 20.90
C LEU A 582 -23.52 7.11 20.04
N GLU A 583 -22.52 6.29 20.33
CA GLU A 583 -22.43 4.89 19.90
C GLU A 583 -22.34 4.02 21.14
N TRP A 584 -23.26 3.06 21.27
CA TRP A 584 -23.27 2.12 22.37
C TRP A 584 -24.08 0.87 21.97
N PRO A 585 -23.48 -0.06 21.21
CA PRO A 585 -24.14 -1.30 20.87
C PRO A 585 -24.25 -2.21 22.10
N GLU A 586 -25.19 -3.16 22.05
CA GLU A 586 -25.53 -4.03 23.17
C GLU A 586 -25.92 -3.25 24.45
N CYS A 587 -26.51 -2.06 24.30
CA CYS A 587 -26.86 -1.20 25.42
C CYS A 587 -27.80 -1.94 26.39
N PRO A 588 -27.41 -2.12 27.67
CA PRO A 588 -28.20 -2.87 28.65
C PRO A 588 -29.41 -2.07 29.16
N LEU A 589 -29.48 -0.77 28.85
CA LEU A 589 -30.54 0.11 29.29
C LEU A 589 -31.80 -0.09 28.46
N SER A 590 -32.84 -0.62 29.10
CA SER A 590 -34.19 -0.72 28.53
C SER A 590 -34.85 0.64 28.20
N THR A 591 -34.24 1.77 28.59
CA THR A 591 -34.68 3.13 28.26
C THR A 591 -33.51 4.12 28.35
N LEU A 592 -33.24 4.85 27.26
CA LEU A 592 -32.31 5.98 27.26
C LEU A 592 -32.96 7.22 27.90
N LYS A 593 -32.35 7.77 28.96
CA LYS A 593 -32.85 8.97 29.64
C LYS A 593 -31.88 10.14 29.45
N PHE A 594 -32.44 11.32 29.22
CA PHE A 594 -31.67 12.56 29.03
C PHE A 594 -32.05 13.61 30.07
N SER A 595 -31.10 14.47 30.40
CA SER A 595 -31.27 15.61 31.30
C SER A 595 -32.44 16.54 30.92
N ALA A 596 -32.95 17.31 31.87
CA ALA A 596 -33.94 18.35 31.60
C ALA A 596 -33.31 19.50 30.78
N GLY A 597 -33.99 19.97 29.73
CA GLY A 597 -33.48 21.00 28.80
C GLY A 597 -33.50 20.60 27.32
N PRO A 598 -32.96 21.46 26.42
CA PRO A 598 -32.84 21.18 24.99
C PRO A 598 -31.67 20.23 24.71
N LYS A 599 -31.92 19.18 23.91
CA LYS A 599 -30.91 18.19 23.51
C LYS A 599 -30.27 18.60 22.19
N LYS A 600 -28.99 18.26 22.01
CA LYS A 600 -28.21 18.59 20.80
C LYS A 600 -27.65 17.36 20.07
N LEU A 601 -28.15 16.17 20.39
CA LEU A 601 -27.74 14.89 19.79
C LEU A 601 -27.94 14.90 18.27
N VAL A 602 -27.00 14.31 17.53
CA VAL A 602 -26.95 14.29 16.05
C VAL A 602 -26.91 12.86 15.52
N GLN A 603 -26.08 12.00 16.13
CA GLN A 603 -26.07 10.55 15.94
C GLN A 603 -26.64 9.87 17.20
N LEU A 604 -27.53 8.90 17.00
CA LEU A 604 -27.92 7.92 18.01
C LEU A 604 -27.74 6.51 17.42
N ASP A 605 -26.67 5.83 17.81
CA ASP A 605 -26.41 4.42 17.50
C ASP A 605 -26.43 3.60 18.79
N VAL A 606 -27.31 2.61 18.83
CA VAL A 606 -27.44 1.62 19.92
C VAL A 606 -27.77 0.24 19.34
N PHE A 607 -27.08 -0.21 18.28
CA PHE A 607 -27.39 -1.50 17.64
C PHE A 607 -27.26 -2.73 18.57
N ASN A 608 -27.92 -3.84 18.24
CA ASN A 608 -27.99 -5.10 19.02
C ASN A 608 -28.47 -4.92 20.48
N SER A 609 -29.16 -3.83 20.81
CA SER A 609 -29.60 -3.53 22.18
C SER A 609 -30.93 -4.19 22.56
N GLN A 610 -31.11 -4.51 23.84
CA GLN A 610 -32.33 -5.14 24.36
C GLN A 610 -33.47 -4.13 24.65
N ILE A 611 -33.54 -3.05 23.87
CA ILE A 611 -34.54 -1.99 23.98
C ILE A 611 -35.88 -2.52 23.48
N LYS A 612 -36.86 -2.63 24.37
CA LYS A 612 -38.23 -3.07 24.01
C LYS A 612 -39.11 -1.93 23.50
N GLN A 613 -38.93 -0.76 24.11
CA GLN A 613 -39.66 0.47 23.83
C GLN A 613 -38.82 1.66 24.32
N LEU A 614 -38.84 2.77 23.57
CA LEU A 614 -38.36 4.06 24.07
C LEU A 614 -39.44 4.70 24.96
N GLU A 615 -39.27 4.67 26.29
CA GLU A 615 -40.13 5.44 27.20
C GLU A 615 -39.88 6.94 27.05
N GLY A 616 -40.84 7.62 26.40
CA GLY A 616 -40.74 9.04 26.06
C GLY A 616 -40.43 9.23 24.58
N ASN A 617 -41.27 9.99 23.90
CA ASN A 617 -41.06 10.34 22.50
C ASN A 617 -39.71 11.04 22.30
N LEU A 618 -39.11 10.91 21.12
CA LEU A 618 -37.90 11.65 20.69
C LEU A 618 -38.14 13.18 20.48
N LYS A 619 -39.22 13.70 21.09
CA LYS A 619 -39.67 15.10 21.02
C LYS A 619 -38.67 16.04 21.68
N GLY A 620 -38.02 16.85 20.84
CA GLY A 620 -37.02 17.83 21.26
C GLY A 620 -35.60 17.52 20.79
N LEU A 621 -35.35 16.35 20.21
CA LEU A 621 -34.08 15.98 19.56
C LEU A 621 -33.99 16.62 18.15
N LYS A 622 -34.19 17.94 18.08
CA LYS A 622 -34.31 18.69 16.82
C LYS A 622 -33.07 18.65 15.92
N THR A 623 -31.91 18.30 16.48
CA THR A 623 -30.61 18.20 15.80
C THR A 623 -30.30 16.81 15.26
N LEU A 624 -31.13 15.80 15.58
CA LEU A 624 -30.86 14.40 15.24
C LEU A 624 -30.95 14.19 13.73
N LYS A 625 -29.90 13.58 13.16
CA LYS A 625 -29.75 13.25 11.73
C LYS A 625 -29.75 11.75 11.49
N PHE A 626 -29.16 10.97 12.40
CA PHE A 626 -28.95 9.54 12.20
C PHE A 626 -29.49 8.77 13.41
N ILE A 627 -30.31 7.76 13.14
CA ILE A 627 -30.69 6.72 14.11
C ILE A 627 -30.26 5.37 13.52
N ASP A 628 -29.44 4.64 14.27
CA ASP A 628 -29.14 3.24 13.98
C ASP A 628 -29.53 2.35 15.17
N PHE A 629 -30.58 1.57 14.95
CA PHE A 629 -31.20 0.64 15.89
C PHE A 629 -31.11 -0.81 15.36
N HIS A 630 -30.20 -1.13 14.43
CA HIS A 630 -30.15 -2.48 13.85
C HIS A 630 -29.91 -3.59 14.88
N GLU A 631 -30.35 -4.80 14.57
CA GLU A 631 -30.38 -5.98 15.45
C GLU A 631 -31.01 -5.77 16.85
N CYS A 632 -31.77 -4.69 17.09
CA CYS A 632 -32.55 -4.49 18.32
C CYS A 632 -33.78 -5.44 18.36
N LYS A 633 -33.52 -6.75 18.42
CA LYS A 633 -34.50 -7.84 18.30
C LYS A 633 -35.58 -7.84 19.39
N SER A 634 -35.39 -7.09 20.48
CA SER A 634 -36.41 -6.86 21.52
C SER A 634 -37.43 -5.76 21.18
N LEU A 635 -37.17 -4.91 20.17
CA LEU A 635 -37.96 -3.72 19.86
C LEU A 635 -39.32 -4.09 19.24
N VAL A 636 -40.41 -3.59 19.82
CA VAL A 636 -41.79 -3.90 19.36
C VAL A 636 -42.44 -2.72 18.61
N TYR A 637 -42.09 -1.48 18.98
CA TYR A 637 -42.71 -0.26 18.47
C TYR A 637 -41.71 0.91 18.43
N MET A 638 -41.68 1.64 17.32
CA MET A 638 -40.92 2.89 17.18
C MET A 638 -41.78 4.13 17.48
N PRO A 639 -41.31 5.08 18.31
CA PRO A 639 -42.07 6.27 18.68
C PRO A 639 -42.18 7.28 17.52
N ASP A 640 -43.12 8.20 17.69
CA ASP A 640 -43.34 9.37 16.81
C ASP A 640 -42.07 10.23 16.64
N LEU A 641 -41.59 10.31 15.39
CA LEU A 641 -40.39 11.02 14.95
C LEU A 641 -40.67 12.47 14.48
N SER A 642 -41.89 12.99 14.61
CA SER A 642 -42.18 14.42 14.33
C SER A 642 -41.32 15.39 15.17
N GLY A 643 -40.74 14.89 16.27
CA GLY A 643 -39.77 15.59 17.11
C GLY A 643 -38.37 15.78 16.50
N THR A 644 -38.03 15.07 15.42
CA THR A 644 -36.69 15.01 14.81
C THR A 644 -36.71 15.46 13.33
N PRO A 645 -37.08 16.71 13.02
CA PRO A 645 -37.28 17.19 11.64
C PRO A 645 -35.98 17.35 10.81
N ASN A 646 -34.82 16.98 11.37
CA ASN A 646 -33.55 16.93 10.66
C ASN A 646 -33.05 15.50 10.40
N LEU A 647 -33.87 14.47 10.66
CA LEU A 647 -33.49 13.08 10.44
C LEU A 647 -33.24 12.83 8.95
N GLU A 648 -32.07 12.29 8.65
CA GLU A 648 -31.53 12.01 7.31
C GLU A 648 -31.43 10.49 7.07
N MET A 649 -31.18 9.69 8.11
CA MET A 649 -31.09 8.22 8.07
C MET A 649 -31.86 7.59 9.23
N LEU A 650 -32.57 6.50 8.94
CA LEU A 650 -33.14 5.58 9.93
C LEU A 650 -32.85 4.13 9.54
N ASP A 651 -32.06 3.43 10.36
CA ASP A 651 -31.83 1.99 10.25
C ASP A 651 -32.44 1.23 11.43
N LEU A 652 -33.17 0.17 11.09
CA LEU A 652 -33.90 -0.73 11.98
C LEU A 652 -33.74 -2.20 11.52
N HIS A 653 -32.68 -2.55 10.77
CA HIS A 653 -32.59 -3.88 10.19
C HIS A 653 -32.48 -4.99 11.24
N GLU A 654 -33.06 -6.15 10.94
CA GLU A 654 -33.22 -7.31 11.83
C GLU A 654 -33.84 -6.98 13.21
N CYS A 655 -34.65 -5.91 13.29
CA CYS A 655 -35.60 -5.70 14.39
C CYS A 655 -36.78 -6.68 14.28
N GLU A 656 -36.50 -7.98 14.46
CA GLU A 656 -37.43 -9.09 14.19
C GLU A 656 -38.82 -8.91 14.81
N ASN A 657 -38.90 -8.34 16.02
CA ASN A 657 -40.13 -8.15 16.77
C ASN A 657 -40.89 -6.85 16.46
N LEU A 658 -40.43 -6.00 15.53
CA LEU A 658 -41.06 -4.72 15.23
C LEU A 658 -42.45 -4.94 14.60
N GLU A 659 -43.51 -4.68 15.36
CA GLU A 659 -44.91 -4.86 14.93
C GLU A 659 -45.47 -3.58 14.30
N ARG A 660 -44.93 -2.40 14.64
CA ARG A 660 -45.34 -1.10 14.09
C ARG A 660 -44.16 -0.16 13.89
N GLY A 661 -43.98 0.31 12.66
CA GLY A 661 -43.02 1.36 12.30
C GLY A 661 -43.55 2.77 12.61
N PRO A 662 -42.71 3.81 12.44
CA PRO A 662 -43.09 5.18 12.77
C PRO A 662 -43.88 5.85 11.64
N GLU A 663 -45.20 6.03 11.83
CA GLU A 663 -46.12 6.74 10.91
C GLU A 663 -45.60 8.12 10.48
N SER A 664 -44.83 8.78 11.34
CA SER A 664 -44.18 10.07 11.10
C SER A 664 -43.19 10.09 9.92
N VAL A 665 -42.75 8.93 9.41
CA VAL A 665 -41.78 8.82 8.29
C VAL A 665 -42.21 9.62 7.05
N ALA A 666 -43.51 9.65 6.74
CA ALA A 666 -44.05 10.40 5.60
C ALA A 666 -43.65 11.89 5.61
N TYR A 667 -43.64 12.51 6.79
CA TYR A 667 -43.47 13.95 6.98
C TYR A 667 -42.02 14.38 7.24
N LEU A 668 -41.05 13.46 7.20
CA LEU A 668 -39.64 13.76 7.46
C LEU A 668 -38.92 14.24 6.19
N CYS A 669 -39.05 15.54 5.87
CA CYS A 669 -38.54 16.20 4.65
C CYS A 669 -36.99 16.20 4.45
N LYS A 670 -36.24 15.38 5.20
CA LYS A 670 -34.79 15.15 5.03
C LYS A 670 -34.39 13.69 5.04
N LEU A 671 -35.28 12.78 5.43
CA LEU A 671 -35.00 11.36 5.51
C LEU A 671 -34.77 10.84 4.09
N TRP A 672 -33.56 10.41 3.78
CA TRP A 672 -33.19 9.92 2.45
C TRP A 672 -32.95 8.40 2.43
N PHE A 673 -32.60 7.82 3.57
CA PHE A 673 -32.38 6.38 3.76
C PHE A 673 -33.30 5.82 4.84
N LEU A 674 -34.03 4.75 4.50
CA LEU A 674 -34.87 3.98 5.42
C LEU A 674 -34.59 2.48 5.25
N ASN A 675 -34.15 1.81 6.32
CA ASN A 675 -33.91 0.38 6.32
C ASN A 675 -34.76 -0.34 7.38
N LEU A 676 -35.61 -1.25 6.90
CA LEU A 676 -36.54 -2.10 7.65
C LEU A 676 -36.32 -3.60 7.32
N ARG A 677 -35.19 -3.94 6.68
CA ARG A 677 -34.83 -5.33 6.32
C ARG A 677 -34.92 -6.24 7.54
N GLY A 678 -35.52 -7.42 7.43
CA GLY A 678 -35.62 -8.37 8.55
C GLY A 678 -36.63 -8.04 9.64
N CYS A 679 -37.41 -6.95 9.51
CA CYS A 679 -38.53 -6.67 10.41
C CYS A 679 -39.69 -7.65 10.17
N SER A 680 -39.48 -8.93 10.54
CA SER A 680 -40.32 -10.06 10.12
C SER A 680 -41.73 -10.06 10.68
N LYS A 681 -42.00 -9.30 11.74
CA LYS A 681 -43.35 -9.02 12.26
C LYS A 681 -44.05 -7.80 11.65
N LEU A 682 -43.35 -6.93 10.92
CA LEU A 682 -43.92 -5.68 10.42
C LEU A 682 -44.89 -5.96 9.26
N GLN A 683 -46.19 -5.68 9.45
CA GLN A 683 -47.25 -6.08 8.54
C GLN A 683 -47.65 -5.02 7.51
N ASN A 684 -47.41 -3.73 7.79
CA ASN A 684 -47.79 -2.62 6.91
C ASN A 684 -46.63 -1.63 6.78
N PHE A 685 -46.43 -1.10 5.57
CA PHE A 685 -45.61 0.08 5.32
C PHE A 685 -46.40 1.34 5.72
N PRO A 686 -45.78 2.42 6.26
CA PRO A 686 -46.50 3.63 6.67
C PRO A 686 -47.19 4.32 5.48
N ASP A 687 -48.33 4.94 5.75
CA ASP A 687 -49.08 5.74 4.76
C ASP A 687 -48.40 7.10 4.53
N ILE A 688 -48.43 7.58 3.28
CA ILE A 688 -47.69 8.77 2.82
C ILE A 688 -48.66 9.73 2.11
N PRO A 689 -49.40 10.58 2.85
CA PRO A 689 -50.48 11.39 2.27
C PRO A 689 -49.99 12.52 1.35
N ASP A 690 -48.79 13.05 1.58
CA ASP A 690 -48.17 14.15 0.85
C ASP A 690 -46.88 13.73 0.15
N LYS A 691 -46.49 14.42 -0.92
CA LYS A 691 -45.26 14.14 -1.68
C LYS A 691 -44.01 14.25 -0.81
N ASN A 692 -43.21 13.18 -0.78
CA ASN A 692 -41.92 13.11 -0.11
C ASN A 692 -40.78 13.29 -1.13
N GLU A 693 -40.10 14.43 -1.03
CA GLU A 693 -38.98 14.82 -1.91
C GLU A 693 -37.59 14.45 -1.34
N SER A 694 -37.52 13.69 -0.24
CA SER A 694 -36.26 13.36 0.44
C SER A 694 -35.86 11.90 0.33
N LEU A 695 -36.80 10.96 0.45
CA LEU A 695 -36.54 9.52 0.44
C LEU A 695 -35.97 9.08 -0.92
N ARG A 696 -34.82 8.41 -0.88
CA ARG A 696 -34.07 7.92 -2.05
C ARG A 696 -33.86 6.41 -2.02
N GLU A 697 -33.65 5.85 -0.83
CA GLU A 697 -33.41 4.42 -0.65
C GLU A 697 -34.30 3.85 0.46
N VAL A 698 -35.00 2.77 0.13
CA VAL A 698 -35.98 2.11 1.01
C VAL A 698 -35.79 0.59 0.95
N TYR A 699 -35.28 0.00 2.04
CA TYR A 699 -34.96 -1.42 2.13
C TYR A 699 -35.99 -2.14 3.02
N LEU A 700 -36.73 -3.09 2.44
CA LEU A 700 -37.90 -3.75 3.04
C LEU A 700 -37.81 -5.28 3.01
N ASP A 701 -36.64 -5.83 2.65
CA ASP A 701 -36.40 -7.27 2.52
C ASP A 701 -36.85 -8.05 3.78
N ARG A 702 -37.42 -9.26 3.61
CA ARG A 702 -37.84 -10.17 4.69
C ARG A 702 -38.90 -9.61 5.65
N THR A 703 -39.65 -8.58 5.26
CA THR A 703 -40.79 -8.05 6.04
C THR A 703 -42.06 -8.91 5.87
N SER A 704 -43.07 -8.63 6.70
CA SER A 704 -44.35 -9.35 6.74
C SER A 704 -45.47 -8.70 5.90
N PHE A 705 -45.14 -7.79 4.98
CA PHE A 705 -46.11 -7.05 4.18
C PHE A 705 -46.97 -7.97 3.31
N GLU A 706 -48.29 -7.72 3.30
CA GLU A 706 -49.23 -8.42 2.39
C GLU A 706 -49.52 -7.58 1.14
N GLU A 707 -49.52 -6.25 1.27
CA GLU A 707 -49.64 -5.26 0.19
C GLU A 707 -48.79 -4.01 0.47
N LEU A 708 -48.51 -3.21 -0.57
CA LEU A 708 -47.99 -1.85 -0.43
C LEU A 708 -49.13 -0.82 -0.59
N PRO A 709 -49.15 0.27 0.20
CA PRO A 709 -50.25 1.23 0.15
C PRO A 709 -50.22 2.06 -1.15
N PRO A 710 -51.37 2.49 -1.69
CA PRO A 710 -51.41 3.34 -2.89
C PRO A 710 -50.67 4.67 -2.76
N SER A 711 -50.46 5.14 -1.53
CA SER A 711 -49.66 6.34 -1.22
C SER A 711 -48.17 6.21 -1.54
N ILE A 712 -47.69 5.01 -1.93
CA ILE A 712 -46.30 4.82 -2.39
C ILE A 712 -45.94 5.74 -3.58
N GLU A 713 -46.92 6.17 -4.39
CA GLU A 713 -46.73 7.13 -5.49
C GLU A 713 -46.15 8.48 -5.06
N ASN A 714 -46.30 8.85 -3.78
CA ASN A 714 -45.80 10.10 -3.24
C ASN A 714 -44.30 10.08 -2.92
N LEU A 715 -43.61 8.94 -3.02
CA LEU A 715 -42.15 8.83 -2.89
C LEU A 715 -41.41 9.34 -4.16
N VAL A 716 -41.66 10.60 -4.53
CA VAL A 716 -41.29 11.16 -5.85
C VAL A 716 -39.77 11.24 -6.09
N SER A 717 -38.95 11.20 -5.05
CA SER A 717 -37.47 11.24 -5.14
C SER A 717 -36.78 9.88 -4.98
N LEU A 718 -37.57 8.81 -4.85
CA LEU A 718 -37.07 7.45 -4.63
C LEU A 718 -36.26 6.94 -5.83
N LYS A 719 -35.07 6.41 -5.55
CA LYS A 719 -34.13 5.81 -6.52
C LYS A 719 -34.04 4.30 -6.39
N LYS A 720 -34.10 3.76 -5.17
CA LYS A 720 -33.92 2.32 -4.92
C LYS A 720 -34.94 1.80 -3.91
N MET A 721 -35.57 0.69 -4.25
CA MET A 721 -36.48 -0.04 -3.38
C MET A 721 -36.23 -1.54 -3.46
N THR A 722 -36.07 -2.21 -2.31
CA THR A 722 -35.90 -3.67 -2.24
C THR A 722 -36.92 -4.29 -1.29
N LEU A 723 -37.51 -5.42 -1.69
CA LEU A 723 -38.53 -6.18 -0.97
C LEU A 723 -38.22 -7.69 -1.02
N ARG A 724 -36.94 -8.07 -1.05
CA ARG A 724 -36.52 -9.47 -1.27
C ARG A 724 -37.05 -10.39 -0.18
N ASP A 725 -37.41 -11.61 -0.52
CA ASP A 725 -37.96 -12.63 0.41
C ASP A 725 -39.23 -12.19 1.18
N CYS A 726 -39.98 -11.17 0.74
CA CYS A 726 -41.27 -10.78 1.34
C CYS A 726 -42.38 -11.80 1.00
N LYS A 727 -42.29 -12.99 1.60
CA LYS A 727 -43.12 -14.20 1.33
C LYS A 727 -44.62 -14.04 1.64
N LYS A 728 -45.05 -12.89 2.14
CA LYS A 728 -46.46 -12.51 2.32
C LYS A 728 -46.99 -11.56 1.24
N LEU A 729 -46.12 -10.89 0.49
CA LEU A 729 -46.51 -9.85 -0.46
C LEU A 729 -47.28 -10.46 -1.63
N ALA A 730 -48.55 -10.07 -1.75
CA ALA A 730 -49.50 -10.60 -2.73
C ALA A 730 -50.03 -9.51 -3.68
N ILE A 731 -49.92 -8.23 -3.30
CA ILE A 731 -50.45 -7.10 -4.08
C ILE A 731 -49.42 -5.97 -4.12
N LEU A 732 -49.18 -5.43 -5.31
CA LEU A 732 -48.53 -4.14 -5.56
C LEU A 732 -49.54 -3.22 -6.24
N PRO A 733 -49.67 -1.95 -5.83
CA PRO A 733 -50.67 -1.04 -6.40
C PRO A 733 -50.23 -0.53 -7.78
N SER A 734 -51.17 -0.34 -8.71
CA SER A 734 -50.90 0.13 -10.09
C SER A 734 -50.28 1.54 -10.14
N CYS A 735 -50.46 2.35 -9.09
CA CYS A 735 -49.79 3.65 -8.95
C CYS A 735 -48.27 3.58 -8.75
N ILE A 736 -47.67 2.39 -8.54
CA ILE A 736 -46.20 2.23 -8.41
C ILE A 736 -45.44 2.80 -9.63
N TYR A 737 -46.05 2.80 -10.81
CA TYR A 737 -45.53 3.44 -12.02
C TYR A 737 -45.36 4.97 -11.93
N ARG A 738 -45.89 5.63 -10.89
CA ARG A 738 -45.69 7.08 -10.64
C ARG A 738 -44.34 7.40 -9.96
N LEU A 739 -43.55 6.38 -9.59
CA LEU A 739 -42.19 6.52 -9.06
C LEU A 739 -41.18 6.91 -10.16
N GLN A 740 -41.30 8.14 -10.68
CA GLN A 740 -40.59 8.61 -11.88
C GLN A 740 -39.06 8.61 -11.78
N ASN A 741 -38.47 8.61 -10.57
CA ASN A 741 -37.02 8.62 -10.35
C ASN A 741 -36.44 7.26 -9.96
N LEU A 742 -37.25 6.19 -9.92
CA LEU A 742 -36.81 4.86 -9.49
C LEU A 742 -35.83 4.27 -10.50
N GLU A 743 -34.63 3.93 -10.04
CA GLU A 743 -33.51 3.35 -10.81
C GLU A 743 -33.41 1.83 -10.57
N GLU A 744 -33.83 1.33 -9.39
CA GLU A 744 -33.80 -0.08 -9.02
C GLU A 744 -35.03 -0.50 -8.21
N LEU A 745 -35.69 -1.58 -8.65
CA LEU A 745 -36.76 -2.27 -7.94
C LEU A 745 -36.42 -3.77 -7.84
N ASP A 746 -36.24 -4.27 -6.62
CA ASP A 746 -35.93 -5.68 -6.37
C ASP A 746 -37.03 -6.32 -5.51
N LEU A 747 -37.66 -7.38 -6.03
CA LEU A 747 -38.75 -8.15 -5.41
C LEU A 747 -38.38 -9.64 -5.25
N ASN A 748 -37.11 -10.02 -5.47
CA ASN A 748 -36.70 -11.42 -5.58
C ASN A 748 -37.13 -12.26 -4.35
N GLY A 749 -37.93 -13.30 -4.57
CA GLY A 749 -38.47 -14.19 -3.53
C GLY A 749 -39.87 -13.84 -3.00
N CYS A 750 -40.58 -12.87 -3.58
CA CYS A 750 -41.98 -12.55 -3.24
C CYS A 750 -42.99 -13.60 -3.76
N SER A 751 -42.89 -14.84 -3.28
CA SER A 751 -43.55 -16.03 -3.85
C SER A 751 -45.09 -16.08 -3.78
N LYS A 752 -45.74 -15.07 -3.19
CA LYS A 752 -47.20 -14.86 -3.23
C LYS A 752 -47.66 -13.88 -4.32
N LEU A 753 -46.76 -13.10 -4.93
CA LEU A 753 -47.11 -11.95 -5.78
C LEU A 753 -47.95 -12.34 -7.00
N LYS A 754 -47.58 -13.43 -7.70
CA LYS A 754 -48.29 -14.04 -8.87
C LYS A 754 -48.47 -13.17 -10.12
N LYS A 755 -48.62 -11.86 -9.99
CA LYS A 755 -48.76 -10.89 -11.07
C LYS A 755 -48.05 -9.59 -10.66
N PHE A 756 -47.27 -9.01 -11.56
CA PHE A 756 -46.87 -7.61 -11.43
C PHE A 756 -48.03 -6.73 -11.92
N PRO A 757 -48.31 -5.56 -11.29
CA PRO A 757 -49.40 -4.69 -11.72
C PRO A 757 -49.19 -4.22 -13.16
N LYS A 758 -50.29 -3.99 -13.87
CA LYS A 758 -50.25 -3.31 -15.18
C LYS A 758 -50.24 -1.80 -14.98
N GLU A 759 -49.71 -1.08 -15.97
CA GLU A 759 -50.08 0.30 -16.20
C GLU A 759 -51.55 0.31 -16.65
N GLU A 760 -52.44 0.74 -15.75
CA GLU A 760 -53.84 1.00 -16.07
C GLU A 760 -53.93 2.38 -16.74
N ASP A 761 -54.61 2.47 -17.90
CA ASP A 761 -54.71 3.71 -18.67
C ASP A 761 -55.19 4.89 -17.81
N SER A 762 -54.29 5.83 -17.53
CA SER A 762 -54.63 7.05 -16.81
C SER A 762 -55.67 7.83 -17.60
N SER A 763 -56.80 8.14 -16.97
CA SER A 763 -57.83 9.02 -17.56
C SER A 763 -57.35 10.46 -17.81
N ASP A 764 -56.13 10.81 -17.38
CA ASP A 764 -55.43 12.05 -17.71
C ASP A 764 -54.27 11.79 -18.69
N PRO A 765 -54.36 12.21 -19.96
CA PRO A 765 -53.29 12.06 -20.97
C PRO A 765 -52.11 13.01 -20.77
N HIS A 766 -52.02 13.74 -19.65
CA HIS A 766 -50.88 14.58 -19.29
C HIS A 766 -50.04 14.01 -18.13
N THR A 767 -50.47 12.96 -17.44
CA THR A 767 -49.60 12.22 -16.52
C THR A 767 -48.58 11.41 -17.32
N LYS A 768 -47.28 11.60 -17.03
CA LYS A 768 -46.28 10.57 -17.36
C LYS A 768 -46.54 9.35 -16.48
N THR A 769 -46.96 8.27 -17.10
CA THR A 769 -47.02 6.93 -16.51
C THR A 769 -45.81 6.13 -17.03
N GLY A 770 -45.56 4.94 -16.47
CA GLY A 770 -44.34 4.17 -16.73
C GLY A 770 -43.16 4.57 -15.82
N PHE A 771 -42.13 3.73 -15.75
CA PHE A 771 -40.90 3.98 -14.99
C PHE A 771 -39.77 4.52 -15.92
N PRO A 772 -39.65 5.84 -16.16
CA PRO A 772 -38.72 6.35 -17.16
C PRO A 772 -37.25 6.18 -16.78
N MET A 773 -36.90 6.09 -15.49
CA MET A 773 -35.51 6.00 -15.01
C MET A 773 -35.08 4.58 -14.60
N LEU A 774 -35.98 3.59 -14.61
CA LEU A 774 -35.70 2.26 -14.05
C LEU A 774 -34.64 1.52 -14.87
N LEU A 775 -33.53 1.18 -14.22
CA LEU A 775 -32.38 0.49 -14.81
C LEU A 775 -32.40 -1.00 -14.48
N ARG A 776 -32.85 -1.36 -13.26
CA ARG A 776 -32.85 -2.74 -12.74
C ARG A 776 -34.23 -3.11 -12.22
N LEU A 777 -34.79 -4.21 -12.74
CA LEU A 777 -36.02 -4.83 -12.23
C LEU A 777 -35.75 -6.31 -11.95
N HIS A 778 -35.84 -6.71 -10.68
CA HIS A 778 -35.66 -8.10 -10.28
C HIS A 778 -36.97 -8.67 -9.68
N LEU A 779 -37.43 -9.78 -10.24
CA LEU A 779 -38.72 -10.44 -9.99
C LEU A 779 -38.57 -11.97 -9.88
N ALA A 780 -37.38 -12.46 -9.56
CA ALA A 780 -37.10 -13.88 -9.41
C ALA A 780 -37.97 -14.54 -8.33
N TRP A 781 -38.34 -15.80 -8.53
CA TRP A 781 -39.08 -16.64 -7.57
C TRP A 781 -40.37 -16.01 -7.03
N CYS A 782 -40.94 -15.04 -7.75
CA CYS A 782 -42.18 -14.32 -7.40
C CYS A 782 -43.46 -15.09 -7.76
N ASN A 783 -43.30 -16.32 -8.27
CA ASN A 783 -44.39 -17.22 -8.67
C ASN A 783 -45.31 -16.60 -9.74
N LEU A 784 -44.75 -15.75 -10.61
CA LEU A 784 -45.49 -15.04 -11.66
C LEU A 784 -46.06 -16.04 -12.67
N SER A 785 -47.37 -16.00 -12.92
CA SER A 785 -48.03 -16.82 -13.94
C SER A 785 -48.10 -16.15 -15.31
N GLU A 786 -47.92 -14.83 -15.35
CA GLU A 786 -48.01 -14.00 -16.54
C GLU A 786 -47.07 -12.79 -16.41
N VAL A 787 -46.64 -12.23 -17.54
CA VAL A 787 -45.71 -11.09 -17.63
C VAL A 787 -46.22 -10.01 -18.59
N GLU A 788 -47.55 -9.89 -18.69
CA GLU A 788 -48.26 -8.97 -19.61
C GLU A 788 -47.92 -7.49 -19.36
N PHE A 789 -47.35 -7.13 -18.20
CA PHE A 789 -46.82 -5.80 -17.92
C PHE A 789 -45.64 -5.40 -18.86
N LEU A 790 -44.97 -6.37 -19.49
CA LEU A 790 -43.94 -6.16 -20.50
C LEU A 790 -44.49 -5.93 -21.92
N GLU A 791 -45.81 -6.00 -22.13
CA GLU A 791 -46.42 -5.68 -23.43
C GLU A 791 -46.40 -4.17 -23.71
N ASN A 792 -46.64 -3.35 -22.68
CA ASN A 792 -46.53 -1.90 -22.78
C ASN A 792 -45.07 -1.46 -22.58
N LEU A 793 -44.29 -1.58 -23.64
CA LEU A 793 -42.85 -1.31 -23.66
C LEU A 793 -42.51 0.18 -23.41
N SER A 794 -43.48 1.09 -23.49
CA SER A 794 -43.28 2.50 -23.14
C SER A 794 -43.03 2.72 -21.64
N CYS A 795 -43.44 1.78 -20.79
CA CYS A 795 -43.19 1.79 -19.35
C CYS A 795 -41.71 1.69 -18.94
N PHE A 796 -40.82 1.18 -19.80
CA PHE A 796 -39.47 0.74 -19.40
C PHE A 796 -38.33 1.26 -20.31
N PRO A 797 -38.29 2.56 -20.67
CA PRO A 797 -37.40 3.07 -21.71
C PRO A 797 -35.91 2.98 -21.34
N CYS A 798 -35.56 3.02 -20.05
CA CYS A 798 -34.18 2.97 -19.56
C CYS A 798 -33.76 1.61 -18.98
N LEU A 799 -34.61 0.58 -19.05
CA LEU A 799 -34.35 -0.72 -18.43
C LEU A 799 -33.12 -1.41 -19.03
N GLN A 800 -32.22 -1.85 -18.15
CA GLN A 800 -30.89 -2.38 -18.46
C GLN A 800 -30.70 -3.84 -17.99
N SER A 801 -31.24 -4.18 -16.82
CA SER A 801 -31.25 -5.53 -16.26
C SER A 801 -32.68 -5.95 -15.91
N LEU A 802 -33.06 -7.16 -16.32
CA LEU A 802 -34.34 -7.79 -15.99
C LEU A 802 -34.10 -9.23 -15.52
N ASP A 803 -34.45 -9.51 -14.27
CA ASP A 803 -34.45 -10.87 -13.70
C ASP A 803 -35.89 -11.32 -13.45
N LEU A 804 -36.26 -12.42 -14.08
CA LEU A 804 -37.56 -13.10 -14.01
C LEU A 804 -37.39 -14.58 -13.65
N SER A 805 -36.23 -15.00 -13.13
CA SER A 805 -35.90 -16.41 -12.92
C SER A 805 -36.85 -17.14 -11.94
N GLY A 806 -37.03 -18.45 -12.09
CA GLY A 806 -37.83 -19.28 -11.17
C GLY A 806 -39.33 -18.96 -11.13
N ASN A 807 -39.90 -18.43 -12.21
CA ASN A 807 -41.32 -18.11 -12.34
C ASN A 807 -42.10 -19.13 -13.20
N ASN A 808 -43.42 -18.96 -13.33
CA ASN A 808 -44.36 -19.95 -13.86
C ASN A 808 -45.13 -19.48 -15.11
N PHE A 809 -44.64 -18.45 -15.82
CA PHE A 809 -45.21 -18.01 -17.10
C PHE A 809 -44.78 -18.93 -18.25
N THR A 810 -45.65 -19.11 -19.25
CA THR A 810 -45.39 -20.02 -20.38
C THR A 810 -44.74 -19.35 -21.58
N ASN A 811 -44.84 -18.03 -21.72
CA ASN A 811 -44.31 -17.27 -22.86
C ASN A 811 -43.85 -15.87 -22.40
N LEU A 812 -42.85 -15.31 -23.08
CA LEU A 812 -42.53 -13.89 -23.02
C LEU A 812 -43.27 -13.12 -24.14
N PRO A 813 -43.70 -11.87 -23.93
CA PRO A 813 -44.22 -11.03 -25.01
C PRO A 813 -43.09 -10.58 -25.96
N ILE A 814 -43.45 -9.86 -27.02
CA ILE A 814 -42.50 -9.41 -28.06
C ILE A 814 -41.70 -8.20 -27.56
N CYS A 815 -40.75 -8.44 -26.65
CA CYS A 815 -39.96 -7.42 -25.94
C CYS A 815 -38.99 -6.58 -26.80
N GLY A 816 -39.12 -6.58 -28.14
CA GLY A 816 -38.14 -6.03 -29.08
C GLY A 816 -37.90 -4.51 -29.01
N GLN A 817 -38.68 -3.77 -28.21
CA GLN A 817 -38.49 -2.34 -27.96
C GLN A 817 -37.77 -2.01 -26.64
N LEU A 818 -37.34 -3.01 -25.85
CA LEU A 818 -36.44 -2.80 -24.69
C LEU A 818 -35.00 -2.48 -25.16
N TRP A 819 -34.81 -1.37 -25.87
CA TRP A 819 -33.58 -1.02 -26.58
C TRP A 819 -32.35 -0.79 -25.68
N ASN A 820 -32.53 -0.70 -24.36
CA ASN A 820 -31.45 -0.52 -23.39
C ASN A 820 -31.12 -1.79 -22.59
N LEU A 821 -31.92 -2.85 -22.71
CA LEU A 821 -31.74 -4.09 -21.95
C LEU A 821 -30.46 -4.80 -22.40
N TRP A 822 -29.51 -4.97 -21.49
CA TRP A 822 -28.25 -5.67 -21.73
C TRP A 822 -28.17 -7.02 -21.01
N PHE A 823 -28.91 -7.20 -19.91
CA PHE A 823 -29.01 -8.44 -19.14
C PHE A 823 -30.46 -8.92 -19.02
N LEU A 824 -30.70 -10.22 -19.27
CA LEU A 824 -31.97 -10.91 -19.06
C LEU A 824 -31.73 -12.27 -18.38
N ASP A 825 -32.33 -12.49 -17.21
CA ASP A 825 -32.40 -13.82 -16.59
C ASP A 825 -33.87 -14.29 -16.58
N VAL A 826 -34.13 -15.45 -17.17
CA VAL A 826 -35.40 -16.20 -17.10
C VAL A 826 -35.15 -17.66 -16.68
N SER A 827 -33.98 -17.97 -16.13
CA SER A 827 -33.57 -19.31 -15.73
C SER A 827 -34.58 -19.97 -14.79
N LYS A 828 -34.74 -21.29 -14.90
CA LYS A 828 -35.63 -22.13 -14.10
C LYS A 828 -37.12 -21.77 -14.21
N CYS A 829 -37.52 -20.98 -15.21
CA CYS A 829 -38.92 -20.86 -15.60
C CYS A 829 -39.34 -22.15 -16.33
N GLU A 830 -39.58 -23.24 -15.58
CA GLU A 830 -39.69 -24.58 -16.15
C GLU A 830 -40.78 -24.72 -17.24
N GLN A 831 -41.83 -23.88 -17.15
CA GLN A 831 -42.98 -23.85 -18.04
C GLN A 831 -42.80 -22.96 -19.30
N LEU A 832 -41.71 -22.19 -19.41
CA LEU A 832 -41.45 -21.29 -20.53
C LEU A 832 -41.23 -22.07 -21.82
N GLN A 833 -42.01 -21.78 -22.86
CA GLN A 833 -42.04 -22.50 -24.15
C GLN A 833 -41.27 -21.76 -25.26
N GLU A 834 -41.44 -20.44 -25.35
CA GLU A 834 -40.79 -19.61 -26.37
C GLU A 834 -40.19 -18.31 -25.82
N ILE A 835 -38.97 -17.99 -26.28
CA ILE A 835 -38.40 -16.63 -26.25
C ILE A 835 -38.52 -16.07 -27.69
N PRO A 836 -39.39 -15.08 -27.97
CA PRO A 836 -39.72 -14.71 -29.35
C PRO A 836 -38.69 -13.81 -30.02
N TYR A 837 -37.95 -12.97 -29.26
CA TYR A 837 -37.00 -12.00 -29.80
C TYR A 837 -35.94 -11.56 -28.77
N PHE A 838 -34.73 -11.21 -29.22
CA PHE A 838 -33.68 -10.61 -28.39
C PHE A 838 -33.51 -9.11 -28.71
N PRO A 839 -33.69 -8.18 -27.76
CA PRO A 839 -33.45 -6.75 -27.97
C PRO A 839 -32.03 -6.41 -28.47
N VAL A 840 -31.90 -5.30 -29.20
CA VAL A 840 -30.69 -4.95 -29.96
C VAL A 840 -29.45 -4.72 -29.09
N LYS A 841 -29.58 -4.32 -27.82
CA LYS A 841 -28.45 -4.18 -26.88
C LYS A 841 -28.26 -5.38 -25.94
N LEU A 842 -29.06 -6.43 -26.08
CA LEU A 842 -28.97 -7.60 -25.20
C LEU A 842 -27.60 -8.26 -25.38
N THR A 843 -26.84 -8.38 -24.29
CA THR A 843 -25.50 -8.99 -24.28
C THR A 843 -25.42 -10.23 -23.41
N HIS A 844 -26.29 -10.37 -22.41
CA HIS A 844 -26.32 -11.49 -21.48
C HIS A 844 -27.74 -12.07 -21.38
N VAL A 845 -27.85 -13.40 -21.49
CA VAL A 845 -29.10 -14.16 -21.34
C VAL A 845 -28.84 -15.42 -20.52
N ASP A 846 -29.56 -15.61 -19.42
CA ASP A 846 -29.71 -16.93 -18.78
C ASP A 846 -31.16 -17.38 -18.94
N ALA A 847 -31.36 -18.58 -19.50
CA ALA A 847 -32.66 -19.28 -19.48
C ALA A 847 -32.47 -20.75 -19.07
N SER A 848 -31.39 -21.06 -18.37
CA SER A 848 -31.03 -22.41 -17.96
C SER A 848 -32.08 -23.06 -17.06
N GLY A 849 -32.42 -24.31 -17.30
CA GLY A 849 -33.49 -25.02 -16.59
C GLY A 849 -34.91 -24.69 -17.05
N CYS A 850 -35.11 -23.93 -18.13
CA CYS A 850 -36.42 -23.82 -18.78
C CYS A 850 -36.74 -25.11 -19.55
N LYS A 851 -37.24 -26.13 -18.84
CA LYS A 851 -37.41 -27.49 -19.37
C LYS A 851 -38.29 -27.53 -20.62
N SER A 852 -39.41 -26.80 -20.63
CA SER A 852 -40.35 -26.72 -21.75
C SER A 852 -39.90 -25.83 -22.92
N LEU A 853 -38.72 -25.19 -22.84
CA LEU A 853 -38.26 -24.24 -23.86
C LEU A 853 -37.96 -24.97 -25.16
N SER A 854 -38.83 -24.78 -26.16
CA SER A 854 -38.75 -25.44 -27.48
C SER A 854 -38.33 -24.47 -28.59
N LYS A 855 -38.44 -23.15 -28.37
CA LYS A 855 -38.17 -22.13 -29.39
C LYS A 855 -37.48 -20.89 -28.82
N ILE A 856 -36.46 -20.42 -29.55
CA ILE A 856 -35.68 -19.20 -29.30
C ILE A 856 -35.44 -18.47 -30.64
N PRO A 857 -34.98 -17.20 -30.64
CA PRO A 857 -34.80 -16.44 -31.88
C PRO A 857 -33.76 -17.07 -32.80
N SER A 858 -34.06 -17.18 -34.10
CA SER A 858 -33.20 -17.85 -35.09
C SER A 858 -31.87 -17.14 -35.35
N GLU A 859 -31.67 -15.92 -34.84
CA GLU A 859 -30.38 -15.23 -34.84
C GLU A 859 -30.03 -14.76 -33.43
N MET A 860 -28.77 -14.96 -33.03
CA MET A 860 -28.23 -14.64 -31.70
C MET A 860 -28.02 -13.12 -31.45
N GLY A 861 -28.56 -12.23 -32.30
CA GLY A 861 -28.47 -10.77 -32.17
C GLY A 861 -27.07 -10.24 -31.80
N ASN A 862 -27.01 -9.30 -30.85
CA ASN A 862 -25.77 -8.83 -30.22
C ASN A 862 -25.40 -9.59 -28.93
N VAL A 863 -26.11 -10.67 -28.59
CA VAL A 863 -25.86 -11.45 -27.36
C VAL A 863 -24.44 -12.00 -27.37
N LYS A 864 -23.74 -11.89 -26.24
CA LYS A 864 -22.39 -12.41 -26.02
C LYS A 864 -22.40 -13.61 -25.07
N PHE A 865 -23.14 -13.52 -23.98
CA PHE A 865 -23.24 -14.56 -22.96
C PHE A 865 -24.64 -15.18 -23.04
N ILE A 866 -24.72 -16.49 -23.26
CA ILE A 866 -26.00 -17.21 -23.25
C ILE A 866 -25.91 -18.58 -22.56
N GLN A 867 -26.79 -18.83 -21.59
CA GLN A 867 -26.86 -20.09 -20.84
C GLN A 867 -28.23 -20.76 -21.01
N LEU A 868 -28.26 -21.90 -21.69
CA LEU A 868 -29.46 -22.73 -21.94
C LEU A 868 -29.26 -24.18 -21.44
N TYR A 869 -28.43 -24.41 -20.42
CA TYR A 869 -28.30 -25.76 -19.84
C TYR A 869 -29.66 -26.27 -19.31
N ALA A 870 -29.90 -27.58 -19.35
CA ALA A 870 -31.17 -28.23 -19.03
C ALA A 870 -32.45 -27.71 -19.78
N CYS A 871 -32.31 -27.03 -20.92
CA CYS A 871 -33.44 -26.72 -21.81
C CYS A 871 -33.73 -27.91 -22.74
N HIS A 872 -34.50 -28.89 -22.26
CA HIS A 872 -34.61 -30.21 -22.89
C HIS A 872 -35.33 -30.20 -24.25
N GLU A 873 -36.35 -29.35 -24.43
CA GLU A 873 -37.18 -29.35 -25.63
C GLU A 873 -36.57 -28.63 -26.84
N LEU A 874 -35.46 -27.89 -26.71
CA LEU A 874 -34.85 -27.17 -27.84
C LEU A 874 -34.41 -28.09 -28.98
N VAL A 875 -33.57 -29.08 -28.68
CA VAL A 875 -32.97 -29.95 -29.70
C VAL A 875 -34.01 -30.85 -30.39
N PRO A 876 -34.95 -31.52 -29.67
CA PRO A 876 -36.03 -32.28 -30.30
C PRO A 876 -36.91 -31.47 -31.25
N ASN A 877 -37.12 -30.18 -30.97
CA ASN A 877 -37.94 -29.28 -31.80
C ASN A 877 -37.15 -28.56 -32.91
N GLY A 878 -35.93 -29.04 -33.24
CA GLY A 878 -35.19 -28.65 -34.44
C GLY A 878 -34.17 -27.51 -34.24
N PHE A 879 -33.79 -27.18 -33.01
CA PHE A 879 -32.69 -26.25 -32.76
C PHE A 879 -31.35 -26.79 -33.29
N SER A 880 -30.74 -26.10 -34.26
CA SER A 880 -29.46 -26.44 -34.90
C SER A 880 -28.34 -25.52 -34.45
N LEU A 881 -27.35 -26.07 -33.75
CA LEU A 881 -26.15 -25.36 -33.30
C LEU A 881 -25.33 -24.79 -34.47
N ASN A 882 -25.22 -25.55 -35.57
CA ASN A 882 -24.46 -25.14 -36.76
C ASN A 882 -25.11 -23.96 -37.52
N ASP A 883 -26.43 -23.79 -37.40
CA ASP A 883 -27.14 -22.68 -38.04
C ASP A 883 -27.14 -21.41 -37.19
N TRP A 884 -27.17 -21.56 -35.86
CA TRP A 884 -27.13 -20.45 -34.92
C TRP A 884 -25.72 -19.85 -34.76
N PHE A 885 -24.68 -20.70 -34.80
CA PHE A 885 -23.27 -20.30 -34.69
C PHE A 885 -22.48 -20.56 -35.98
N LYS A 886 -22.38 -19.52 -36.82
CA LYS A 886 -21.57 -19.51 -38.05
C LYS A 886 -20.26 -18.74 -37.82
N PRO A 887 -19.07 -19.27 -38.19
CA PRO A 887 -17.77 -18.62 -37.98
C PRO A 887 -17.70 -17.19 -38.51
N GLU A 888 -18.33 -16.95 -39.65
CA GLU A 888 -18.47 -15.65 -40.32
C GLU A 888 -19.02 -14.55 -39.39
N LYS A 889 -19.91 -14.90 -38.45
CA LYS A 889 -20.54 -13.97 -37.51
C LYS A 889 -19.77 -13.78 -36.19
N LEU A 890 -18.74 -14.57 -35.91
CA LEU A 890 -18.00 -14.50 -34.63
C LEU A 890 -17.16 -13.22 -34.49
N HIS A 891 -16.61 -12.70 -35.60
CA HIS A 891 -15.63 -11.60 -35.56
C HIS A 891 -16.19 -10.23 -35.12
N HIS A 892 -17.49 -10.12 -34.85
CA HIS A 892 -18.11 -8.95 -34.22
C HIS A 892 -18.46 -9.17 -32.73
N LYS A 893 -18.18 -10.36 -32.17
CA LYS A 893 -18.59 -10.78 -30.82
C LYS A 893 -17.42 -11.08 -29.90
N ILE A 894 -16.63 -10.04 -29.58
CA ILE A 894 -15.56 -10.07 -28.58
C ILE A 894 -16.06 -10.64 -27.24
N ASN A 895 -15.39 -11.70 -26.77
CA ASN A 895 -15.67 -12.45 -25.54
C ASN A 895 -17.12 -12.96 -25.47
N CYS A 896 -17.40 -14.02 -26.23
CA CYS A 896 -18.70 -14.66 -26.38
C CYS A 896 -18.70 -16.04 -25.72
N GLN A 897 -19.61 -16.30 -24.78
CA GLN A 897 -19.71 -17.56 -24.02
C GLN A 897 -21.13 -18.16 -24.14
N VAL A 898 -21.20 -19.46 -24.43
CA VAL A 898 -22.41 -20.09 -24.98
C VAL A 898 -22.56 -21.49 -24.40
N ILE A 899 -23.56 -21.75 -23.55
CA ILE A 899 -23.84 -23.09 -23.00
C ILE A 899 -25.18 -23.59 -23.54
N LEU A 900 -25.18 -24.72 -24.24
CA LEU A 900 -26.33 -25.24 -24.98
C LEU A 900 -26.59 -26.73 -24.74
N PRO A 901 -27.85 -27.20 -24.83
CA PRO A 901 -28.19 -28.63 -24.76
C PRO A 901 -27.70 -29.37 -26.01
N GLY A 902 -27.14 -30.57 -25.83
CA GLY A 902 -26.70 -31.45 -26.93
C GLY A 902 -25.34 -32.09 -26.71
N GLY A 903 -25.08 -33.19 -27.43
CA GLY A 903 -23.81 -33.93 -27.40
C GLY A 903 -22.91 -33.73 -28.63
N GLU A 904 -23.33 -32.90 -29.60
CA GLU A 904 -22.64 -32.75 -30.89
C GLU A 904 -21.88 -31.42 -30.98
N MET A 905 -20.56 -31.51 -31.18
CA MET A 905 -19.71 -30.35 -31.45
C MET A 905 -20.01 -29.77 -32.85
N PRO A 906 -20.00 -28.43 -33.06
CA PRO A 906 -20.18 -27.85 -34.37
C PRO A 906 -19.16 -28.36 -35.39
N ALA A 907 -19.62 -28.71 -36.59
CA ALA A 907 -18.81 -29.39 -37.61
C ALA A 907 -17.67 -28.51 -38.19
N TRP A 908 -17.61 -27.23 -37.82
CA TRP A 908 -16.58 -26.29 -38.23
C TRP A 908 -15.39 -26.18 -37.25
N LEU A 909 -15.42 -26.86 -36.11
CA LEU A 909 -14.33 -26.93 -35.12
C LEU A 909 -13.43 -28.15 -35.34
N LEU A 910 -12.15 -28.01 -35.01
CA LEU A 910 -11.17 -29.09 -35.10
C LEU A 910 -11.13 -29.86 -33.77
N PRO A 911 -11.42 -31.18 -33.74
CA PRO A 911 -11.36 -31.96 -32.51
C PRO A 911 -9.92 -32.16 -32.03
N ASN A 912 -9.69 -32.02 -30.73
CA ASN A 912 -8.39 -32.20 -30.08
C ASN A 912 -8.53 -33.17 -28.89
N LYS A 913 -7.56 -34.09 -28.76
CA LYS A 913 -7.54 -35.14 -27.72
C LYS A 913 -6.52 -34.89 -26.60
N GLU A 914 -5.61 -33.94 -26.77
CA GLU A 914 -4.44 -33.76 -25.91
C GLU A 914 -4.62 -32.66 -24.85
N GLY A 915 -5.68 -31.85 -24.95
CA GLY A 915 -6.04 -30.80 -23.97
C GLY A 915 -5.27 -29.48 -24.12
N TYR A 916 -4.20 -29.45 -24.91
CA TYR A 916 -3.44 -28.23 -25.23
C TYR A 916 -3.21 -28.10 -26.74
N VAL A 917 -2.79 -26.90 -27.16
CA VAL A 917 -2.42 -26.55 -28.54
C VAL A 917 -1.15 -25.71 -28.49
N SER A 918 -0.10 -26.12 -29.21
CA SER A 918 1.11 -25.32 -29.41
C SER A 918 1.27 -24.97 -30.89
N PHE A 919 1.70 -23.75 -31.17
CA PHE A 919 2.08 -23.32 -32.52
C PHE A 919 3.07 -22.14 -32.47
N VAL A 920 3.91 -22.03 -33.49
CA VAL A 920 4.73 -20.84 -33.73
C VAL A 920 3.97 -19.91 -34.66
N ALA A 921 3.95 -18.62 -34.36
CA ALA A 921 3.38 -17.62 -35.27
C ALA A 921 4.26 -16.38 -35.39
N SER A 922 4.23 -15.78 -36.57
CA SER A 922 4.82 -14.47 -36.80
C SER A 922 3.85 -13.36 -36.42
N LYS A 923 4.38 -12.18 -36.13
CA LYS A 923 3.61 -10.95 -35.89
C LYS A 923 2.60 -10.64 -36.98
N GLY A 924 2.98 -10.85 -38.24
CA GLY A 924 2.09 -10.71 -39.40
C GLY A 924 0.99 -11.79 -39.53
N PHE A 925 1.07 -12.89 -38.76
CA PHE A 925 -0.03 -13.82 -38.56
C PHE A 925 -0.89 -13.41 -37.36
N TYR A 926 -0.26 -13.02 -36.24
CA TYR A 926 -0.95 -12.49 -35.05
C TYR A 926 -1.90 -11.33 -35.40
N GLU A 927 -1.43 -10.36 -36.19
CA GLU A 927 -2.25 -9.24 -36.71
C GLU A 927 -3.42 -9.68 -37.61
N LYS A 928 -3.46 -10.93 -38.08
CA LYS A 928 -4.55 -11.50 -38.90
C LYS A 928 -5.55 -12.34 -38.09
N ILE A 929 -5.19 -12.76 -36.87
CA ILE A 929 -6.11 -13.45 -35.95
C ILE A 929 -7.19 -12.46 -35.49
N LEU A 930 -8.42 -12.95 -35.39
CA LEU A 930 -9.60 -12.24 -34.87
C LEU A 930 -10.09 -12.84 -33.54
N GLY A 931 -9.69 -14.06 -33.22
CA GLY A 931 -9.90 -14.69 -31.91
C GLY A 931 -9.76 -16.21 -31.94
N VAL A 932 -9.86 -16.81 -30.76
CA VAL A 932 -9.81 -18.27 -30.57
C VAL A 932 -11.20 -18.77 -30.22
N ALA A 933 -11.76 -19.66 -31.03
CA ALA A 933 -12.96 -20.41 -30.71
C ALA A 933 -12.60 -21.74 -30.03
N LEU A 934 -13.26 -22.05 -28.93
CA LEU A 934 -13.13 -23.28 -28.15
C LEU A 934 -14.50 -23.93 -27.97
N CYS A 935 -14.55 -25.25 -27.84
CA CYS A 935 -15.78 -25.99 -27.63
C CYS A 935 -15.55 -27.26 -26.80
N PHE A 936 -16.41 -27.49 -25.81
CA PHE A 936 -16.37 -28.63 -24.90
C PHE A 936 -17.73 -29.32 -24.90
N VAL A 937 -17.77 -30.62 -25.18
CA VAL A 937 -18.96 -31.45 -24.92
C VAL A 937 -18.81 -32.05 -23.54
N ILE A 938 -19.68 -31.66 -22.62
CA ILE A 938 -19.59 -31.95 -21.18
C ILE A 938 -20.79 -32.80 -20.77
N ARG A 939 -20.55 -33.84 -19.95
CA ARG A 939 -21.60 -34.64 -19.32
C ARG A 939 -21.39 -34.64 -17.80
N ALA A 940 -22.37 -34.17 -17.05
CA ALA A 940 -22.35 -34.20 -15.59
C ALA A 940 -23.24 -35.33 -15.06
N GLU A 941 -22.66 -36.38 -14.46
CA GLU A 941 -23.43 -37.44 -13.81
C GLU A 941 -23.82 -37.04 -12.38
N GLY A 942 -24.69 -36.03 -12.25
CA GLY A 942 -25.25 -35.56 -10.98
C GLY A 942 -24.37 -34.58 -10.18
N MET A 943 -23.42 -33.90 -10.82
CA MET A 943 -22.76 -32.71 -10.25
C MET A 943 -23.67 -31.47 -10.39
N ARG A 944 -23.32 -30.37 -9.69
CA ARG A 944 -23.98 -29.05 -9.82
C ARG A 944 -23.20 -28.04 -10.67
N SER A 945 -21.88 -28.21 -10.79
CA SER A 945 -20.97 -27.32 -11.51
C SER A 945 -19.63 -27.98 -11.80
N CYS A 946 -18.97 -27.52 -12.86
CA CYS A 946 -17.59 -27.86 -13.23
C CYS A 946 -16.78 -26.56 -13.38
N GLN A 947 -15.50 -26.63 -13.09
CA GLN A 947 -14.56 -25.52 -13.27
C GLN A 947 -13.54 -25.90 -14.35
N PHE A 948 -13.04 -24.88 -15.03
CA PHE A 948 -12.15 -24.99 -16.19
C PHE A 948 -11.07 -23.92 -16.04
N GLU A 949 -9.85 -24.31 -16.36
CA GLU A 949 -8.64 -23.56 -16.11
C GLU A 949 -7.97 -23.32 -17.46
N PHE A 950 -7.87 -22.05 -17.83
CA PHE A 950 -7.38 -21.65 -19.13
C PHE A 950 -6.05 -20.94 -18.96
N THR A 951 -5.00 -21.54 -19.51
CA THR A 951 -3.61 -21.16 -19.34
C THR A 951 -3.03 -20.85 -20.72
N ALA A 952 -3.05 -19.58 -21.11
CA ALA A 952 -2.45 -19.12 -22.36
C ALA A 952 -1.11 -18.48 -22.08
N SER A 953 -0.05 -18.90 -22.78
CA SER A 953 1.29 -18.34 -22.64
C SER A 953 1.95 -18.03 -23.98
N VAL A 954 2.76 -16.97 -23.98
CA VAL A 954 3.57 -16.53 -25.12
C VAL A 954 5.01 -16.41 -24.65
N ASN A 955 5.92 -17.12 -25.31
CA ASN A 955 7.35 -17.15 -24.97
C ASN A 955 7.62 -17.41 -23.47
N GLY A 956 6.79 -18.25 -22.82
CA GLY A 956 6.89 -18.61 -21.41
C GLY A 956 6.16 -17.69 -20.42
N LYS A 957 5.82 -16.45 -20.80
CA LYS A 957 4.99 -15.58 -19.95
C LYS A 957 3.53 -16.03 -19.99
N CYS A 958 2.94 -16.21 -18.81
CA CYS A 958 1.64 -16.83 -18.64
C CYS A 958 0.51 -15.83 -18.41
N THR A 959 -0.69 -16.21 -18.81
CA THR A 959 -1.97 -15.63 -18.41
C THR A 959 -2.92 -16.77 -18.05
N GLU A 960 -3.35 -16.80 -16.79
CA GLU A 960 -4.34 -17.74 -16.30
C GLU A 960 -5.69 -17.03 -16.11
N SER A 961 -6.76 -17.66 -16.58
CA SER A 961 -8.13 -17.15 -16.42
C SER A 961 -9.05 -18.28 -15.98
N PRO A 962 -9.45 -18.36 -14.69
CA PRO A 962 -10.39 -19.37 -14.23
C PRO A 962 -11.78 -19.11 -14.81
N MET A 963 -12.45 -20.17 -15.28
CA MET A 963 -13.81 -20.11 -15.83
C MET A 963 -14.68 -21.22 -15.21
N ALA A 964 -15.93 -20.89 -14.88
CA ALA A 964 -16.87 -21.82 -14.27
C ALA A 964 -18.10 -22.04 -15.16
N ALA A 965 -18.60 -23.29 -15.20
CA ALA A 965 -19.83 -23.65 -15.89
C ALA A 965 -20.73 -24.52 -14.98
N ARG A 966 -22.02 -24.20 -14.93
CA ARG A 966 -23.02 -25.01 -14.21
C ARG A 966 -23.60 -26.06 -15.17
N SER A 967 -23.85 -27.28 -14.68
CA SER A 967 -24.24 -28.42 -15.52
C SER A 967 -25.03 -29.46 -14.71
N PHE A 968 -25.99 -30.12 -15.36
CA PHE A 968 -26.91 -31.11 -14.77
C PHE A 968 -27.34 -32.16 -15.80
N ASP A 969 -27.25 -33.44 -15.42
CA ASP A 969 -27.89 -34.67 -15.93
C ASP A 969 -27.84 -35.05 -17.44
N LEU A 970 -27.62 -34.13 -18.36
CA LEU A 970 -27.49 -34.40 -19.81
C LEU A 970 -26.14 -33.94 -20.36
N GLU A 971 -25.97 -34.15 -21.67
CA GLU A 971 -24.84 -33.63 -22.43
C GLU A 971 -25.12 -32.19 -22.87
N HIS A 972 -24.11 -31.33 -22.66
CA HIS A 972 -24.14 -29.92 -22.99
C HIS A 972 -22.91 -29.53 -23.82
N VAL A 973 -23.12 -28.65 -24.78
CA VAL A 973 -22.05 -28.02 -25.55
C VAL A 973 -21.75 -26.65 -24.94
N TRP A 974 -20.55 -26.47 -24.41
CA TRP A 974 -20.04 -25.16 -24.01
C TRP A 974 -19.08 -24.65 -25.10
N LEU A 975 -19.47 -23.58 -25.79
CA LEU A 975 -18.67 -22.86 -26.77
C LEU A 975 -18.22 -21.51 -26.19
N LEU A 976 -16.97 -21.14 -26.48
CA LEU A 976 -16.34 -19.90 -26.04
C LEU A 976 -15.57 -19.29 -27.21
N PHE A 977 -15.64 -17.98 -27.38
CA PHE A 977 -14.81 -17.24 -28.34
C PHE A 977 -14.15 -16.05 -27.64
N MET A 978 -12.81 -16.02 -27.66
CA MET A 978 -11.99 -15.02 -26.97
C MET A 978 -11.26 -14.12 -27.98
N ASP A 979 -11.29 -12.82 -27.74
CA ASP A 979 -10.48 -11.84 -28.48
C ASP A 979 -8.99 -12.00 -28.11
N PRO A 980 -8.05 -11.83 -29.07
CA PRO A 980 -6.61 -11.96 -28.85
C PRO A 980 -6.10 -11.30 -27.56
N LYS A 981 -6.59 -10.11 -27.19
CA LYS A 981 -6.10 -9.37 -26.01
C LYS A 981 -6.39 -10.05 -24.67
N ASN A 982 -7.28 -11.03 -24.65
CA ASN A 982 -7.63 -11.82 -23.46
C ASN A 982 -7.01 -13.23 -23.50
N VAL A 983 -6.26 -13.55 -24.56
CA VAL A 983 -5.49 -14.80 -24.75
C VAL A 983 -3.99 -14.51 -24.72
N TRP A 984 -3.59 -13.29 -25.10
CA TRP A 984 -2.22 -12.81 -25.07
C TRP A 984 -2.22 -11.33 -24.65
N THR A 985 -1.89 -11.07 -23.38
CA THR A 985 -1.83 -9.72 -22.79
C THR A 985 -0.46 -9.05 -22.93
N VAL A 986 0.55 -9.78 -23.42
CA VAL A 986 1.95 -9.34 -23.53
C VAL A 986 2.37 -9.29 -25.01
N ASP A 987 2.74 -8.10 -25.50
CA ASP A 987 3.33 -7.90 -26.84
C ASP A 987 4.83 -8.30 -26.87
N ASP A 988 5.14 -9.53 -26.45
CA ASP A 988 6.49 -10.09 -26.54
C ASP A 988 6.69 -10.78 -27.90
N PHE A 989 7.28 -10.05 -28.83
CA PHE A 989 7.88 -10.60 -30.06
C PHE A 989 9.40 -10.41 -30.00
N GLY A 990 10.15 -11.50 -30.20
CA GLY A 990 11.60 -11.43 -30.28
C GLY A 990 12.10 -10.63 -31.49
N PRO A 991 13.40 -10.34 -31.60
CA PRO A 991 13.98 -9.51 -32.68
C PRO A 991 13.83 -10.08 -34.11
N ASN A 992 13.21 -11.25 -34.26
CA ASN A 992 12.89 -11.91 -35.52
C ASN A 992 11.37 -11.90 -35.87
N ASP A 993 10.55 -11.12 -35.14
CA ASP A 993 9.08 -11.02 -35.29
C ASP A 993 8.32 -12.39 -35.21
N LEU A 994 8.90 -13.36 -34.50
CA LEU A 994 8.36 -14.70 -34.23
C LEU A 994 8.18 -14.91 -32.72
N SER A 995 7.10 -15.59 -32.33
CA SER A 995 6.85 -16.03 -30.95
C SER A 995 6.25 -17.45 -30.92
N HIS A 996 6.55 -18.19 -29.85
CA HIS A 996 5.94 -19.47 -29.54
C HIS A 996 4.68 -19.23 -28.72
N PHE A 997 3.54 -19.68 -29.23
CA PHE A 997 2.23 -19.58 -28.61
C PHE A 997 1.85 -20.96 -28.06
N HIS A 998 1.63 -21.05 -26.74
CA HIS A 998 1.22 -22.27 -26.07
C HIS A 998 -0.11 -22.03 -25.36
N LEU A 999 -1.12 -22.81 -25.73
CA LEU A 999 -2.50 -22.68 -25.30
C LEU A 999 -2.91 -23.97 -24.58
N SER A 1000 -2.74 -23.99 -23.26
CA SER A 1000 -3.04 -25.16 -22.41
C SER A 1000 -4.40 -24.99 -21.75
N ILE A 1001 -5.25 -26.02 -21.79
CA ILE A 1001 -6.58 -25.98 -21.20
C ILE A 1001 -6.74 -27.15 -20.26
N ARG A 1002 -6.70 -26.86 -18.95
CA ARG A 1002 -6.75 -27.84 -17.88
C ARG A 1002 -8.15 -27.84 -17.27
N VAL A 1003 -8.65 -29.02 -16.89
CA VAL A 1003 -10.02 -29.15 -16.34
C VAL A 1003 -9.92 -29.58 -14.89
N SER A 1004 -9.71 -28.61 -14.00
CA SER A 1004 -9.56 -28.80 -12.57
C SER A 1004 -10.91 -29.11 -11.89
N ARG A 1005 -10.93 -30.09 -10.98
CA ARG A 1005 -12.15 -30.51 -10.27
C ARG A 1005 -12.28 -29.73 -8.96
N ASN A 1006 -13.39 -29.01 -8.82
CA ASN A 1006 -13.74 -28.34 -7.58
C ASN A 1006 -14.24 -29.40 -6.55
N GLN A 1007 -13.36 -29.92 -5.69
CA GLN A 1007 -13.58 -31.08 -4.79
C GLN A 1007 -14.46 -30.77 -3.56
N ASN A 1008 -15.57 -30.07 -3.77
CA ASN A 1008 -16.27 -29.31 -2.72
C ASN A 1008 -17.77 -29.65 -2.61
N ILE A 1009 -18.12 -30.93 -2.44
CA ILE A 1009 -19.43 -31.45 -1.96
C ILE A 1009 -19.29 -32.96 -1.63
N TYR A 1010 -20.07 -33.46 -0.67
CA TYR A 1010 -20.15 -34.89 -0.34
C TYR A 1010 -20.68 -35.75 -1.52
N GLY A 1011 -19.92 -36.79 -1.91
CA GLY A 1011 -20.40 -37.92 -2.73
C GLY A 1011 -19.57 -38.20 -4.01
N ASP A 1012 -19.15 -39.46 -4.20
CA ASP A 1012 -18.37 -39.89 -5.39
C ASP A 1012 -19.24 -39.94 -6.65
N ARG A 1013 -19.29 -38.83 -7.39
CA ARG A 1013 -19.81 -38.73 -8.76
C ARG A 1013 -18.97 -37.76 -9.59
N ARG A 1014 -18.85 -38.01 -10.89
CA ARG A 1014 -17.83 -37.41 -11.76
C ARG A 1014 -18.46 -36.69 -12.96
N GLY A 1015 -18.02 -35.47 -13.22
CA GLY A 1015 -18.19 -34.81 -14.52
C GLY A 1015 -17.15 -35.32 -15.53
N ILE A 1016 -17.54 -35.46 -16.79
CA ILE A 1016 -16.70 -35.93 -17.89
C ILE A 1016 -16.79 -34.96 -19.06
N VAL A 1017 -15.64 -34.44 -19.52
CA VAL A 1017 -15.52 -33.83 -20.85
C VAL A 1017 -15.39 -34.96 -21.85
N LYS A 1018 -16.39 -35.11 -22.73
CA LYS A 1018 -16.46 -36.17 -23.75
C LYS A 1018 -15.71 -35.82 -25.02
N GLN A 1019 -15.75 -34.56 -25.42
CA GLN A 1019 -15.08 -34.04 -26.60
C GLN A 1019 -14.56 -32.63 -26.32
N PHE A 1020 -13.42 -32.30 -26.90
CA PHE A 1020 -12.87 -30.95 -26.95
C PHE A 1020 -12.50 -30.64 -28.41
N GLY A 1021 -12.67 -29.38 -28.80
CA GLY A 1021 -12.20 -28.87 -30.09
C GLY A 1021 -12.00 -27.37 -30.08
N PHE A 1022 -11.24 -26.89 -31.05
CA PHE A 1022 -10.86 -25.48 -31.18
C PHE A 1022 -10.79 -25.04 -32.65
N ARG A 1023 -10.77 -23.73 -32.88
CA ARG A 1023 -10.41 -23.14 -34.17
C ARG A 1023 -9.91 -21.71 -33.99
N LEU A 1024 -8.80 -21.37 -34.66
CA LEU A 1024 -8.38 -19.98 -34.84
C LEU A 1024 -9.27 -19.32 -35.90
N ILE A 1025 -9.81 -18.15 -35.60
CA ILE A 1025 -10.62 -17.35 -36.53
C ILE A 1025 -9.75 -16.21 -37.06
N CYS A 1026 -9.63 -16.08 -38.38
CA CYS A 1026 -8.74 -15.12 -39.05
C CYS A 1026 -9.49 -14.24 -40.06
N LYS A 1027 -8.87 -13.12 -40.45
CA LYS A 1027 -9.42 -12.20 -41.48
C LYS A 1027 -9.63 -12.94 -42.82
N PRO A 1028 -10.80 -12.83 -43.48
CA PRO A 1028 -11.17 -13.70 -44.60
C PRO A 1028 -10.49 -13.27 -45.92
N ARG A 1029 -9.19 -13.56 -46.08
CA ARG A 1029 -8.45 -13.63 -47.36
C ARG A 1029 -6.99 -14.10 -47.19
N GLU A 1030 -6.81 -15.33 -46.72
CA GLU A 1030 -5.65 -16.21 -47.00
C GLU A 1030 -5.99 -17.61 -46.44
N ASN A 1031 -5.41 -18.66 -47.02
CA ASN A 1031 -5.89 -20.04 -46.80
C ASN A 1031 -5.42 -20.64 -45.47
N ASP A 1032 -6.06 -21.73 -45.04
CA ASP A 1032 -5.65 -22.53 -43.89
C ASP A 1032 -4.17 -22.94 -44.00
N LEU A 1033 -3.39 -22.74 -42.93
CA LEU A 1033 -1.95 -23.03 -42.87
C LEU A 1033 -1.66 -24.20 -41.94
N GLU A 1034 -0.74 -25.07 -42.35
CA GLU A 1034 -0.31 -26.24 -41.60
C GLU A 1034 0.54 -25.82 -40.39
N ILE A 1035 0.19 -26.33 -39.20
CA ILE A 1035 0.98 -26.15 -37.97
C ILE A 1035 1.98 -27.30 -37.86
N SER A 1036 3.27 -27.00 -37.92
CA SER A 1036 4.33 -27.97 -37.66
C SER A 1036 4.40 -28.32 -36.17
N ARG A 1037 4.17 -29.58 -35.83
CA ARG A 1037 4.53 -30.15 -34.51
C ARG A 1037 6.03 -30.44 -34.47
N GLU A 1038 6.63 -30.34 -33.28
CA GLU A 1038 8.00 -30.80 -33.03
C GLU A 1038 7.98 -32.24 -32.51
N ASP A 1039 8.81 -33.11 -33.08
CA ASP A 1039 8.96 -34.54 -32.70
C ASP A 1039 10.37 -34.82 -32.16
N ASN A 1040 10.47 -35.73 -31.18
CA ASN A 1040 11.71 -36.03 -30.45
C ASN A 1040 12.77 -36.79 -31.28
N PRO A 1041 14.08 -36.48 -31.12
CA PRO A 1041 15.17 -37.25 -31.71
C PRO A 1041 15.60 -38.48 -30.88
N THR A 1042 15.55 -39.63 -31.55
CA THR A 1042 16.17 -40.95 -31.30
C THR A 1042 17.66 -40.96 -30.91
N SER A 1043 18.32 -42.05 -30.45
CA SER A 1043 17.98 -43.31 -29.74
C SER A 1043 19.19 -44.28 -29.77
N THR A 1044 19.49 -45.06 -28.72
CA THR A 1044 20.28 -46.32 -28.85
C THR A 1044 20.05 -47.33 -27.71
N LYS A 1045 20.30 -48.62 -27.98
CA LYS A 1045 19.95 -49.79 -27.14
C LYS A 1045 21.17 -50.35 -26.36
N GLY A 1046 20.93 -51.14 -25.31
CA GLY A 1046 21.91 -52.10 -24.78
C GLY A 1046 21.52 -52.81 -23.46
N GLU A 1047 21.08 -54.07 -23.55
CA GLU A 1047 21.25 -55.23 -22.62
C GLU A 1047 21.68 -54.95 -21.15
N SER A 1048 20.88 -55.24 -20.10
CA SER A 1048 20.66 -56.57 -19.45
C SER A 1048 21.94 -57.19 -18.80
N SER A 1049 21.96 -57.75 -17.57
CA SER A 1049 20.88 -58.25 -16.69
C SER A 1049 21.31 -58.52 -15.22
N ASN A 1050 20.35 -58.95 -14.38
CA ASN A 1050 20.45 -59.80 -13.16
C ASN A 1050 20.95 -59.27 -11.78
N GLU A 1051 20.01 -59.37 -10.82
CA GLU A 1051 20.09 -60.16 -9.55
C GLU A 1051 20.84 -59.68 -8.28
N THR A 1052 20.08 -58.98 -7.41
CA THR A 1052 19.78 -59.33 -6.00
C THR A 1052 20.84 -59.30 -4.86
N LYS A 1053 20.32 -59.06 -3.63
CA LYS A 1053 20.78 -59.56 -2.31
C LYS A 1053 22.00 -58.88 -1.64
N ASP A 1054 22.11 -58.80 -0.30
CA ASP A 1054 21.13 -58.86 0.82
C ASP A 1054 21.82 -58.44 2.16
N VAL A 1055 21.07 -58.42 3.27
CA VAL A 1055 21.54 -58.52 4.69
C VAL A 1055 22.17 -57.27 5.36
N GLN A 1056 22.01 -57.25 6.69
CA GLN A 1056 22.30 -56.18 7.67
C GLN A 1056 23.54 -56.51 8.54
N ASP A 1057 24.00 -55.52 9.34
CA ASP A 1057 24.42 -55.60 10.77
C ASP A 1057 25.38 -54.42 11.08
N GLY A 1058 25.40 -53.78 12.25
CA GLY A 1058 24.57 -53.89 13.46
C GLY A 1058 25.15 -53.03 14.62
N GLU A 1059 24.49 -53.04 15.79
CA GLU A 1059 25.04 -52.66 17.13
C GLU A 1059 25.45 -51.19 17.45
N THR A 1060 25.41 -50.66 18.69
CA THR A 1060 24.40 -50.65 19.80
C THR A 1060 24.81 -49.62 20.89
N CYS A 1061 23.93 -49.39 21.90
CA CYS A 1061 24.15 -48.72 23.21
C CYS A 1061 24.38 -47.18 23.19
N THR A 1062 23.57 -46.29 23.79
CA THR A 1062 22.92 -46.16 25.13
C THR A 1062 23.82 -45.68 26.28
N GLU A 1063 23.50 -44.52 26.87
CA GLU A 1063 23.43 -44.34 28.34
C GLU A 1063 22.52 -43.14 28.71
N GLU A 1064 21.99 -43.13 29.94
CA GLU A 1064 20.94 -42.19 30.40
C GLU A 1064 21.48 -41.07 31.31
N GLY A 1065 20.71 -39.98 31.50
CA GLY A 1065 21.09 -38.91 32.44
C GLY A 1065 20.04 -37.80 32.64
N GLY A 1066 18.87 -38.12 33.21
CA GLY A 1066 17.86 -37.12 33.58
C GLY A 1066 17.82 -36.80 35.08
N LEU A 1067 17.20 -35.67 35.47
CA LEU A 1067 16.53 -35.49 36.78
C LEU A 1067 15.69 -34.19 36.91
N ASN A 1068 14.38 -34.36 37.14
CA ASN A 1068 13.45 -33.60 37.99
C ASN A 1068 13.24 -32.06 37.93
N ILE A 1069 12.06 -31.68 37.42
CA ILE A 1069 10.88 -31.11 38.16
C ILE A 1069 10.97 -29.73 38.88
N ALA A 1070 9.94 -28.91 38.60
CA ALA A 1070 9.47 -27.68 39.28
C ALA A 1070 10.41 -26.46 39.26
N ASP A 1071 10.01 -25.33 38.65
CA ASP A 1071 8.88 -24.52 39.15
C ASP A 1071 8.10 -23.79 38.03
N PHE A 1072 6.82 -23.46 38.29
CA PHE A 1072 5.93 -22.79 37.33
C PHE A 1072 5.22 -21.58 37.99
N SER A 1073 5.66 -20.34 37.72
CA SER A 1073 4.80 -19.13 37.62
C SER A 1073 5.58 -17.81 37.59
N LYS A 1074 5.65 -17.18 36.40
CA LYS A 1074 5.49 -15.72 36.16
C LYS A 1074 5.82 -15.37 34.70
N GLU A 1075 4.83 -15.52 33.83
CA GLU A 1075 4.58 -14.63 32.68
C GLU A 1075 3.29 -15.09 32.00
N LYS A 1076 2.24 -14.27 32.08
CA LYS A 1076 1.01 -14.37 31.29
C LYS A 1076 0.68 -12.98 30.79
N HIS A 1077 0.09 -12.92 29.59
CA HIS A 1077 -0.41 -11.71 28.92
C HIS A 1077 0.64 -10.77 28.28
N ARG A 1078 1.08 -11.13 27.07
CA ARG A 1078 0.96 -10.23 25.91
C ARG A 1078 0.24 -10.97 24.77
N TYR A 1079 -0.38 -10.22 23.86
CA TYR A 1079 -1.26 -10.68 22.77
C TYR A 1079 -2.55 -11.39 23.20
N SER A 1080 -3.68 -10.69 23.06
CA SER A 1080 -5.04 -11.24 23.20
C SER A 1080 -5.99 -10.71 22.11
N SER A 1081 -5.50 -10.62 20.88
CA SER A 1081 -6.22 -10.04 19.73
C SER A 1081 -5.91 -10.72 18.39
N LEU A 1082 -5.90 -12.06 18.36
CA LEU A 1082 -5.93 -12.87 17.14
C LEU A 1082 -7.01 -13.96 17.26
N TRP A 1083 -7.56 -14.37 16.12
CA TRP A 1083 -8.76 -15.19 15.97
C TRP A 1083 -8.52 -16.71 16.18
N PRO A 1084 -9.58 -17.55 16.35
CA PRO A 1084 -9.46 -18.79 17.10
C PRO A 1084 -8.82 -19.95 16.33
N TYR A 1085 -7.75 -20.51 16.90
CA TYR A 1085 -7.01 -21.66 16.38
C TYR A 1085 -7.84 -22.95 16.18
N HIS A 1086 -8.97 -23.09 16.89
CA HIS A 1086 -9.82 -24.29 16.88
C HIS A 1086 -10.34 -24.73 15.50
N ARG A 1087 -10.40 -23.84 14.50
CA ARG A 1087 -10.86 -24.24 13.14
C ARG A 1087 -9.84 -25.10 12.38
N ASN A 1088 -8.58 -25.14 12.82
CA ASN A 1088 -7.49 -25.73 12.04
C ASN A 1088 -7.16 -27.20 12.35
N VAL A 1089 -8.07 -27.94 13.00
CA VAL A 1089 -7.82 -29.28 13.53
C VAL A 1089 -8.73 -30.31 12.87
N ARG A 1090 -8.17 -31.47 12.47
CA ARG A 1090 -8.90 -32.62 11.90
C ARG A 1090 -8.62 -33.89 12.72
N PRO A 1091 -9.61 -34.77 12.96
CA PRO A 1091 -9.34 -36.12 13.47
C PRO A 1091 -8.56 -36.92 12.42
N GLY A 1092 -7.46 -37.57 12.81
CA GLY A 1092 -6.63 -38.34 11.88
C GLY A 1092 -5.16 -38.48 12.32
N ARG A 1093 -4.45 -39.45 11.69
CA ARG A 1093 -3.03 -39.77 11.94
C ARG A 1093 -2.11 -39.56 10.72
N GLU A 1094 -2.67 -39.07 9.62
CA GLU A 1094 -2.01 -39.01 8.31
C GLU A 1094 -1.49 -37.60 8.03
N MET A 1095 -0.22 -37.56 7.60
CA MET A 1095 0.49 -36.37 7.14
C MET A 1095 0.33 -36.32 5.61
N PRO A 1096 -0.02 -35.19 4.98
CA PRO A 1096 -0.03 -35.10 3.52
C PRO A 1096 1.36 -35.36 2.93
N GLU A 1097 1.43 -35.96 1.75
CA GLU A 1097 2.70 -36.36 1.11
C GLU A 1097 3.55 -35.15 0.69
N GLU A 1098 2.94 -33.96 0.60
CA GLU A 1098 3.57 -32.69 0.24
C GLU A 1098 4.31 -32.00 1.41
N PHE A 1099 4.22 -32.52 2.64
CA PHE A 1099 4.91 -31.95 3.82
C PHE A 1099 6.18 -32.74 4.15
N VAL A 1100 7.33 -32.06 4.15
CA VAL A 1100 8.62 -32.65 4.51
C VAL A 1100 8.61 -32.99 6.01
N LEU A 1101 8.77 -34.28 6.32
CA LEU A 1101 8.63 -34.83 7.67
C LEU A 1101 9.90 -34.59 8.50
N VAL A 1102 9.72 -34.29 9.80
CA VAL A 1102 10.79 -33.91 10.73
C VAL A 1102 10.76 -34.80 11.96
N GLU A 1103 11.88 -35.46 12.26
CA GLU A 1103 11.98 -36.47 13.31
C GLU A 1103 12.17 -35.86 14.71
N ASP A 1104 13.06 -34.85 14.85
CA ASP A 1104 13.46 -34.27 16.14
C ASP A 1104 12.56 -33.12 16.66
N GLY A 1105 11.38 -32.90 16.07
CA GLY A 1105 10.43 -31.87 16.53
C GLY A 1105 10.89 -30.41 16.39
N THR A 1106 12.02 -30.18 15.71
CA THR A 1106 12.56 -28.84 15.39
C THR A 1106 12.91 -28.78 13.90
N ILE A 1107 12.27 -27.88 13.16
CA ILE A 1107 12.64 -27.58 11.78
C ILE A 1107 13.89 -26.70 11.80
N SER A 1108 14.88 -26.91 10.93
CA SER A 1108 15.98 -25.95 10.74
C SER A 1108 16.56 -26.01 9.34
N PHE A 1109 16.88 -24.85 8.77
CA PHE A 1109 17.49 -24.69 7.44
C PHE A 1109 18.39 -23.45 7.43
N MET A 1110 19.24 -23.33 6.40
CA MET A 1110 19.94 -22.08 6.12
C MET A 1110 19.16 -21.27 5.08
N ALA A 1111 19.07 -19.95 5.27
CA ALA A 1111 18.47 -19.02 4.32
C ALA A 1111 19.55 -18.09 3.75
N SER A 1112 19.59 -17.91 2.43
CA SER A 1112 20.33 -16.80 1.81
C SER A 1112 19.51 -15.50 1.91
N GLN A 1113 20.16 -14.35 1.69
CA GLN A 1113 19.46 -13.07 1.65
C GLN A 1113 18.39 -13.05 0.54
N GLU A 1114 18.69 -13.54 -0.66
CA GLU A 1114 17.71 -13.58 -1.75
C GLU A 1114 16.54 -14.52 -1.46
N PHE A 1115 16.78 -15.67 -0.80
CA PHE A 1115 15.69 -16.53 -0.36
C PHE A 1115 14.80 -15.81 0.66
N TYR A 1116 15.39 -15.07 1.61
CA TYR A 1116 14.66 -14.26 2.58
C TYR A 1116 13.82 -13.15 1.91
N ASP A 1117 14.40 -12.41 0.96
CA ASP A 1117 13.73 -11.34 0.21
C ASP A 1117 12.59 -11.88 -0.69
N LYS A 1118 12.69 -13.15 -1.11
CA LYS A 1118 11.65 -13.88 -1.85
C LYS A 1118 10.71 -14.69 -0.94
N PHE A 1119 10.91 -14.76 0.37
CA PHE A 1119 10.17 -15.67 1.26
C PHE A 1119 8.74 -15.18 1.58
N LEU A 1120 7.76 -16.07 1.43
CA LEU A 1120 6.33 -15.78 1.57
C LEU A 1120 5.67 -16.46 2.79
N GLY A 1121 6.30 -17.48 3.39
CA GLY A 1121 5.86 -18.08 4.65
C GLY A 1121 6.15 -19.59 4.80
N LEU A 1122 5.76 -20.16 5.95
CA LEU A 1122 5.94 -21.58 6.27
C LEU A 1122 4.59 -22.22 6.59
N ALA A 1123 4.23 -23.27 5.87
CA ALA A 1123 3.11 -24.14 6.22
C ALA A 1123 3.59 -25.24 7.19
N LEU A 1124 2.84 -25.46 8.25
CA LEU A 1124 3.15 -26.40 9.32
C LEU A 1124 2.05 -27.46 9.46
N CYS A 1125 2.43 -28.70 9.73
CA CYS A 1125 1.53 -29.79 10.09
C CYS A 1125 2.06 -30.55 11.32
N VAL A 1126 1.18 -30.82 12.29
CA VAL A 1126 1.50 -31.52 13.55
C VAL A 1126 0.44 -32.59 13.81
N VAL A 1127 0.87 -33.85 13.87
CA VAL A 1127 0.03 -34.98 14.33
C VAL A 1127 0.32 -35.24 15.80
N PHE A 1128 -0.70 -35.29 16.65
CA PHE A 1128 -0.56 -35.52 18.10
C PHE A 1128 -1.66 -36.42 18.69
N ASP A 1129 -1.27 -37.23 19.68
CA ASP A 1129 -2.18 -37.97 20.57
C ASP A 1129 -2.49 -37.12 21.81
N VAL A 1130 -3.56 -37.43 22.54
CA VAL A 1130 -3.95 -36.79 23.81
C VAL A 1130 -3.53 -37.66 24.99
N GLU A 1131 -3.07 -37.06 26.10
CA GLU A 1131 -2.75 -37.79 27.33
C GLU A 1131 -4.00 -37.99 28.21
N ASP A 1132 -4.32 -39.25 28.58
CA ASP A 1132 -5.58 -39.68 29.25
C ASP A 1132 -6.03 -38.88 30.49
N GLU A 1133 -5.14 -38.11 31.14
CA GLU A 1133 -5.44 -37.33 32.34
C GLU A 1133 -5.55 -35.80 32.12
N LYS A 1134 -5.45 -35.28 30.88
CA LYS A 1134 -5.53 -33.84 30.58
C LYS A 1134 -6.59 -33.51 29.53
N LYS A 1135 -7.49 -32.58 29.87
CA LYS A 1135 -8.62 -32.15 29.03
C LYS A 1135 -8.33 -30.99 28.07
N GLU A 1136 -7.09 -30.53 27.93
CA GLU A 1136 -6.79 -29.39 27.06
C GLU A 1136 -5.39 -29.52 26.45
N VAL A 1137 -5.31 -29.42 25.12
CA VAL A 1137 -4.05 -29.48 24.37
C VAL A 1137 -3.67 -28.08 23.89
N SER A 1138 -2.42 -27.71 24.10
CA SER A 1138 -1.84 -26.39 23.79
C SER A 1138 -0.45 -26.51 23.18
N PHE A 1139 0.02 -25.42 22.57
CA PHE A 1139 1.17 -25.39 21.69
C PHE A 1139 2.06 -24.20 22.04
N ASP A 1140 3.37 -24.38 21.98
CA ASP A 1140 4.38 -23.31 22.04
C ASP A 1140 5.30 -23.48 20.82
N ILE A 1141 5.19 -22.57 19.86
CA ILE A 1141 6.00 -22.52 18.65
C ILE A 1141 7.03 -21.41 18.81
N VAL A 1142 8.31 -21.75 18.76
CA VAL A 1142 9.41 -20.84 19.07
C VAL A 1142 10.39 -20.75 17.88
N PRO A 1143 10.37 -19.65 17.10
CA PRO A 1143 11.37 -19.40 16.08
C PRO A 1143 12.70 -19.00 16.71
N HIS A 1144 13.80 -19.33 16.04
CA HIS A 1144 15.16 -18.91 16.38
C HIS A 1144 15.91 -18.50 15.11
N VAL A 1145 16.72 -17.44 15.21
CA VAL A 1145 17.52 -16.90 14.10
C VAL A 1145 18.96 -16.73 14.57
N HIS A 1146 19.90 -17.46 13.94
CA HIS A 1146 21.23 -17.76 14.48
C HIS A 1146 21.18 -18.30 15.92
N GLY A 1147 20.23 -19.20 16.20
CA GLY A 1147 20.02 -19.78 17.53
C GLY A 1147 19.42 -18.83 18.58
N GLN A 1148 19.30 -17.53 18.30
CA GLN A 1148 18.64 -16.59 19.21
C GLN A 1148 17.12 -16.68 19.06
N ARG A 1149 16.43 -16.91 20.18
CA ARG A 1149 14.96 -16.98 20.28
C ARG A 1149 14.31 -15.70 19.74
N ARG A 1150 13.20 -15.86 19.02
CA ARG A 1150 12.27 -14.79 18.61
C ARG A 1150 10.93 -14.95 19.35
N ASN A 1151 10.04 -13.97 19.19
CA ASN A 1151 8.69 -14.01 19.77
C ASN A 1151 7.97 -15.32 19.40
N GLY A 1152 7.63 -16.12 20.41
CA GLY A 1152 6.94 -17.40 20.23
C GLY A 1152 5.43 -17.24 20.07
N LEU A 1153 4.81 -18.16 19.34
CA LEU A 1153 3.37 -18.27 19.19
C LEU A 1153 2.85 -19.37 20.11
N ALA A 1154 2.12 -18.98 21.16
CA ALA A 1154 1.50 -19.91 22.10
C ALA A 1154 -0.04 -19.85 22.03
N GLY A 1155 -0.70 -21.01 22.08
CA GLY A 1155 -2.15 -21.10 21.96
C GLY A 1155 -2.73 -22.43 22.44
N SER A 1156 -4.03 -22.45 22.75
CA SER A 1156 -4.80 -23.67 23.04
C SER A 1156 -5.63 -24.07 21.83
N LEU A 1157 -5.71 -25.38 21.56
CA LEU A 1157 -6.69 -25.94 20.62
C LEU A 1157 -7.89 -26.59 21.34
N GLY A 1158 -7.91 -26.64 22.68
CA GLY A 1158 -9.04 -27.13 23.46
C GLY A 1158 -8.98 -28.63 23.77
N SER A 1159 -10.15 -29.22 24.06
CA SER A 1159 -10.32 -30.63 24.42
C SER A 1159 -10.49 -31.52 23.19
N PHE A 1160 -9.82 -32.67 23.18
CA PHE A 1160 -9.95 -33.70 22.15
C PHE A 1160 -9.99 -35.09 22.81
N ASP A 1161 -10.78 -36.01 22.24
CA ASP A 1161 -11.00 -37.36 22.78
C ASP A 1161 -10.22 -38.45 21.98
N SER A 1162 -9.38 -38.06 21.03
CA SER A 1162 -8.59 -38.94 20.15
C SER A 1162 -7.42 -38.19 19.52
N ASP A 1163 -6.59 -38.88 18.74
CA ASP A 1163 -5.49 -38.27 17.98
C ASP A 1163 -6.00 -37.36 16.85
N HIS A 1164 -5.30 -36.26 16.64
CA HIS A 1164 -5.67 -35.21 15.69
C HIS A 1164 -4.45 -34.67 14.93
N THR A 1165 -4.71 -34.14 13.74
CA THR A 1165 -3.75 -33.37 12.95
C THR A 1165 -4.13 -31.89 12.96
N TRP A 1166 -3.19 -31.02 13.35
CA TRP A 1166 -3.31 -29.56 13.31
C TRP A 1166 -2.43 -28.96 12.22
N PHE A 1167 -2.94 -27.93 11.54
CA PHE A 1167 -2.22 -27.22 10.49
C PHE A 1167 -2.15 -25.72 10.74
N GLN A 1168 -1.00 -25.11 10.47
CA GLN A 1168 -0.80 -23.68 10.69
C GLN A 1168 0.09 -23.08 9.59
N PHE A 1169 -0.41 -22.08 8.85
CA PHE A 1169 0.46 -21.23 8.05
C PHE A 1169 1.03 -20.11 8.94
N LEU A 1170 2.34 -19.91 8.88
CA LEU A 1170 3.08 -18.89 9.62
C LEU A 1170 3.65 -17.89 8.61
N GLN A 1171 3.26 -16.63 8.72
CA GLN A 1171 3.72 -15.56 7.84
C GLN A 1171 5.17 -15.14 8.18
N PRO A 1172 5.92 -14.53 7.23
CA PRO A 1172 7.31 -14.14 7.44
C PRO A 1172 7.52 -13.22 8.66
N ASN A 1173 6.61 -12.29 8.92
CA ASN A 1173 6.61 -11.42 10.11
C ASN A 1173 6.44 -12.18 11.44
N VAL A 1174 5.82 -13.36 11.45
CA VAL A 1174 5.69 -14.24 12.63
C VAL A 1174 6.96 -15.07 12.84
N LEU A 1175 7.62 -15.49 11.76
CA LEU A 1175 8.81 -16.34 11.79
C LEU A 1175 10.10 -15.53 12.06
N TRP A 1176 10.26 -14.39 11.39
CA TRP A 1176 11.44 -13.53 11.42
C TRP A 1176 11.27 -12.26 12.29
N GLY A 1177 10.05 -11.99 12.77
CA GLY A 1177 9.70 -10.85 13.62
C GLY A 1177 9.11 -9.63 12.87
N VAL A 1178 8.35 -8.82 13.61
CA VAL A 1178 7.73 -7.55 13.16
C VAL A 1178 8.80 -6.52 12.77
N LEU A 1179 8.48 -5.58 11.89
CA LEU A 1179 9.39 -4.70 11.13
C LEU A 1179 10.25 -3.65 11.93
N GLU A 1180 10.94 -4.05 13.00
CA GLU A 1180 12.17 -3.45 13.61
C GLU A 1180 12.83 -4.56 14.51
N GLY A 1181 14.14 -4.87 14.57
CA GLY A 1181 15.29 -4.66 13.66
C GLY A 1181 15.66 -5.86 12.72
N ALA A 1182 16.37 -5.64 11.59
CA ALA A 1182 16.49 -6.54 10.40
C ALA A 1182 17.16 -7.92 10.62
N VAL A 1183 17.01 -8.83 9.64
CA VAL A 1183 17.84 -10.06 9.58
C VAL A 1183 19.21 -9.66 9.02
N ASP A 1184 20.18 -9.52 9.91
CA ASP A 1184 21.56 -9.22 9.57
C ASP A 1184 22.27 -10.46 9.02
N PHE A 1185 22.68 -10.39 7.75
CA PHE A 1185 23.46 -11.43 7.06
C PHE A 1185 24.99 -11.23 7.25
N GLY A 1186 25.45 -9.99 7.47
CA GLY A 1186 26.85 -9.66 7.81
C GLY A 1186 27.86 -9.59 6.63
N GLU A 1187 28.96 -8.87 6.84
CA GLU A 1187 30.00 -8.59 5.81
C GLU A 1187 30.90 -9.80 5.46
N PHE A 1188 30.40 -10.82 4.76
CA PHE A 1188 31.22 -11.75 3.97
C PHE A 1188 30.51 -12.14 2.67
N GLU A 1189 31.28 -12.49 1.62
CA GLU A 1189 30.80 -12.48 0.22
C GLU A 1189 29.68 -13.50 -0.08
N GLU A 1190 29.52 -14.56 0.72
CA GLU A 1190 28.35 -15.44 0.73
C GLU A 1190 27.97 -15.77 2.18
N SER A 1191 26.94 -15.10 2.71
CA SER A 1191 26.50 -15.23 4.11
C SER A 1191 25.08 -15.77 4.21
N TYR A 1192 24.93 -16.93 4.87
CA TYR A 1192 23.64 -17.60 5.10
C TYR A 1192 23.21 -17.54 6.57
N VAL A 1193 21.92 -17.32 6.80
CA VAL A 1193 21.30 -17.23 8.13
C VAL A 1193 20.71 -18.57 8.56
N ARG A 1194 21.12 -19.07 9.74
CA ARG A 1194 20.52 -20.30 10.30
C ARG A 1194 19.17 -19.99 10.95
N PHE A 1195 18.09 -20.49 10.34
CA PHE A 1195 16.75 -20.47 10.92
C PHE A 1195 16.45 -21.80 11.64
N SER A 1196 15.70 -21.75 12.74
CA SER A 1196 15.03 -22.94 13.25
C SER A 1196 13.70 -22.62 13.94
N LEU A 1197 12.81 -23.61 14.01
CA LEU A 1197 11.47 -23.52 14.60
C LEU A 1197 11.26 -24.72 15.51
N THR A 1198 11.31 -24.51 16.82
CA THR A 1198 11.08 -25.55 17.84
C THR A 1198 9.62 -25.54 18.23
N ILE A 1199 8.97 -26.71 18.25
CA ILE A 1199 7.54 -26.84 18.51
C ILE A 1199 7.31 -27.77 19.69
N ARG A 1200 6.49 -27.35 20.65
CA ARG A 1200 6.12 -28.14 21.83
C ARG A 1200 4.61 -28.29 21.89
N VAL A 1201 4.15 -29.53 22.09
CA VAL A 1201 2.76 -29.84 22.44
C VAL A 1201 2.70 -30.04 23.95
N LEU A 1202 1.68 -29.46 24.59
CA LEU A 1202 1.45 -29.48 26.03
C LEU A 1202 0.03 -30.01 26.29
N GLY A 1203 -0.07 -31.15 26.96
CA GLY A 1203 -1.34 -31.87 27.16
C GLY A 1203 -1.57 -33.03 26.18
N GLY A 1204 -0.65 -33.25 25.25
CA GLY A 1204 -0.67 -34.33 24.28
C GLY A 1204 0.75 -34.64 23.77
N THR A 1205 0.93 -35.80 23.14
CA THR A 1205 2.23 -36.26 22.64
C THR A 1205 2.30 -36.13 21.12
N MET A 1206 3.23 -35.32 20.62
CA MET A 1206 3.49 -35.18 19.18
C MET A 1206 4.02 -36.50 18.59
N LYS A 1207 3.50 -36.91 17.44
CA LYS A 1207 3.89 -38.14 16.72
C LYS A 1207 4.60 -37.89 15.40
N LYS A 1208 4.21 -36.83 14.69
CA LYS A 1208 4.81 -36.41 13.43
C LYS A 1208 4.77 -34.89 13.35
N LEU A 1209 5.87 -34.31 12.91
CA LEU A 1209 5.99 -32.92 12.50
C LEU A 1209 6.28 -32.89 11.00
N GLY A 1210 5.70 -31.92 10.28
CA GLY A 1210 6.00 -31.69 8.87
C GLY A 1210 5.89 -30.22 8.50
N TYR A 1211 6.62 -29.80 7.46
CA TYR A 1211 6.62 -28.43 6.98
C TYR A 1211 6.73 -28.32 5.45
N LEU A 1212 6.36 -27.15 4.93
CA LEU A 1212 6.58 -26.72 3.56
C LEU A 1212 6.87 -25.20 3.56
N LEU A 1213 7.77 -24.75 2.70
CA LEU A 1213 8.19 -23.35 2.58
C LEU A 1213 7.58 -22.71 1.33
N SER A 1214 7.20 -21.44 1.42
CA SER A 1214 6.62 -20.64 0.33
C SER A 1214 7.55 -19.50 -0.04
N CYS A 1215 7.77 -19.28 -1.33
CA CYS A 1215 8.61 -18.19 -1.84
C CYS A 1215 8.18 -17.72 -3.25
N LYS A 1216 8.66 -16.55 -3.66
CA LYS A 1216 8.64 -16.09 -5.05
C LYS A 1216 9.71 -16.83 -5.86
N PRO A 1217 9.63 -16.87 -7.21
CA PRO A 1217 10.51 -17.69 -8.03
C PRO A 1217 12.00 -17.39 -7.81
N LEU A 1218 12.75 -18.41 -7.45
CA LEU A 1218 14.21 -18.42 -7.38
C LEU A 1218 14.79 -18.66 -8.77
N GLU A 1219 15.90 -18.02 -9.07
CA GLU A 1219 16.63 -18.27 -10.32
C GLU A 1219 17.30 -19.66 -10.25
N ASP A 1220 17.46 -20.33 -11.39
CA ASP A 1220 17.89 -21.74 -11.41
C ASP A 1220 19.28 -21.96 -10.80
N ASP A 1221 20.16 -20.95 -10.88
CA ASP A 1221 21.48 -20.96 -10.24
C ASP A 1221 21.37 -20.98 -8.69
N LEU A 1222 20.37 -20.33 -8.09
CA LEU A 1222 20.12 -20.42 -6.64
C LEU A 1222 19.48 -21.75 -6.23
N LYS A 1223 18.65 -22.34 -7.10
CA LYS A 1223 18.11 -23.70 -6.88
C LYS A 1223 19.21 -24.77 -6.90
N ILE A 1224 20.27 -24.53 -7.67
CA ILE A 1224 21.50 -25.34 -7.65
C ILE A 1224 22.26 -25.07 -6.34
N ALA A 1225 22.52 -23.82 -5.98
CA ALA A 1225 23.26 -23.47 -4.75
C ALA A 1225 22.62 -24.04 -3.46
N LEU A 1226 21.31 -23.88 -3.27
CA LEU A 1226 20.57 -24.41 -2.11
C LEU A 1226 20.64 -25.95 -2.00
N LYS A 1227 20.79 -26.63 -3.14
CA LYS A 1227 20.87 -28.09 -3.24
C LYS A 1227 22.27 -28.62 -2.98
N ASP A 1228 23.28 -27.92 -3.51
CA ASP A 1228 24.69 -28.29 -3.40
C ASP A 1228 25.28 -27.99 -2.00
N ASP A 1229 24.78 -26.97 -1.30
CA ASP A 1229 25.14 -26.65 0.11
C ASP A 1229 24.39 -27.54 1.13
N HIS A 1230 23.56 -28.48 0.67
CA HIS A 1230 22.78 -29.43 1.51
C HIS A 1230 21.88 -28.78 2.58
N SER A 1231 21.59 -27.48 2.47
CA SER A 1231 21.09 -26.68 3.59
C SER A 1231 19.58 -26.41 3.58
N LEU A 1232 18.90 -26.70 2.46
CA LEU A 1232 17.45 -26.62 2.28
C LEU A 1232 17.03 -27.52 1.09
N ASP A 1233 16.16 -28.51 1.29
CA ASP A 1233 15.70 -29.40 0.20
C ASP A 1233 14.81 -28.63 -0.80
N PRO A 1234 15.15 -28.57 -2.11
CA PRO A 1234 14.28 -27.96 -3.11
C PRO A 1234 12.87 -28.54 -3.19
N ALA A 1235 12.65 -29.79 -2.77
CA ALA A 1235 11.29 -30.37 -2.67
C ALA A 1235 10.45 -29.76 -1.54
N SER A 1236 11.07 -29.05 -0.58
CA SER A 1236 10.37 -28.28 0.46
C SER A 1236 9.89 -26.90 0.00
N LEU A 1237 10.22 -26.48 -1.24
CA LEU A 1237 9.91 -25.16 -1.78
C LEU A 1237 8.65 -25.18 -2.66
N CYS A 1238 7.71 -24.29 -2.34
CA CYS A 1238 6.55 -23.96 -3.16
C CYS A 1238 6.74 -22.55 -3.73
N GLU A 1239 6.98 -22.46 -5.05
CA GLU A 1239 7.18 -21.18 -5.75
C GLU A 1239 5.83 -20.61 -6.23
N ASP A 1240 5.47 -19.42 -5.76
CA ASP A 1240 4.27 -18.69 -6.19
C ASP A 1240 4.64 -17.50 -7.09
N PHE A 1241 4.13 -17.53 -8.33
CA PHE A 1241 4.48 -16.60 -9.40
C PHE A 1241 3.63 -15.31 -9.40
N ASP A 1242 2.50 -15.29 -8.71
CA ASP A 1242 1.59 -14.14 -8.63
C ASP A 1242 1.74 -13.36 -7.32
N SER A 1243 2.17 -12.10 -7.40
CA SER A 1243 2.16 -11.16 -6.26
C SER A 1243 2.08 -9.70 -6.70
N ALA A 1244 1.03 -9.36 -7.46
CA ALA A 1244 0.81 -8.04 -8.04
C ALA A 1244 -0.60 -7.46 -7.75
N SER A 1245 -1.08 -7.55 -6.51
CA SER A 1245 -2.19 -6.70 -6.04
C SER A 1245 -2.12 -6.42 -4.54
N ASP A 1246 -2.29 -5.15 -4.16
CA ASP A 1246 -2.50 -4.74 -2.77
C ASP A 1246 -3.96 -4.98 -2.37
N THR A 1247 -4.26 -6.08 -1.66
CA THR A 1247 -5.37 -6.10 -0.68
C THR A 1247 -5.35 -7.33 0.24
N SER A 1248 -5.60 -7.11 1.53
CA SER A 1248 -6.03 -8.12 2.52
C SER A 1248 -5.14 -9.36 2.75
N TRP A 1249 -3.93 -9.13 3.30
CA TRP A 1249 -2.99 -10.14 3.84
C TRP A 1249 -3.55 -11.12 4.92
N GLY A 1250 -4.84 -11.06 5.25
CA GLY A 1250 -5.52 -11.96 6.19
C GLY A 1250 -6.15 -13.22 5.56
N LEU A 1251 -6.30 -13.28 4.24
CA LEU A 1251 -6.93 -14.43 3.56
C LEU A 1251 -5.93 -15.55 3.20
N CYS A 1252 -4.65 -15.20 2.98
CA CYS A 1252 -3.64 -16.11 2.44
C CYS A 1252 -3.48 -17.40 3.26
N SER A 1253 -3.62 -17.37 4.58
CA SER A 1253 -3.48 -18.58 5.43
C SER A 1253 -4.57 -19.63 5.16
N PHE A 1254 -5.79 -19.21 4.79
CA PHE A 1254 -6.85 -20.15 4.41
C PHE A 1254 -6.69 -20.64 2.97
N GLU A 1255 -6.19 -19.81 2.06
CA GLU A 1255 -5.98 -20.21 0.67
C GLU A 1255 -4.78 -21.14 0.51
N TYR A 1256 -3.67 -20.90 1.24
CA TYR A 1256 -2.55 -21.83 1.29
C TYR A 1256 -2.97 -23.21 1.82
N LEU A 1257 -3.78 -23.25 2.89
CA LEU A 1257 -4.28 -24.53 3.44
C LEU A 1257 -5.37 -25.17 2.54
N ARG A 1258 -6.10 -24.40 1.73
CA ARG A 1258 -7.00 -24.92 0.68
C ARG A 1258 -6.24 -25.52 -0.51
N LYS A 1259 -5.05 -24.99 -0.86
CA LYS A 1259 -4.15 -25.48 -1.92
C LYS A 1259 -3.81 -26.98 -1.73
N PHE A 1260 -3.72 -27.43 -0.48
CA PHE A 1260 -3.48 -28.84 -0.07
C PHE A 1260 -4.75 -29.56 0.44
N HIS A 1261 -5.96 -29.06 0.15
CA HIS A 1261 -7.24 -29.67 0.55
C HIS A 1261 -7.45 -29.87 2.08
N ILE A 1262 -6.80 -29.05 2.91
CA ILE A 1262 -6.75 -29.20 4.38
C ILE A 1262 -8.06 -28.76 5.08
N PHE A 1263 -8.97 -28.04 4.41
CA PHE A 1263 -10.32 -27.78 4.94
C PHE A 1263 -11.44 -28.07 3.92
N PRO A 1264 -12.60 -28.55 4.38
CA PRO A 1264 -13.80 -28.59 3.56
C PRO A 1264 -14.26 -27.15 3.22
N PRO A 1265 -15.13 -26.97 2.21
CA PRO A 1265 -15.65 -25.66 1.85
C PRO A 1265 -16.66 -25.19 2.89
N GLU A 1266 -16.34 -24.12 3.63
CA GLU A 1266 -17.39 -23.34 4.28
C GLU A 1266 -18.26 -22.68 3.21
N VAL A 1267 -19.58 -22.83 3.33
CA VAL A 1267 -20.56 -22.26 2.39
C VAL A 1267 -20.68 -20.76 2.68
N SER A 1268 -19.89 -19.95 1.96
CA SER A 1268 -19.97 -18.49 2.05
C SER A 1268 -21.29 -17.97 1.50
N SER A 1269 -22.04 -17.25 2.34
CA SER A 1269 -23.33 -16.63 2.00
C SER A 1269 -23.16 -15.11 1.83
N GLY A 1270 -22.71 -14.71 0.64
CA GLY A 1270 -22.38 -13.32 0.30
C GLY A 1270 -20.99 -12.90 0.80
N GLU A 1271 -20.41 -11.80 0.31
CA GLU A 1271 -20.81 -10.92 -0.82
C GLU A 1271 -19.86 -11.16 -2.01
N THR A 1272 -19.77 -10.43 -3.14
CA THR A 1272 -19.89 -8.99 -3.45
C THR A 1272 -21.00 -8.74 -4.52
N GLY A 1273 -21.29 -7.54 -5.03
CA GLY A 1273 -20.53 -6.28 -5.07
C GLY A 1273 -19.68 -6.18 -6.33
#